data_AF-A0A3A6JDN4-F1
#
_entry.id   AF-A0A3A6JDN4-F1
#
_cell.length_a   1.000
_cell.length_b   1.000
_cell.length_c   1.000
_cell.angle_alpha   90.00
_cell.angle_beta   90.00
_cell.angle_gamma   90.00
#
_symmetry.space_group_name_H-M   'P 1'
#
loop_
_entity.id
_entity.type
_entity.pdbx_description
1 polymer ?
#
loop_
_entity_poly.entity_id
_entity_poly.type
_entity_poly.pdbx_seq_one_letter_code
_entity_poly.pdbx_strand_id
1 'polypeptide(L)'
;MFGDQVTLSSGALSSSGFEALAEYDINGDKVIDKEDDVYGQLLIWIDKNHNGVSEMTELYSLEETGITSIGLEHKETSVLDETTGTLIAETSEVVLENGKTTEASEFWFPVKTSDTTHGDIKTTGNIPNIYQALAEDETGELAKLVYTFVESNDIAEKRCCIKEILYFLAGASDIEANSRGGNIDARDLKVIEECMGRGFEGVDGTCPNVNAAAILKDIYGTIEDGYYNMLNLNSSLGGYWYSVVEYQDEDGKDNLLLNLPVALIDEKISDGEDVDSILYDFCLYLAWYDEMHQSEMLSAWSEHFSAISTHYAEVIELAKTGYVYIGTEKADRYSGTNQNSYIFGKAGDDQLSGGSGSDRIYGEDGSDKLYGNAGNDILSGGSGDDCLDGGSGNDILYGGNIGDTSEDGDDEYVFSTGYGQDIIVDYGGSNTIRFTGVSSKDIRVNGVNEYDAEIRIQGTNDTLTLKNFCKDEAYTDYTLIFRDKKIHCLDEDSPFHYIYGTETEDSLKAVVENSYMYGYAGNDTIIGSAEKDIIYGNAGDDQIEAGDGADTIYGGDGKDQIKAGDGDNILFGGAGADILCGNKGNDYMFGEEGDDTYIFDKGDGVDVIEDNSGTSTIQFGEGIHLNDLTAMKVGDDLFFLISGTADRLVVTGYSDNPERFIVYVGEDEVDVSDILTKTDAAELPQIDGETDSSPDVTEEIPQIATPTDADASDDAMDSSAQASDKSDVSDNVNIISGTENSDAVFAENSKNFIFAGAEYDYIVGGSNVDYIFGDRDVDRILAGDDADVVYGMDGDDQIFGENGDDIISGGAGNDYVSGGAGNDVVISQSGNDFIDGGADDDTYYISPSCGTVTIKDTEGKNTIVCADGLESTKIKAYRLDWNDLLIVFEGTETSIVIKNYCINEDARGFRLIFEDGLVEYATASGGVLRTINDWEGTEYHTSIYTDGTTIVAENGDDQLNGSEASDNLIGGDGNNRIAGNGGDDYLDGGKGTDMLYGGAGADVYIYQKGYGMDTISDAQGENIIEITGYGISDIKAYRTNWNNLTMILDGSGEAGLSDSGADKLIIENFFVSDANRQYKVICDGSVFGITDFGSPCRTLYGTAGSDYMLGFDGGRMTYYGLDGADTLNGSDGTDVLYGGTGDDRILGGNGNDCLLGEAGNDYLEGGAGNDTYYFGIGYGTDSISDNSGINEIIFCEGLKCEDILVERTNWNDLTIRFAGSEDALVLLGYFTSDENKKFNLVFSDGVKYEYDAQENPILQELSMGE
;
A
#
# COMPACT_ATOMS: atom_id res chain seq x y z
N MET A 1 -24.19 -56.45 8.98
CA MET A 1 -23.23 -57.53 8.67
C MET A 1 -22.41 -57.82 9.92
N PHE A 2 -21.87 -59.02 10.04
CA PHE A 2 -20.97 -59.40 11.16
C PHE A 2 -19.55 -59.55 10.61
N GLY A 3 -18.58 -58.92 11.28
CA GLY A 3 -17.16 -58.94 10.95
C GLY A 3 -16.33 -58.52 12.15
N ASP A 4 -15.03 -58.35 11.97
CA ASP A 4 -14.20 -57.60 12.90
C ASP A 4 -14.65 -56.13 12.98
N GLN A 5 -14.32 -55.45 14.06
CA GLN A 5 -14.72 -54.06 14.31
C GLN A 5 -16.24 -53.83 14.49
N VAL A 6 -17.03 -54.86 14.79
CA VAL A 6 -18.42 -54.68 15.23
C VAL A 6 -18.43 -54.28 16.71
N THR A 7 -19.10 -53.19 17.05
CA THR A 7 -19.22 -52.76 18.45
C THR A 7 -20.07 -53.75 19.25
N LEU A 8 -19.41 -54.43 20.20
CA LEU A 8 -20.04 -55.34 21.13
C LEU A 8 -20.85 -54.57 22.19
N SER A 9 -21.77 -55.25 22.87
CA SER A 9 -22.55 -54.70 24.00
C SER A 9 -21.69 -54.15 25.15
N SER A 10 -20.42 -54.58 25.23
CA SER A 10 -19.42 -54.06 26.17
C SER A 10 -18.82 -52.70 25.79
N GLY A 11 -19.06 -52.24 24.56
CA GLY A 11 -18.40 -51.08 23.95
C GLY A 11 -17.04 -51.39 23.30
N ALA A 12 -16.51 -52.61 23.46
CA ALA A 12 -15.33 -53.06 22.73
C ALA A 12 -15.67 -53.42 21.29
N LEU A 13 -14.69 -53.31 20.39
CA LEU A 13 -14.81 -53.77 19.00
C LEU A 13 -14.49 -55.27 18.94
N SER A 14 -15.27 -56.03 18.18
CA SER A 14 -15.04 -57.46 17.98
C SER A 14 -13.73 -57.72 17.25
N SER A 15 -13.00 -58.75 17.66
CA SER A 15 -11.84 -59.27 16.93
C SER A 15 -12.22 -60.09 15.72
N SER A 16 -13.48 -60.56 15.64
CA SER A 16 -14.01 -61.26 14.47
C SER A 16 -15.54 -61.24 14.37
N GLY A 17 -16.05 -61.57 13.19
CA GLY A 17 -17.49 -61.69 12.93
C GLY A 17 -18.15 -62.79 13.77
N PHE A 18 -17.40 -63.84 14.14
CA PHE A 18 -17.89 -64.89 15.01
C PHE A 18 -17.96 -64.45 16.47
N GLU A 19 -17.03 -63.61 16.94
CA GLU A 19 -17.14 -62.99 18.27
C GLU A 19 -18.34 -62.05 18.34
N ALA A 20 -18.57 -61.23 17.31
CA ALA A 20 -19.73 -60.36 17.22
C ALA A 20 -21.05 -61.16 17.21
N LEU A 21 -21.07 -62.30 16.52
CA LEU A 21 -22.23 -63.18 16.48
C LEU A 21 -22.47 -63.90 17.83
N ALA A 22 -21.41 -64.15 18.60
CA ALA A 22 -21.48 -64.85 19.88
C ALA A 22 -22.23 -64.09 20.99
N GLU A 23 -22.43 -62.77 20.85
CA GLU A 23 -23.27 -62.00 21.79
C GLU A 23 -24.75 -62.44 21.78
N TYR A 24 -25.15 -63.13 20.70
CA TYR A 24 -26.53 -63.53 20.47
C TYR A 24 -26.78 -65.02 20.72
N ASP A 25 -25.77 -65.80 21.14
CA ASP A 25 -25.94 -67.16 21.67
C ASP A 25 -26.43 -67.07 23.12
N ILE A 26 -27.74 -66.97 23.27
CA ILE A 26 -28.40 -66.77 24.56
C ILE A 26 -28.42 -68.04 25.40
N ASN A 27 -28.30 -69.19 24.75
CA ASN A 27 -28.40 -70.50 25.39
C ASN A 27 -27.02 -71.05 25.81
N GLY A 28 -25.94 -70.50 25.24
CA GLY A 28 -24.54 -70.74 25.57
C GLY A 28 -23.97 -72.04 25.01
N ASP A 29 -24.60 -72.62 23.99
CA ASP A 29 -24.15 -73.87 23.36
C ASP A 29 -23.11 -73.68 22.24
N LYS A 30 -22.74 -72.42 21.99
CA LYS A 30 -21.73 -71.97 21.02
C LYS A 30 -22.12 -72.16 19.56
N VAL A 31 -23.41 -72.28 19.28
CA VAL A 31 -23.94 -72.18 17.94
C VAL A 31 -25.05 -71.14 17.92
N ILE A 32 -25.32 -70.54 16.76
CA ILE A 32 -26.57 -69.83 16.53
C ILE A 32 -27.52 -70.76 15.80
N ASP A 33 -28.60 -71.16 16.47
CA ASP A 33 -29.63 -72.02 15.91
C ASP A 33 -31.05 -71.59 16.35
N LYS A 34 -32.07 -72.42 16.07
CA LYS A 34 -33.47 -72.10 16.39
C LYS A 34 -33.76 -71.93 17.89
N GLU A 35 -32.84 -72.29 18.77
CA GLU A 35 -32.90 -72.05 20.21
C GLU A 35 -32.46 -70.62 20.60
N ASP A 36 -31.89 -69.84 19.66
CA ASP A 36 -31.49 -68.44 19.85
C ASP A 36 -32.46 -67.44 19.20
N ASP A 37 -32.80 -66.39 19.96
CA ASP A 37 -33.77 -65.37 19.53
C ASP A 37 -33.34 -64.61 18.24
N VAL A 38 -32.03 -64.55 17.96
CA VAL A 38 -31.47 -63.87 16.78
C VAL A 38 -31.61 -64.69 15.50
N TYR A 39 -31.73 -66.03 15.58
CA TYR A 39 -31.63 -66.91 14.41
C TYR A 39 -32.67 -66.59 13.33
N GLY A 40 -33.90 -66.28 13.74
CA GLY A 40 -34.98 -65.89 12.81
C GLY A 40 -34.84 -64.48 12.22
N GLN A 41 -33.86 -63.70 12.70
CA GLN A 41 -33.59 -62.31 12.29
C GLN A 41 -32.34 -62.21 11.41
N LEU A 42 -31.48 -63.22 11.44
CA LEU A 42 -30.27 -63.28 10.61
C LEU A 42 -30.63 -63.51 9.14
N LEU A 43 -30.04 -62.68 8.30
CA LEU A 43 -30.19 -62.73 6.85
C LEU A 43 -28.83 -63.01 6.20
N ILE A 44 -28.84 -63.87 5.20
CA ILE A 44 -27.76 -64.09 4.25
C ILE A 44 -28.06 -63.23 3.03
N TRP A 45 -27.14 -62.32 2.72
CA TRP A 45 -27.16 -61.62 1.46
C TRP A 45 -26.50 -62.47 0.38
N ILE A 46 -27.18 -62.60 -0.76
CA ILE A 46 -26.64 -63.23 -1.95
C ILE A 46 -26.83 -62.24 -3.09
N ASP A 47 -25.73 -61.60 -3.48
CA ASP A 47 -25.69 -60.73 -4.67
C ASP A 47 -25.95 -61.57 -5.93
N LYS A 48 -27.22 -61.59 -6.37
CA LYS A 48 -27.67 -62.44 -7.48
C LYS A 48 -27.52 -61.74 -8.81
N ASN A 49 -27.64 -60.42 -8.80
CA ASN A 49 -27.50 -59.59 -10.00
C ASN A 49 -26.04 -59.13 -10.21
N HIS A 50 -25.14 -59.43 -9.27
CA HIS A 50 -23.71 -59.09 -9.28
C HIS A 50 -23.44 -57.58 -9.28
N ASN A 51 -24.32 -56.80 -8.64
CA ASN A 51 -24.20 -55.33 -8.57
C ASN A 51 -23.55 -54.83 -7.28
N GLY A 52 -23.26 -55.71 -6.31
CA GLY A 52 -22.64 -55.34 -5.03
C GLY A 52 -23.55 -54.55 -4.08
N VAL A 53 -24.85 -54.43 -4.34
CA VAL A 53 -25.83 -53.69 -3.53
C VAL A 53 -26.82 -54.65 -2.88
N SER A 54 -26.95 -54.58 -1.55
CA SER A 54 -27.89 -55.42 -0.81
C SER A 54 -29.35 -54.98 -1.01
N GLU A 55 -30.06 -55.61 -1.95
CA GLU A 55 -31.48 -55.37 -2.20
C GLU A 55 -32.39 -56.32 -1.40
N MET A 56 -33.62 -55.90 -1.08
CA MET A 56 -34.57 -56.75 -0.33
C MET A 56 -34.87 -58.10 -1.01
N THR A 57 -34.77 -58.18 -2.34
CA THR A 57 -34.95 -59.42 -3.11
C THR A 57 -33.75 -60.37 -3.05
N GLU A 58 -32.64 -59.93 -2.47
CA GLU A 58 -31.37 -60.65 -2.36
C GLU A 58 -31.03 -61.09 -0.93
N LEU A 59 -31.88 -60.74 0.03
CA LEU A 59 -31.76 -61.14 1.42
C LEU A 59 -32.60 -62.38 1.70
N TYR A 60 -31.97 -63.41 2.23
CA TYR A 60 -32.59 -64.69 2.56
C TYR A 60 -32.39 -65.00 4.04
N SER A 61 -33.42 -65.48 4.72
CA SER A 61 -33.24 -66.01 6.08
C SER A 61 -32.34 -67.25 6.09
N LEU A 62 -31.77 -67.56 7.26
CA LEU A 62 -31.01 -68.81 7.45
C LEU A 62 -31.84 -70.05 7.08
N GLU A 63 -33.15 -70.05 7.36
CA GLU A 63 -34.04 -71.15 7.00
C GLU A 63 -34.25 -71.26 5.48
N GLU A 64 -34.41 -70.15 4.76
CA GLU A 64 -34.56 -70.15 3.30
C GLU A 64 -33.30 -70.61 2.56
N THR A 65 -32.12 -70.43 3.16
CA THR A 65 -30.84 -70.93 2.64
C THR A 65 -30.52 -72.36 3.08
N GLY A 66 -31.37 -72.95 3.93
CA GLY A 66 -31.19 -74.30 4.44
C GLY A 66 -30.11 -74.44 5.52
N ILE A 67 -29.69 -73.33 6.14
CA ILE A 67 -28.74 -73.29 7.26
C ILE A 67 -29.49 -73.58 8.56
N THR A 68 -29.10 -74.64 9.27
CA THR A 68 -29.71 -75.01 10.56
C THR A 68 -28.94 -74.47 11.75
N SER A 69 -27.61 -74.31 11.65
CA SER A 69 -26.81 -73.69 12.69
C SER A 69 -25.52 -73.10 12.15
N ILE A 70 -25.02 -72.04 12.79
CA ILE A 70 -23.71 -71.43 12.55
C ILE A 70 -22.87 -71.58 13.81
N GLY A 71 -21.68 -72.16 13.70
CA GLY A 71 -20.74 -72.28 14.82
C GLY A 71 -20.12 -70.94 15.20
N LEU A 72 -19.86 -70.77 16.50
CA LEU A 72 -19.18 -69.60 17.05
C LEU A 72 -17.72 -69.89 17.41
N GLU A 73 -17.38 -71.17 17.61
CA GLU A 73 -15.98 -71.59 17.69
C GLU A 73 -15.37 -71.52 16.28
N HIS A 74 -14.40 -70.64 16.12
CA HIS A 74 -13.73 -70.37 14.85
C HIS A 74 -12.24 -70.68 14.95
N LYS A 75 -11.59 -70.72 13.79
CA LYS A 75 -10.16 -70.95 13.65
C LYS A 75 -9.56 -69.87 12.76
N GLU A 76 -8.50 -69.22 13.24
CA GLU A 76 -7.65 -68.37 12.42
C GLU A 76 -7.01 -69.16 11.26
N THR A 77 -7.21 -68.70 10.04
CA THR A 77 -6.70 -69.30 8.81
C THR A 77 -5.72 -68.41 8.06
N SER A 78 -5.88 -67.09 8.12
CA SER A 78 -5.01 -66.07 7.50
C SER A 78 -4.50 -66.44 6.10
N VAL A 79 -5.40 -66.86 5.21
CA VAL A 79 -5.04 -67.23 3.83
C VAL A 79 -5.23 -66.02 2.91
N LEU A 80 -4.13 -65.47 2.40
CA LEU A 80 -4.15 -64.35 1.46
C LEU A 80 -4.36 -64.85 0.03
N ASP A 81 -5.35 -64.29 -0.66
CA ASP A 81 -5.44 -64.38 -2.11
C ASP A 81 -4.50 -63.34 -2.74
N GLU A 82 -3.34 -63.78 -3.24
CA GLU A 82 -2.34 -62.89 -3.87
C GLU A 82 -2.86 -62.17 -5.12
N THR A 83 -3.97 -62.60 -5.72
CA THR A 83 -4.54 -61.96 -6.92
C THR A 83 -5.45 -60.80 -6.55
N THR A 84 -6.30 -60.97 -5.54
CA THR A 84 -7.28 -59.96 -5.14
C THR A 84 -6.86 -59.15 -3.92
N GLY A 85 -5.84 -59.60 -3.18
CA GLY A 85 -5.42 -59.05 -1.90
C GLY A 85 -6.35 -59.38 -0.73
N THR A 86 -7.42 -60.15 -0.95
CA THR A 86 -8.40 -60.51 0.08
C THR A 86 -7.82 -61.57 1.02
N LEU A 87 -7.93 -61.34 2.33
CA LEU A 87 -7.50 -62.29 3.36
C LEU A 87 -8.71 -63.06 3.92
N ILE A 88 -8.64 -64.40 3.88
CA ILE A 88 -9.56 -65.26 4.63
C ILE A 88 -9.03 -65.36 6.06
N ALA A 89 -9.54 -64.50 6.94
CA ALA A 89 -9.02 -64.30 8.29
C ALA A 89 -9.33 -65.51 9.18
N GLU A 90 -10.60 -65.87 9.29
CA GLU A 90 -11.09 -66.91 10.20
C GLU A 90 -12.18 -67.77 9.55
N THR A 91 -12.35 -69.01 10.01
CA THR A 91 -13.43 -69.89 9.57
C THR A 91 -14.13 -70.62 10.72
N SER A 92 -15.44 -70.84 10.57
CA SER A 92 -16.26 -71.67 11.48
C SER A 92 -17.19 -72.61 10.72
N GLU A 93 -17.69 -73.64 11.39
CA GLU A 93 -18.55 -74.67 10.81
C GLU A 93 -20.01 -74.21 10.71
N VAL A 94 -20.66 -74.49 9.58
CA VAL A 94 -22.09 -74.27 9.33
C VAL A 94 -22.76 -75.59 9.02
N VAL A 95 -23.90 -75.86 9.65
CA VAL A 95 -24.68 -77.08 9.44
C VAL A 95 -25.90 -76.78 8.58
N LEU A 96 -26.17 -77.64 7.59
CA LEU A 96 -27.30 -77.54 6.67
C LEU A 96 -28.42 -78.55 7.01
N GLU A 97 -29.65 -78.30 6.54
CA GLU A 97 -30.84 -79.12 6.80
C GLU A 97 -30.69 -80.61 6.40
N ASN A 98 -29.83 -80.91 5.43
CA ASN A 98 -29.52 -82.26 4.99
C ASN A 98 -28.48 -83.00 5.87
N GLY A 99 -28.03 -82.37 6.96
CA GLY A 99 -27.04 -82.87 7.90
C GLY A 99 -25.59 -82.81 7.42
N LYS A 100 -25.31 -82.14 6.29
CA LYS A 100 -23.94 -81.84 5.86
C LYS A 100 -23.43 -80.58 6.56
N THR A 101 -22.12 -80.54 6.76
CA THR A 101 -21.42 -79.35 7.25
C THR A 101 -20.63 -78.68 6.12
N THR A 102 -20.51 -77.36 6.22
CA THR A 102 -19.71 -76.48 5.36
C THR A 102 -19.02 -75.45 6.25
N GLU A 103 -18.27 -74.52 5.66
CA GLU A 103 -17.60 -73.45 6.41
C GLU A 103 -18.22 -72.09 6.08
N ALA A 104 -18.35 -71.24 7.09
CA ALA A 104 -18.44 -69.80 6.96
C ALA A 104 -17.05 -69.22 7.24
N SER A 105 -16.68 -68.16 6.53
CA SER A 105 -15.40 -67.51 6.71
C SER A 105 -15.56 -66.01 6.78
N GLU A 106 -14.70 -65.37 7.55
CA GLU A 106 -14.51 -63.94 7.52
C GLU A 106 -13.50 -63.56 6.44
N PHE A 107 -13.86 -62.57 5.63
CA PHE A 107 -13.04 -62.07 4.53
C PHE A 107 -12.69 -60.61 4.81
N TRP A 108 -11.40 -60.31 4.83
CA TRP A 108 -10.89 -58.94 4.86
C TRP A 108 -10.48 -58.53 3.46
N PHE A 109 -11.20 -57.58 2.90
CA PHE A 109 -10.93 -57.04 1.58
C PHE A 109 -9.86 -55.94 1.68
N PRO A 110 -8.93 -55.83 0.71
CA PRO A 110 -8.01 -54.71 0.66
C PRO A 110 -8.80 -53.44 0.35
N VAL A 111 -8.79 -52.49 1.27
CA VAL A 111 -9.36 -51.16 1.05
C VAL A 111 -8.39 -50.38 0.16
N LYS A 112 -8.84 -50.02 -1.05
CA LYS A 112 -8.14 -49.03 -1.86
C LYS A 112 -8.72 -47.66 -1.52
N THR A 113 -8.06 -46.98 -0.59
CA THR A 113 -8.47 -45.64 -0.12
C THR A 113 -8.43 -44.59 -1.24
N SER A 114 -7.71 -44.85 -2.33
CA SER A 114 -7.69 -44.03 -3.55
C SER A 114 -8.90 -44.20 -4.47
N ASP A 115 -9.78 -45.18 -4.21
CA ASP A 115 -10.96 -45.51 -5.06
C ASP A 115 -12.27 -45.23 -4.31
N THR A 116 -12.29 -44.20 -3.47
CA THR A 116 -13.50 -43.66 -2.85
C THR A 116 -14.27 -42.80 -3.85
N THR A 117 -15.59 -42.70 -3.66
CA THR A 117 -16.44 -41.84 -4.48
C THR A 117 -17.34 -40.97 -3.61
N HIS A 118 -17.55 -39.73 -4.04
CA HIS A 118 -18.59 -38.84 -3.53
C HIS A 118 -19.48 -38.46 -4.71
N GLY A 119 -20.78 -38.81 -4.66
CA GLY A 119 -21.69 -38.54 -5.78
C GLY A 119 -21.22 -39.10 -7.13
N ASP A 120 -20.70 -40.34 -7.15
CA ASP A 120 -20.11 -41.03 -8.32
C ASP A 120 -18.79 -40.44 -8.87
N ILE A 121 -18.28 -39.33 -8.32
CA ILE A 121 -16.97 -38.76 -8.66
C ILE A 121 -15.90 -39.43 -7.80
N LYS A 122 -14.80 -39.85 -8.43
CA LYS A 122 -13.66 -40.44 -7.72
C LYS A 122 -12.95 -39.38 -6.87
N THR A 123 -12.74 -39.68 -5.60
CA THR A 123 -12.07 -38.82 -4.61
C THR A 123 -10.76 -39.45 -4.11
N THR A 124 -9.96 -38.67 -3.37
CA THR A 124 -8.76 -39.16 -2.69
C THR A 124 -9.09 -39.40 -1.22
N GLY A 125 -9.44 -40.64 -0.87
CA GLY A 125 -10.01 -40.93 0.44
C GLY A 125 -11.33 -40.18 0.62
N ASN A 126 -11.53 -39.58 1.78
CA ASN A 126 -12.72 -38.82 2.09
C ASN A 126 -12.66 -37.35 1.65
N ILE A 127 -11.53 -36.89 1.09
CA ILE A 127 -11.38 -35.51 0.60
C ILE A 127 -12.22 -35.33 -0.67
N PRO A 128 -13.20 -34.40 -0.72
CA PRO A 128 -14.02 -34.17 -1.90
C PRO A 128 -13.17 -33.67 -3.08
N ASN A 129 -13.69 -33.86 -4.30
CA ASN A 129 -13.10 -33.21 -5.47
C ASN A 129 -13.24 -31.69 -5.35
N ILE A 130 -12.19 -30.93 -5.69
CA ILE A 130 -12.19 -29.48 -5.47
C ILE A 130 -13.31 -28.74 -6.23
N TYR A 131 -13.66 -29.16 -7.45
CA TYR A 131 -14.75 -28.54 -8.21
C TYR A 131 -16.12 -28.82 -7.58
N GLN A 132 -16.28 -30.02 -7.02
CA GLN A 132 -17.48 -30.38 -6.29
C GLN A 132 -17.57 -29.61 -4.97
N ALA A 133 -16.47 -29.52 -4.22
CA ALA A 133 -16.41 -28.75 -2.98
C ALA A 133 -16.71 -27.27 -3.22
N LEU A 134 -16.22 -26.69 -4.33
CA LEU A 134 -16.56 -25.33 -4.76
C LEU A 134 -18.06 -25.16 -5.07
N ALA A 135 -18.69 -26.15 -5.70
CA ALA A 135 -20.13 -26.11 -5.98
C ALA A 135 -20.99 -26.29 -4.73
N GLU A 136 -20.48 -27.01 -3.73
CA GLU A 136 -21.15 -27.29 -2.45
C GLU A 136 -20.90 -26.21 -1.39
N ASP A 137 -19.89 -25.35 -1.57
CA ASP A 137 -19.58 -24.25 -0.65
C ASP A 137 -20.54 -23.06 -0.84
N GLU A 138 -21.57 -23.00 0.00
CA GLU A 138 -22.53 -21.88 0.03
C GLU A 138 -21.94 -20.57 0.59
N THR A 139 -20.78 -20.61 1.27
CA THR A 139 -20.16 -19.43 1.89
C THR A 139 -19.29 -18.65 0.91
N GLY A 140 -18.75 -19.32 -0.11
CA GLY A 140 -17.80 -18.77 -1.07
C GLY A 140 -16.38 -18.60 -0.53
N GLU A 141 -16.06 -19.13 0.65
CA GLU A 141 -14.72 -19.06 1.26
C GLU A 141 -13.69 -19.87 0.46
N LEU A 142 -14.03 -21.10 0.08
CA LEU A 142 -13.16 -21.95 -0.73
C LEU A 142 -12.92 -21.34 -2.13
N ALA A 143 -13.96 -20.71 -2.69
CA ALA A 143 -13.86 -20.03 -3.99
C ALA A 143 -12.85 -18.86 -3.93
N LYS A 144 -12.85 -18.08 -2.85
CA LYS A 144 -11.86 -17.01 -2.65
C LYS A 144 -10.45 -17.56 -2.53
N LEU A 145 -10.23 -18.57 -1.69
CA LEU A 145 -8.90 -19.17 -1.50
C LEU A 145 -8.33 -19.75 -2.81
N VAL A 146 -9.16 -20.46 -3.59
CA VAL A 146 -8.76 -21.01 -4.89
C VAL A 146 -8.47 -19.90 -5.90
N TYR A 147 -9.27 -18.84 -5.92
CA TYR A 147 -9.05 -17.68 -6.79
C TYR A 147 -7.74 -16.96 -6.43
N THR A 148 -7.50 -16.66 -5.16
CA THR A 148 -6.25 -16.04 -4.68
C THR A 148 -5.04 -16.86 -5.09
N PHE A 149 -5.07 -18.18 -4.88
CA PHE A 149 -3.98 -19.07 -5.31
C PHE A 149 -3.70 -18.99 -6.83
N VAL A 150 -4.76 -18.98 -7.65
CA VAL A 150 -4.69 -19.05 -9.12
C VAL A 150 -4.15 -17.75 -9.73
N GLU A 151 -4.51 -16.61 -9.14
CA GLU A 151 -4.11 -15.28 -9.63
C GLU A 151 -2.77 -14.81 -9.08
N SER A 152 -2.36 -15.31 -7.91
CA SER A 152 -1.14 -14.85 -7.24
C SER A 152 0.14 -15.31 -7.92
N ASN A 153 1.13 -14.42 -7.93
CA ASN A 153 2.53 -14.74 -8.24
C ASN A 153 3.39 -14.80 -6.97
N ASP A 154 2.84 -14.49 -5.78
CA ASP A 154 3.56 -14.55 -4.52
C ASP A 154 3.63 -16.01 -4.01
N ILE A 155 4.85 -16.51 -3.84
CA ILE A 155 5.09 -17.89 -3.41
C ILE A 155 4.54 -18.14 -1.99
N ALA A 156 4.70 -17.19 -1.07
CA ALA A 156 4.22 -17.31 0.29
C ALA A 156 2.70 -17.29 0.34
N GLU A 157 2.04 -16.40 -0.40
CA GLU A 157 0.57 -16.36 -0.48
C GLU A 157 0.01 -17.68 -1.03
N LYS A 158 0.61 -18.23 -2.09
CA LYS A 158 0.22 -19.54 -2.64
C LYS A 158 0.43 -20.68 -1.63
N ARG A 159 1.51 -20.64 -0.86
CA ARG A 159 1.80 -21.60 0.22
C ARG A 159 0.82 -21.49 1.39
N CYS A 160 0.37 -20.29 1.73
CA CYS A 160 -0.68 -20.08 2.71
C CYS A 160 -2.03 -20.62 2.20
N CYS A 161 -2.45 -20.22 0.99
CA CYS A 161 -3.71 -20.62 0.39
C CYS A 161 -3.85 -22.14 0.26
N ILE A 162 -2.81 -22.85 -0.19
CA ILE A 162 -2.91 -24.31 -0.37
C ILE A 162 -3.17 -25.05 0.94
N LYS A 163 -2.57 -24.57 2.04
CA LYS A 163 -2.74 -25.14 3.37
C LYS A 163 -4.15 -24.90 3.88
N GLU A 164 -4.67 -23.67 3.73
CA GLU A 164 -6.04 -23.31 4.11
C GLU A 164 -7.08 -24.07 3.27
N ILE A 165 -6.85 -24.24 1.97
CA ILE A 165 -7.70 -25.07 1.08
C ILE A 165 -7.76 -26.51 1.58
N LEU A 166 -6.62 -27.12 1.92
CA LEU A 166 -6.59 -28.48 2.45
C LEU A 166 -7.33 -28.59 3.80
N TYR A 167 -7.18 -27.60 4.67
CA TYR A 167 -7.94 -27.54 5.91
C TYR A 167 -9.44 -27.44 5.67
N PHE A 168 -9.88 -26.59 4.74
CA PHE A 168 -11.28 -26.46 4.36
C PHE A 168 -11.83 -27.79 3.82
N LEU A 169 -11.15 -28.39 2.83
CA LEU A 169 -11.55 -29.64 2.20
C LEU A 169 -11.63 -30.82 3.19
N ALA A 170 -10.79 -30.84 4.22
CA ALA A 170 -10.80 -31.86 5.27
C ALA A 170 -11.74 -31.54 6.45
N GLY A 171 -12.36 -30.36 6.47
CA GLY A 171 -13.12 -29.86 7.63
C GLY A 171 -12.24 -29.73 8.89
N ALA A 172 -11.00 -29.28 8.71
CA ALA A 172 -9.99 -29.19 9.76
C ALA A 172 -9.81 -27.77 10.34
N SER A 173 -10.35 -26.73 9.70
CA SER A 173 -10.09 -25.32 10.05
C SER A 173 -10.33 -24.99 11.53
N ASP A 174 -11.35 -25.59 12.16
CA ASP A 174 -11.71 -25.33 13.57
C ASP A 174 -10.99 -26.21 14.61
N ILE A 175 -10.00 -27.02 14.21
CA ILE A 175 -9.31 -27.92 15.13
C ILE A 175 -8.14 -27.19 15.81
N GLU A 176 -8.11 -27.19 17.15
CA GLU A 176 -6.95 -26.66 17.87
C GLU A 176 -5.67 -27.47 17.57
N ALA A 177 -4.62 -26.79 17.11
CA ALA A 177 -3.37 -27.36 16.62
C ALA A 177 -2.75 -28.40 17.59
N ASN A 178 -2.80 -28.14 18.89
CA ASN A 178 -2.19 -29.00 19.91
C ASN A 178 -3.12 -30.08 20.49
N SER A 179 -4.35 -30.21 20.00
CA SER A 179 -5.37 -31.12 20.55
C SER A 179 -5.02 -32.62 20.43
N ARG A 180 -4.02 -32.99 19.61
CA ARG A 180 -3.58 -34.37 19.36
C ARG A 180 -2.17 -34.68 19.87
N GLY A 181 -1.77 -34.05 20.98
CA GLY A 181 -0.53 -34.37 21.70
C GLY A 181 0.69 -33.53 21.33
N GLY A 182 0.52 -32.53 20.44
CA GLY A 182 1.47 -31.44 20.19
C GLY A 182 2.76 -31.81 19.45
N ASN A 183 2.90 -33.05 18.94
CA ASN A 183 4.06 -33.42 18.12
C ASN A 183 3.86 -33.12 16.62
N ILE A 184 2.61 -32.95 16.19
CA ILE A 184 2.16 -32.57 14.86
C ILE A 184 0.92 -31.68 15.02
N ASP A 185 0.71 -30.75 14.11
CA ASP A 185 -0.54 -29.99 14.06
C ASP A 185 -1.72 -30.95 13.87
N ALA A 186 -2.73 -30.84 14.74
CA ALA A 186 -3.90 -31.69 14.68
C ALA A 186 -4.72 -31.47 13.40
N ARG A 187 -4.62 -30.29 12.76
CA ARG A 187 -5.23 -29.98 11.47
C ARG A 187 -4.53 -30.73 10.34
N ASP A 188 -3.19 -30.69 10.30
CA ASP A 188 -2.39 -31.51 9.39
C ASP A 188 -2.72 -33.00 9.52
N LEU A 189 -2.78 -33.48 10.77
CA LEU A 189 -3.15 -34.88 11.03
C LEU A 189 -4.55 -35.21 10.52
N LYS A 190 -5.52 -34.29 10.68
CA LYS A 190 -6.88 -34.46 10.19
C LYS A 190 -6.93 -34.59 8.67
N VAL A 191 -6.19 -33.77 7.93
CA VAL A 191 -6.08 -33.88 6.46
C VAL A 191 -5.55 -35.26 6.06
N ILE A 192 -4.47 -35.73 6.71
CA ILE A 192 -3.92 -37.07 6.45
C ILE A 192 -4.98 -38.16 6.73
N GLU A 193 -5.69 -38.07 7.86
CA GLU A 193 -6.73 -39.03 8.24
C GLU A 193 -7.87 -39.09 7.20
N GLU A 194 -8.27 -37.94 6.65
CA GLU A 194 -9.28 -37.88 5.57
C GLU A 194 -8.74 -38.41 4.24
N CYS A 195 -7.52 -38.09 3.83
CA CYS A 195 -6.88 -38.68 2.65
C CYS A 195 -6.74 -40.21 2.78
N MET A 196 -6.47 -40.70 3.99
CA MET A 196 -6.39 -42.14 4.29
C MET A 196 -7.77 -42.80 4.44
N GLY A 197 -8.85 -42.03 4.59
CA GLY A 197 -10.20 -42.52 4.85
C GLY A 197 -10.39 -43.15 6.24
N ARG A 198 -9.45 -42.95 7.18
CA ARG A 198 -9.51 -43.46 8.55
C ARG A 198 -8.60 -42.68 9.50
N GLY A 199 -8.95 -42.67 10.78
CA GLY A 199 -8.15 -42.06 11.85
C GLY A 199 -6.77 -42.72 12.07
N PHE A 200 -5.83 -41.96 12.64
CA PHE A 200 -4.51 -42.44 13.01
C PHE A 200 -4.57 -43.38 14.22
N GLU A 201 -3.98 -44.56 14.08
CA GLU A 201 -3.83 -45.54 15.16
C GLU A 201 -2.36 -45.91 15.36
N GLY A 202 -1.74 -45.32 16.39
CA GLY A 202 -0.39 -45.64 16.83
C GLY A 202 -0.35 -46.75 17.89
N VAL A 203 0.85 -47.30 18.13
CA VAL A 203 1.09 -48.37 19.12
C VAL A 203 0.65 -47.99 20.54
N ASP A 204 0.68 -46.69 20.87
CA ASP A 204 0.36 -46.14 22.19
C ASP A 204 -0.96 -45.33 22.21
N GLY A 205 -1.79 -45.45 21.17
CA GLY A 205 -3.10 -44.78 21.06
C GLY A 205 -3.23 -43.86 19.85
N THR A 206 -4.18 -42.94 19.89
CA THR A 206 -4.58 -42.08 18.76
C THR A 206 -3.78 -40.78 18.61
N CYS A 207 -2.79 -40.53 19.48
CA CYS A 207 -1.92 -39.35 19.41
C CYS A 207 -0.54 -39.77 18.88
N PRO A 208 -0.03 -39.15 17.80
CA PRO A 208 1.31 -39.44 17.29
C PRO A 208 2.41 -39.10 18.29
N ASN A 209 3.35 -40.02 18.49
CA ASN A 209 4.61 -39.73 19.18
C ASN A 209 5.59 -39.01 18.24
N VAL A 210 6.71 -38.50 18.77
CA VAL A 210 7.70 -37.71 18.00
C VAL A 210 8.19 -38.38 16.71
N ASN A 211 8.37 -39.71 16.71
CA ASN A 211 8.86 -40.43 15.54
C ASN A 211 7.76 -40.61 14.48
N ALA A 212 6.54 -40.92 14.93
CA ALA A 212 5.38 -41.02 14.03
C ALA A 212 5.04 -39.65 13.44
N ALA A 213 5.11 -38.59 14.25
CA ALA A 213 4.85 -37.22 13.83
C ALA A 213 5.81 -36.77 12.72
N ALA A 214 7.12 -37.06 12.82
CA ALA A 214 8.08 -36.73 11.77
C ALA A 214 7.69 -37.34 10.41
N ILE A 215 7.34 -38.64 10.41
CA ILE A 215 6.90 -39.34 9.18
C ILE A 215 5.59 -38.75 8.65
N LEU A 216 4.65 -38.40 9.53
CA LEU A 216 3.36 -37.83 9.14
C LEU A 216 3.50 -36.42 8.57
N LYS A 217 4.43 -35.61 9.08
CA LYS A 217 4.74 -34.29 8.52
C LYS A 217 5.29 -34.40 7.10
N ASP A 218 6.17 -35.36 6.84
CA ASP A 218 6.69 -35.61 5.49
C ASP A 218 5.56 -36.03 4.53
N ILE A 219 4.66 -36.91 4.99
CA ILE A 219 3.48 -37.32 4.22
C ILE A 219 2.57 -36.12 3.93
N TYR A 220 2.34 -35.24 4.90
CA TYR A 220 1.55 -34.03 4.70
C TYR A 220 2.19 -33.12 3.63
N GLY A 221 3.50 -32.90 3.70
CA GLY A 221 4.22 -32.12 2.69
C GLY A 221 4.01 -32.66 1.27
N THR A 222 4.07 -33.98 1.08
CA THR A 222 3.77 -34.60 -0.22
C THR A 222 2.33 -34.37 -0.68
N ILE A 223 1.35 -34.38 0.23
CA ILE A 223 -0.05 -34.08 -0.09
C ILE A 223 -0.19 -32.62 -0.50
N GLU A 224 0.40 -31.71 0.27
CA GLU A 224 0.40 -30.26 0.01
C GLU A 224 0.99 -29.94 -1.37
N ASP A 225 2.20 -30.41 -1.66
CA ASP A 225 2.86 -30.20 -2.96
C ASP A 225 2.05 -30.81 -4.12
N GLY A 226 1.37 -31.93 -3.88
CA GLY A 226 0.50 -32.56 -4.88
C GLY A 226 -0.70 -31.68 -5.25
N TYR A 227 -1.39 -31.11 -4.27
CA TYR A 227 -2.50 -30.18 -4.50
C TYR A 227 -2.01 -28.83 -5.05
N TYR A 228 -0.86 -28.35 -4.59
CA TYR A 228 -0.21 -27.13 -5.09
C TYR A 228 0.04 -27.23 -6.60
N ASN A 229 0.68 -28.32 -7.04
CA ASN A 229 0.92 -28.59 -8.47
C ASN A 229 -0.38 -28.74 -9.27
N MET A 230 -1.41 -29.37 -8.70
CA MET A 230 -2.71 -29.54 -9.35
C MET A 230 -3.40 -28.19 -9.61
N LEU A 231 -3.42 -27.29 -8.62
CA LEU A 231 -4.04 -25.98 -8.77
C LEU A 231 -3.23 -25.08 -9.69
N ASN A 232 -1.90 -25.16 -9.65
CA ASN A 232 -1.01 -24.38 -10.52
C ASN A 232 -1.26 -24.59 -12.01
N LEU A 233 -1.78 -25.75 -12.43
CA LEU A 233 -2.19 -25.98 -13.82
C LEU A 233 -3.28 -25.01 -14.31
N ASN A 234 -4.08 -24.46 -13.39
CA ASN A 234 -5.15 -23.52 -13.69
C ASN A 234 -4.74 -22.05 -13.45
N SER A 235 -3.52 -21.81 -12.95
CA SER A 235 -2.97 -20.46 -12.77
C SER A 235 -2.54 -19.81 -14.09
N SER A 236 -2.26 -18.51 -14.06
CA SER A 236 -1.63 -17.78 -15.17
C SER A 236 -0.30 -18.42 -15.63
N LEU A 237 0.38 -19.15 -14.74
CA LEU A 237 1.63 -19.87 -14.98
C LEU A 237 1.39 -21.30 -15.55
N GLY A 238 0.14 -21.79 -15.53
CA GLY A 238 -0.31 -23.05 -16.11
C GLY A 238 0.07 -23.23 -17.59
N GLY A 239 0.13 -22.12 -18.34
CA GLY A 239 0.52 -22.11 -19.76
C GLY A 239 1.90 -22.70 -20.05
N TYR A 240 2.86 -22.51 -19.14
CA TYR A 240 4.23 -23.03 -19.29
C TYR A 240 4.28 -24.55 -19.15
N TRP A 241 3.38 -25.14 -18.36
CA TRP A 241 3.27 -26.59 -18.18
C TRP A 241 2.93 -27.31 -19.49
N TYR A 242 2.08 -26.72 -20.33
CA TYR A 242 1.74 -27.29 -21.64
C TYR A 242 2.90 -27.31 -22.64
N SER A 243 4.01 -26.62 -22.34
CA SER A 243 5.22 -26.64 -23.15
C SER A 243 6.16 -27.81 -22.83
N VAL A 244 5.90 -28.52 -21.72
CA VAL A 244 6.64 -29.71 -21.30
C VAL A 244 6.18 -30.92 -22.11
N VAL A 245 7.13 -31.69 -22.66
CA VAL A 245 6.81 -32.90 -23.43
C VAL A 245 7.45 -34.12 -22.78
N GLU A 246 6.63 -35.09 -22.38
CA GLU A 246 7.07 -36.38 -21.85
C GLU A 246 7.52 -37.33 -22.98
N TYR A 247 8.59 -38.09 -22.76
CA TYR A 247 9.08 -39.11 -23.68
C TYR A 247 9.78 -40.27 -22.95
N GLN A 248 9.85 -41.43 -23.60
CA GLN A 248 10.65 -42.56 -23.11
C GLN A 248 12.04 -42.58 -23.74
N ASP A 249 13.06 -42.71 -22.90
CA ASP A 249 14.45 -42.85 -23.37
C ASP A 249 14.76 -44.24 -23.96
N GLU A 250 16.00 -44.44 -24.41
CA GLU A 250 16.44 -45.70 -25.03
C GLU A 250 16.37 -46.91 -24.09
N ASP A 251 16.34 -46.68 -22.77
CA ASP A 251 16.22 -47.70 -21.73
C ASP A 251 14.76 -47.91 -21.26
N GLY A 252 13.81 -47.16 -21.84
CA GLY A 252 12.37 -47.26 -21.56
C GLY A 252 11.92 -46.51 -20.30
N LYS A 253 12.70 -45.53 -19.85
CA LYS A 253 12.39 -44.68 -18.70
C LYS A 253 11.73 -43.38 -19.15
N ASP A 254 10.68 -42.96 -18.46
CA ASP A 254 9.94 -41.74 -18.74
C ASP A 254 10.78 -40.51 -18.31
N ASN A 255 10.88 -39.50 -19.18
CA ASN A 255 11.66 -38.27 -19.01
C ASN A 255 10.92 -37.07 -19.63
N LEU A 256 11.35 -35.85 -19.31
CA LEU A 256 10.76 -34.60 -19.81
C LEU A 256 11.70 -33.85 -20.76
N LEU A 257 11.16 -33.28 -21.82
CA LEU A 257 11.83 -32.29 -22.67
C LEU A 257 11.55 -30.89 -22.13
N LEU A 258 12.57 -30.27 -21.53
CA LEU A 258 12.47 -28.93 -20.91
C LEU A 258 12.99 -27.79 -21.81
N ASN A 259 13.41 -28.08 -23.03
CA ASN A 259 14.05 -27.09 -23.90
C ASN A 259 13.16 -25.87 -24.21
N LEU A 260 11.85 -26.09 -24.40
CA LEU A 260 10.90 -25.02 -24.69
C LEU A 260 10.58 -24.15 -23.46
N PRO A 261 10.21 -24.72 -22.29
CA PRO A 261 9.99 -23.91 -21.09
C PRO A 261 11.25 -23.16 -20.65
N VAL A 262 12.43 -23.79 -20.72
CA VAL A 262 13.71 -23.12 -20.42
C VAL A 262 13.94 -21.93 -21.35
N ALA A 263 13.71 -22.10 -22.66
CA ALA A 263 13.89 -21.00 -23.62
C ALA A 263 12.91 -19.83 -23.40
N LEU A 264 11.67 -20.11 -23.00
CA LEU A 264 10.67 -19.07 -22.69
C LEU A 264 11.03 -18.28 -21.43
N ILE A 265 11.58 -18.95 -20.42
CA ILE A 265 12.01 -18.29 -19.17
C ILE A 265 13.30 -17.50 -19.42
N ASP A 266 14.25 -18.03 -20.20
CA ASP A 266 15.46 -17.29 -20.60
C ASP A 266 15.12 -15.99 -21.35
N GLU A 267 14.06 -16.00 -22.17
CA GLU A 267 13.56 -14.80 -22.87
C GLU A 267 13.04 -13.77 -21.86
N LYS A 268 12.19 -14.18 -20.91
CA LYS A 268 11.70 -13.30 -19.83
C LYS A 268 12.84 -12.70 -18.99
N ILE A 269 13.82 -13.52 -18.61
CA ILE A 269 15.01 -13.05 -17.88
C ILE A 269 15.77 -12.01 -18.71
N SER A 270 15.92 -12.23 -20.02
CA SER A 270 16.58 -11.27 -20.92
C SER A 270 15.79 -9.97 -21.08
N ASP A 271 14.47 -10.02 -20.93
CA ASP A 271 13.57 -8.86 -20.99
C ASP A 271 13.45 -8.14 -19.63
N GLY A 272 14.07 -8.68 -18.57
CA GLY A 272 14.08 -8.10 -17.22
C GLY A 272 12.81 -8.37 -16.42
N GLU A 273 12.03 -9.38 -16.80
CA GLU A 273 10.82 -9.78 -16.08
C GLU A 273 11.13 -10.66 -14.86
N ASP A 274 10.29 -10.57 -13.83
CA ASP A 274 10.35 -11.47 -12.67
C ASP A 274 9.87 -12.89 -13.07
N VAL A 275 10.65 -13.88 -12.67
CA VAL A 275 10.43 -15.31 -12.98
C VAL A 275 10.48 -16.17 -11.73
N ASP A 276 10.58 -15.60 -10.54
CA ASP A 276 10.84 -16.34 -9.30
C ASP A 276 9.75 -17.37 -9.01
N SER A 277 8.49 -16.95 -9.10
CA SER A 277 7.32 -17.82 -8.93
C SER A 277 7.31 -19.00 -9.93
N ILE A 278 7.66 -18.73 -11.19
CA ILE A 278 7.72 -19.74 -12.25
C ILE A 278 8.83 -20.75 -11.97
N LEU A 279 10.02 -20.27 -11.57
CA LEU A 279 11.15 -21.13 -11.22
C LEU A 279 10.82 -22.03 -10.03
N TYR A 280 10.23 -21.45 -8.99
CA TYR A 280 9.80 -22.16 -7.79
C TYR A 280 8.76 -23.25 -8.11
N ASP A 281 7.71 -22.90 -8.86
CA ASP A 281 6.63 -23.81 -9.23
C ASP A 281 7.14 -25.00 -10.07
N PHE A 282 8.04 -24.75 -11.03
CA PHE A 282 8.67 -25.83 -11.81
C PHE A 282 9.54 -26.73 -10.95
N CYS A 283 10.27 -26.18 -9.98
CA CYS A 283 11.09 -26.98 -9.08
C CYS A 283 10.26 -28.00 -8.29
N LEU A 284 9.09 -27.61 -7.77
CA LEU A 284 8.21 -28.52 -7.02
C LEU A 284 7.68 -29.67 -7.86
N TYR A 285 7.18 -29.36 -9.06
CA TYR A 285 6.71 -30.41 -9.96
C TYR A 285 7.85 -31.32 -10.43
N LEU A 286 9.02 -30.77 -10.74
CA LEU A 286 10.16 -31.58 -11.20
C LEU A 286 10.69 -32.48 -10.08
N ALA A 287 10.64 -32.02 -8.82
CA ALA A 287 10.95 -32.85 -7.66
C ALA A 287 9.98 -34.03 -7.54
N TRP A 288 8.68 -33.76 -7.64
CA TRP A 288 7.64 -34.80 -7.65
C TRP A 288 7.81 -35.79 -8.81
N TYR A 289 8.09 -35.28 -10.02
CA TYR A 289 8.28 -36.09 -11.22
C TYR A 289 9.52 -37.00 -11.07
N ASP A 290 10.64 -36.46 -10.57
CA ASP A 290 11.86 -37.22 -10.31
C ASP A 290 11.64 -38.34 -9.28
N GLU A 291 10.84 -38.10 -8.24
CA GLU A 291 10.49 -39.13 -7.27
C GLU A 291 9.64 -40.26 -7.90
N MET A 292 8.61 -39.90 -8.67
CA MET A 292 7.67 -40.85 -9.27
C MET A 292 8.28 -41.69 -10.41
N HIS A 293 9.12 -41.07 -11.25
CA HIS A 293 9.68 -41.69 -12.47
C HIS A 293 11.17 -42.04 -12.31
N GLN A 294 11.76 -41.80 -11.14
CA GLN A 294 13.17 -41.98 -10.84
C GLN A 294 14.11 -41.20 -11.78
N SER A 295 13.66 -40.07 -12.36
CA SER A 295 14.42 -39.22 -13.30
C SER A 295 15.38 -38.25 -12.58
N GLU A 296 16.07 -37.41 -13.36
CA GLU A 296 17.00 -36.37 -12.85
C GLU A 296 16.70 -34.99 -13.47
N MET A 297 15.42 -34.70 -13.77
CA MET A 297 14.98 -33.49 -14.47
C MET A 297 15.22 -32.21 -13.64
N LEU A 298 14.98 -32.26 -12.33
CA LEU A 298 15.21 -31.11 -11.44
C LEU A 298 16.68 -30.69 -11.43
N SER A 299 17.59 -31.68 -11.53
CA SER A 299 19.03 -31.40 -11.51
C SER A 299 19.48 -30.59 -12.73
N ALA A 300 18.96 -30.93 -13.92
CA ALA A 300 19.25 -30.21 -15.16
C ALA A 300 18.65 -28.80 -15.16
N TRP A 301 17.44 -28.66 -14.63
CA TRP A 301 16.78 -27.36 -14.43
C TRP A 301 17.59 -26.45 -13.51
N SER A 302 17.99 -26.98 -12.35
CA SER A 302 18.75 -26.24 -11.34
C SER A 302 20.11 -25.79 -11.88
N GLU A 303 20.84 -26.66 -12.58
CA GLU A 303 22.15 -26.33 -13.14
C GLU A 303 22.10 -25.15 -14.14
N HIS A 304 21.02 -25.04 -14.92
CA HIS A 304 20.85 -23.96 -15.90
C HIS A 304 20.60 -22.61 -15.22
N PHE A 305 19.55 -22.49 -14.39
CA PHE A 305 19.15 -21.20 -13.83
C PHE A 305 20.09 -20.71 -12.72
N SER A 306 20.66 -21.61 -11.92
CA SER A 306 21.69 -21.23 -10.94
C SER A 306 22.99 -20.73 -11.58
N ALA A 307 23.24 -21.05 -12.87
CA ALA A 307 24.38 -20.50 -13.60
C ALA A 307 24.14 -19.08 -14.13
N ILE A 308 22.89 -18.61 -14.16
CA ILE A 308 22.51 -17.27 -14.63
C ILE A 308 22.73 -16.23 -13.54
N SER A 309 22.22 -16.47 -12.32
CA SER A 309 22.33 -15.55 -11.18
C SER A 309 22.31 -16.32 -9.86
N THR A 310 22.95 -15.76 -8.82
CA THR A 310 22.88 -16.28 -7.45
C THR A 310 21.46 -16.16 -6.88
N HIS A 311 20.71 -15.12 -7.23
CA HIS A 311 19.30 -14.94 -6.87
C HIS A 311 18.44 -16.14 -7.29
N TYR A 312 18.55 -16.57 -8.56
CA TYR A 312 17.79 -17.75 -9.02
C TYR A 312 18.24 -19.06 -8.38
N ALA A 313 19.51 -19.15 -7.95
CA ALA A 313 19.94 -20.29 -7.14
C ALA A 313 19.22 -20.31 -5.79
N GLU A 314 19.04 -19.16 -5.14
CA GLU A 314 18.29 -19.04 -3.89
C GLU A 314 16.81 -19.40 -4.07
N VAL A 315 16.14 -18.92 -5.13
CA VAL A 315 14.76 -19.31 -5.50
C VAL A 315 14.62 -20.83 -5.69
N ILE A 316 15.60 -21.47 -6.35
CA ILE A 316 15.60 -22.93 -6.52
C ILE A 316 15.81 -23.66 -5.19
N GLU A 317 16.70 -23.16 -4.33
CA GLU A 317 16.88 -23.74 -2.99
C GLU A 317 15.61 -23.60 -2.14
N LEU A 318 14.86 -22.50 -2.27
CA LEU A 318 13.57 -22.30 -1.59
C LEU A 318 12.55 -23.39 -1.93
N ALA A 319 12.56 -23.90 -3.17
CA ALA A 319 11.68 -24.98 -3.61
C ALA A 319 12.07 -26.38 -3.10
N LYS A 320 13.24 -26.54 -2.46
CA LYS A 320 13.63 -27.80 -1.77
C LYS A 320 13.00 -27.85 -0.38
N THR A 321 11.68 -27.78 -0.37
CA THR A 321 10.84 -27.34 0.74
C THR A 321 11.06 -28.05 2.07
N GLY A 322 11.01 -27.24 3.13
CA GLY A 322 10.59 -27.63 4.47
C GLY A 322 9.08 -27.39 4.66
N TYR A 323 8.66 -27.15 5.90
CA TYR A 323 7.25 -27.24 6.29
C TYR A 323 6.55 -25.87 6.28
N VAL A 324 5.28 -25.84 5.86
CA VAL A 324 4.37 -24.69 6.02
C VAL A 324 3.63 -24.80 7.37
N TYR A 325 3.62 -23.71 8.13
CA TYR A 325 2.91 -23.56 9.38
C TYR A 325 1.95 -22.37 9.29
N ILE A 326 0.70 -22.57 9.70
CA ILE A 326 -0.30 -21.51 9.82
C ILE A 326 -0.79 -21.51 11.26
N GLY A 327 -0.73 -20.36 11.93
CA GLY A 327 -1.24 -20.15 13.28
C GLY A 327 -2.75 -20.07 13.32
N THR A 328 -3.25 -19.28 14.26
CA THR A 328 -4.64 -19.09 14.62
C THR A 328 -4.85 -17.64 15.03
N GLU A 329 -6.09 -17.22 15.25
CA GLU A 329 -6.41 -15.89 15.77
C GLU A 329 -5.99 -15.66 17.25
N LYS A 330 -5.01 -16.40 17.75
CA LYS A 330 -4.52 -16.33 19.14
C LYS A 330 -3.01 -16.50 19.13
N ALA A 331 -2.36 -15.90 20.13
CA ALA A 331 -0.96 -16.11 20.46
C ALA A 331 -0.50 -17.58 20.36
N ASP A 332 0.34 -17.82 19.37
CA ASP A 332 0.86 -19.08 18.93
C ASP A 332 2.37 -19.20 19.17
N ARG A 333 2.84 -20.45 19.12
CA ARG A 333 4.26 -20.73 19.28
C ARG A 333 4.71 -21.81 18.31
N TYR A 334 5.50 -21.41 17.33
CA TYR A 334 6.06 -22.31 16.34
C TYR A 334 7.58 -22.32 16.38
N SER A 335 8.13 -23.43 15.90
CA SER A 335 9.56 -23.59 15.71
C SER A 335 9.75 -24.49 14.50
N GLY A 336 10.34 -23.92 13.46
CA GLY A 336 10.68 -24.59 12.23
C GLY A 336 11.85 -25.54 12.41
N THR A 337 12.51 -25.86 11.31
CA THR A 337 13.43 -26.99 11.25
C THR A 337 14.76 -26.60 10.60
N ASN A 338 15.55 -27.59 10.20
CA ASN A 338 16.79 -27.32 9.48
C ASN A 338 16.55 -27.17 7.96
N GLN A 339 15.29 -27.00 7.54
CA GLN A 339 14.83 -26.85 6.17
C GLN A 339 14.04 -25.56 6.08
N ASN A 340 13.99 -24.96 4.88
CA ASN A 340 13.27 -23.72 4.58
C ASN A 340 11.79 -23.85 4.93
N SER A 341 11.29 -22.97 5.80
CA SER A 341 9.93 -23.02 6.35
C SER A 341 9.16 -21.77 5.94
N TYR A 342 7.86 -21.93 5.74
CA TYR A 342 6.92 -20.81 5.67
C TYR A 342 6.10 -20.82 6.95
N ILE A 343 6.11 -19.72 7.71
CA ILE A 343 5.45 -19.63 9.00
C ILE A 343 4.57 -18.38 8.98
N PHE A 344 3.26 -18.57 9.15
CA PHE A 344 2.25 -17.51 9.19
C PHE A 344 1.62 -17.49 10.58
N GLY A 345 1.71 -16.38 11.30
CA GLY A 345 1.20 -16.21 12.66
C GLY A 345 -0.32 -16.08 12.72
N LYS A 346 -0.89 -15.28 11.81
CA LYS A 346 -2.27 -14.77 11.89
C LYS A 346 -2.38 -13.77 13.04
N ALA A 347 -3.53 -13.65 13.69
CA ALA A 347 -3.70 -12.68 14.76
C ALA A 347 -3.17 -13.16 16.13
N GLY A 348 -2.68 -12.23 16.94
CA GLY A 348 -2.26 -12.39 18.33
C GLY A 348 -0.75 -12.40 18.53
N ASP A 349 -0.31 -12.06 19.74
CA ASP A 349 1.13 -11.95 20.09
C ASP A 349 1.89 -13.29 19.98
N ASP A 350 2.53 -13.50 18.84
CA ASP A 350 3.12 -14.77 18.45
C ASP A 350 4.59 -14.91 18.79
N GLN A 351 5.04 -16.17 18.91
CA GLN A 351 6.45 -16.50 19.01
C GLN A 351 6.84 -17.52 17.94
N LEU A 352 7.43 -17.02 16.85
CA LEU A 352 7.72 -17.77 15.65
C LEU A 352 9.23 -17.89 15.44
N SER A 353 9.68 -19.05 14.96
CA SER A 353 11.11 -19.28 14.75
C SER A 353 11.37 -20.17 13.55
N GLY A 354 12.27 -19.75 12.64
CA GLY A 354 12.59 -20.42 11.38
C GLY A 354 13.46 -21.68 11.56
N GLY A 355 14.66 -21.52 12.09
CA GLY A 355 15.52 -22.64 12.46
C GLY A 355 16.91 -22.58 11.86
N SER A 356 17.21 -23.34 10.81
CA SER A 356 18.52 -23.23 10.15
C SER A 356 18.43 -23.19 8.62
N GLY A 357 17.22 -23.04 8.07
CA GLY A 357 16.97 -22.90 6.64
C GLY A 357 16.89 -21.43 6.25
N SER A 358 16.65 -21.15 4.97
CA SER A 358 16.21 -19.83 4.52
C SER A 358 14.69 -19.78 4.67
N ASP A 359 14.25 -19.24 5.79
CA ASP A 359 12.87 -19.26 6.26
C ASP A 359 12.13 -17.97 5.89
N ARG A 360 10.81 -18.06 5.71
CA ARG A 360 9.90 -16.92 5.57
C ARG A 360 8.92 -16.92 6.72
N ILE A 361 8.94 -15.86 7.52
CA ILE A 361 8.19 -15.76 8.77
C ILE A 361 7.34 -14.49 8.72
N TYR A 362 6.04 -14.65 8.90
CA TYR A 362 5.05 -13.58 8.90
C TYR A 362 4.35 -13.60 10.26
N GLY A 363 4.46 -12.52 11.02
CA GLY A 363 3.71 -12.32 12.27
C GLY A 363 2.24 -12.08 11.96
N GLU A 364 1.95 -11.12 11.09
CA GLU A 364 0.61 -10.60 10.76
C GLU A 364 0.08 -9.68 11.88
N ASP A 365 -1.14 -9.87 12.39
CA ASP A 365 -1.71 -8.93 13.38
C ASP A 365 -1.20 -9.28 14.79
N GLY A 366 -0.41 -8.46 15.47
CA GLY A 366 0.05 -8.81 16.82
C GLY A 366 1.28 -8.04 17.28
N SER A 367 1.70 -8.30 18.51
CA SER A 367 3.04 -7.90 18.97
C SER A 367 3.92 -9.14 19.07
N ASP A 368 4.63 -9.42 18.00
CA ASP A 368 5.20 -10.71 17.69
C ASP A 368 6.68 -10.81 17.99
N LYS A 369 7.18 -12.04 18.07
CA LYS A 369 8.59 -12.36 18.26
C LYS A 369 9.05 -13.32 17.21
N LEU A 370 9.78 -12.80 16.25
CA LEU A 370 10.22 -13.50 15.05
C LEU A 370 11.72 -13.78 15.14
N TYR A 371 12.10 -15.05 15.01
CA TYR A 371 13.49 -15.49 15.07
C TYR A 371 13.87 -16.31 13.83
N GLY A 372 14.62 -15.74 12.89
CA GLY A 372 15.15 -16.48 11.72
C GLY A 372 16.13 -17.57 12.16
N ASN A 373 17.09 -17.16 13.00
CA ASN A 373 18.23 -17.89 13.54
C ASN A 373 19.39 -18.08 12.58
N ALA A 374 19.31 -18.97 11.59
CA ALA A 374 20.46 -19.26 10.73
C ALA A 374 20.01 -19.57 9.33
N GLY A 375 20.67 -19.00 8.33
CA GLY A 375 20.17 -19.02 6.95
C GLY A 375 19.84 -17.60 6.53
N ASN A 376 19.55 -17.39 5.24
CA ASN A 376 19.14 -16.08 4.76
C ASN A 376 17.61 -16.01 4.85
N ASP A 377 17.11 -15.33 5.87
CA ASP A 377 15.71 -15.35 6.28
C ASP A 377 14.98 -14.06 5.85
N ILE A 378 13.66 -14.16 5.67
CA ILE A 378 12.77 -13.02 5.49
C ILE A 378 11.75 -13.04 6.62
N LEU A 379 11.74 -11.99 7.43
CA LEU A 379 10.81 -11.80 8.55
C LEU A 379 9.94 -10.58 8.27
N SER A 380 8.64 -10.69 8.51
CA SER A 380 7.68 -9.59 8.44
C SER A 380 6.87 -9.57 9.73
N GLY A 381 6.98 -8.49 10.49
CA GLY A 381 6.26 -8.28 11.75
C GLY A 381 4.76 -8.23 11.49
N GLY A 382 4.34 -7.23 10.72
CA GLY A 382 2.93 -7.00 10.41
C GLY A 382 2.40 -5.84 11.24
N SER A 383 1.20 -5.96 11.79
CA SER A 383 0.56 -4.86 12.51
C SER A 383 0.80 -4.98 14.02
N GLY A 384 1.60 -4.10 14.60
CA GLY A 384 1.81 -3.98 16.06
C GLY A 384 3.28 -3.88 16.42
N ASP A 385 3.60 -3.79 17.73
CA ASP A 385 4.99 -3.62 18.17
C ASP A 385 5.73 -4.97 18.15
N ASP A 386 6.54 -5.21 17.12
CA ASP A 386 7.16 -6.50 16.85
C ASP A 386 8.62 -6.57 17.29
N CYS A 387 9.14 -7.79 17.43
CA CYS A 387 10.56 -8.04 17.70
C CYS A 387 11.15 -9.03 16.69
N LEU A 388 12.05 -8.52 15.85
CA LEU A 388 12.65 -9.25 14.74
C LEU A 388 14.14 -9.51 14.98
N ASP A 389 14.53 -10.78 14.95
CA ASP A 389 15.92 -11.25 15.10
C ASP A 389 16.23 -12.22 13.94
N GLY A 390 16.86 -11.69 12.88
CA GLY A 390 17.27 -12.49 11.70
C GLY A 390 18.23 -13.61 12.09
N GLY A 391 19.25 -13.29 12.88
CA GLY A 391 20.25 -14.25 13.33
C GLY A 391 21.46 -14.24 12.40
N SER A 392 22.02 -15.41 12.06
CA SER A 392 23.20 -15.50 11.19
C SER A 392 22.81 -15.80 9.75
N GLY A 393 23.15 -14.93 8.83
CA GLY A 393 22.75 -15.05 7.44
C GLY A 393 22.93 -13.74 6.70
N ASN A 394 22.17 -13.53 5.65
CA ASN A 394 21.94 -12.19 5.14
C ASN A 394 20.42 -12.06 5.10
N ASP A 395 19.87 -11.40 6.11
CA ASP A 395 18.43 -11.43 6.39
C ASP A 395 17.73 -10.14 5.93
N ILE A 396 16.43 -10.23 5.67
CA ILE A 396 15.57 -9.06 5.42
C ILE A 396 14.47 -9.02 6.47
N LEU A 397 14.39 -7.92 7.21
CA LEU A 397 13.47 -7.71 8.32
C LEU A 397 12.52 -6.58 7.93
N TYR A 398 11.23 -6.89 7.79
CA TYR A 398 10.16 -5.93 7.55
C TYR A 398 9.43 -5.66 8.87
N GLY A 399 9.37 -4.40 9.31
CA GLY A 399 8.58 -4.00 10.49
C GLY A 399 7.11 -4.31 10.27
N GLY A 400 6.53 -3.71 9.23
CA GLY A 400 5.18 -4.01 8.75
C GLY A 400 5.04 -5.22 7.83
N ASN A 401 3.88 -5.27 7.15
CA ASN A 401 3.59 -6.24 6.09
C ASN A 401 4.46 -5.98 4.85
N ILE A 402 4.94 -7.05 4.21
CA ILE A 402 5.79 -6.93 3.00
C ILE A 402 5.03 -6.16 1.90
N GLY A 403 5.59 -5.03 1.47
CA GLY A 403 5.02 -4.19 0.41
C GLY A 403 3.95 -3.19 0.88
N ASP A 404 3.60 -3.22 2.16
CA ASP A 404 2.79 -2.18 2.80
C ASP A 404 3.69 -1.05 3.32
N THR A 405 3.22 0.19 3.22
CA THR A 405 3.91 1.39 3.71
C THR A 405 3.03 2.23 4.64
N SER A 406 1.92 1.65 5.14
CA SER A 406 0.85 2.38 5.83
C SER A 406 0.58 1.94 7.26
N GLU A 407 1.21 0.84 7.70
CA GLU A 407 1.04 0.26 9.04
C GLU A 407 2.42 -0.04 9.63
N ASP A 408 2.84 0.75 10.62
CA ASP A 408 4.09 0.50 11.35
C ASP A 408 3.82 0.61 12.87
N GLY A 409 4.29 -0.40 13.62
CA GLY A 409 4.34 -0.39 15.08
C GLY A 409 5.67 0.14 15.60
N ASP A 410 5.84 0.20 16.92
CA ASP A 410 7.13 0.55 17.52
C ASP A 410 8.02 -0.71 17.60
N ASP A 411 8.77 -0.99 16.52
CA ASP A 411 9.43 -2.29 16.31
C ASP A 411 10.83 -2.40 16.93
N GLU A 412 11.22 -3.63 17.28
CA GLU A 412 12.52 -3.97 17.83
C GLU A 412 13.33 -4.93 16.96
N TYR A 413 14.41 -4.43 16.37
CA TYR A 413 15.36 -5.19 15.56
C TYR A 413 16.60 -5.60 16.35
N VAL A 414 17.02 -6.86 16.25
CA VAL A 414 18.20 -7.39 16.94
C VAL A 414 19.34 -7.61 15.97
N PHE A 415 20.54 -7.09 16.30
CA PHE A 415 21.74 -7.27 15.49
C PHE A 415 22.98 -7.57 16.35
N SER A 416 23.92 -8.38 15.84
CA SER A 416 25.14 -8.74 16.58
C SER A 416 26.31 -9.12 15.65
N THR A 417 27.46 -9.43 16.23
CA THR A 417 28.60 -9.97 15.47
C THR A 417 28.31 -11.38 14.96
N GLY A 418 28.61 -11.65 13.69
CA GLY A 418 28.33 -12.89 13.01
C GLY A 418 26.92 -13.01 12.45
N TYR A 419 26.16 -11.90 12.42
CA TYR A 419 24.82 -11.85 11.84
C TYR A 419 24.87 -11.76 10.32
N GLY A 420 25.93 -11.20 9.74
CA GLY A 420 26.13 -11.08 8.29
C GLY A 420 25.64 -9.75 7.75
N GLN A 421 25.03 -9.75 6.56
CA GLN A 421 24.62 -8.53 5.85
C GLN A 421 23.11 -8.44 5.80
N ASP A 422 22.53 -7.76 6.78
CA ASP A 422 21.09 -7.71 6.99
C ASP A 422 20.50 -6.38 6.52
N ILE A 423 19.20 -6.39 6.21
CA ILE A 423 18.44 -5.25 5.74
C ILE A 423 17.20 -5.08 6.62
N ILE A 424 16.94 -3.85 7.07
CA ILE A 424 15.68 -3.46 7.68
C ILE A 424 14.89 -2.62 6.68
N VAL A 425 13.62 -2.99 6.50
CA VAL A 425 12.63 -2.26 5.71
C VAL A 425 11.49 -1.89 6.65
N ASP A 426 11.42 -0.61 7.00
CA ASP A 426 10.45 -0.08 7.94
C ASP A 426 10.01 1.30 7.45
N TYR A 427 8.73 1.63 7.57
CA TYR A 427 8.15 2.84 7.00
C TYR A 427 7.70 3.87 8.05
N GLY A 428 7.87 3.58 9.34
CA GLY A 428 7.41 4.45 10.43
C GLY A 428 7.73 3.90 11.82
N GLY A 429 7.01 4.36 12.85
CA GLY A 429 7.19 3.90 14.24
C GLY A 429 8.40 4.48 14.98
N SER A 430 8.37 4.42 16.33
CA SER A 430 9.50 4.76 17.19
C SER A 430 10.31 3.50 17.50
N ASN A 431 11.20 3.16 16.57
CA ASN A 431 11.81 1.85 16.51
C ASN A 431 13.03 1.71 17.41
N THR A 432 13.46 0.46 17.62
CA THR A 432 14.62 0.13 18.44
C THR A 432 15.56 -0.83 17.71
N ILE A 433 16.83 -0.47 17.58
CA ILE A 433 17.88 -1.41 17.17
C ILE A 433 18.68 -1.84 18.39
N ARG A 434 18.58 -3.12 18.75
CA ARG A 434 19.33 -3.75 19.84
C ARG A 434 20.59 -4.43 19.34
N PHE A 435 21.73 -3.81 19.62
CA PHE A 435 23.04 -4.41 19.38
C PHE A 435 23.48 -5.32 20.54
N THR A 436 23.39 -6.64 20.34
CA THR A 436 23.73 -7.61 21.39
C THR A 436 25.23 -7.79 21.53
N GLY A 437 25.81 -7.30 22.63
CA GLY A 437 27.23 -7.50 22.98
C GLY A 437 28.23 -6.54 22.32
N VAL A 438 27.75 -5.64 21.46
CA VAL A 438 28.54 -4.64 20.71
C VAL A 438 28.62 -3.33 21.50
N SER A 439 29.77 -2.65 21.44
CA SER A 439 29.95 -1.31 22.03
C SER A 439 29.60 -0.25 20.99
N SER A 440 29.01 0.87 21.41
CA SER A 440 28.74 2.02 20.52
C SER A 440 29.97 2.51 19.72
N LYS A 441 31.18 2.36 20.28
CA LYS A 441 32.45 2.76 19.63
C LYS A 441 32.88 1.85 18.48
N ASP A 442 32.36 0.62 18.45
CA ASP A 442 32.65 -0.37 17.43
C ASP A 442 31.70 -0.23 16.23
N ILE A 443 30.83 0.79 16.21
CA ILE A 443 29.91 1.06 15.11
C ILE A 443 30.51 2.08 14.15
N ARG A 444 30.33 1.86 12.85
CA ARG A 444 30.52 2.86 11.80
C ARG A 444 29.23 2.98 11.01
N VAL A 445 28.89 4.20 10.65
CA VAL A 445 27.69 4.51 9.86
C VAL A 445 28.13 5.25 8.61
N ASN A 446 27.47 4.98 7.49
CA ASN A 446 27.65 5.73 6.25
C ASN A 446 26.35 5.71 5.44
N GLY A 447 26.03 6.83 4.78
CA GLY A 447 24.95 6.86 3.80
C GLY A 447 25.32 6.04 2.57
N VAL A 448 24.39 5.23 2.08
CA VAL A 448 24.54 4.43 0.86
C VAL A 448 23.30 4.57 -0.01
N ASN A 449 23.46 4.51 -1.33
CA ASN A 449 22.40 4.83 -2.28
C ASN A 449 21.82 6.25 -2.04
N GLU A 450 20.63 6.51 -2.57
CA GLU A 450 19.98 7.82 -2.46
C GLU A 450 19.51 8.09 -1.02
N TYR A 451 18.96 7.10 -0.33
CA TYR A 451 18.29 7.29 0.97
C TYR A 451 18.63 6.26 2.05
N ASP A 452 19.52 5.30 1.83
CA ASP A 452 19.77 4.24 2.82
C ASP A 452 20.93 4.61 3.77
N ALA A 453 20.94 4.04 4.97
CA ALA A 453 22.07 4.11 5.90
C ALA A 453 22.64 2.71 6.15
N GLU A 454 23.94 2.51 5.95
CA GLU A 454 24.64 1.26 6.30
C GLU A 454 25.35 1.41 7.66
N ILE A 455 25.06 0.49 8.57
CA ILE A 455 25.74 0.35 9.86
C ILE A 455 26.71 -0.84 9.76
N ARG A 456 27.98 -0.65 10.12
CA ARG A 456 28.99 -1.71 10.15
C ARG A 456 29.58 -1.91 11.54
N ILE A 457 29.74 -3.18 11.94
CA ILE A 457 30.48 -3.53 13.16
C ILE A 457 31.98 -3.65 12.84
N GLN A 458 32.80 -2.79 13.44
CA GLN A 458 34.24 -2.74 13.23
C GLN A 458 34.95 -4.06 13.51
N GLY A 459 35.89 -4.41 12.62
CA GLY A 459 36.68 -5.63 12.72
C GLY A 459 35.93 -6.89 12.28
N THR A 460 34.72 -6.74 11.75
CA THR A 460 33.89 -7.81 11.17
C THR A 460 33.47 -7.44 9.74
N ASN A 461 32.77 -8.35 9.06
CA ASN A 461 32.10 -8.07 7.79
C ASN A 461 30.59 -7.87 7.99
N ASP A 462 30.12 -7.77 9.24
CA ASP A 462 28.70 -7.66 9.57
C ASP A 462 28.20 -6.23 9.27
N THR A 463 27.12 -6.12 8.50
CA THR A 463 26.48 -4.86 8.13
C THR A 463 24.96 -4.95 8.33
N LEU A 464 24.35 -3.84 8.72
CA LEU A 464 22.90 -3.67 8.80
C LEU A 464 22.51 -2.44 7.99
N THR A 465 21.75 -2.62 6.93
CA THR A 465 21.27 -1.52 6.07
C THR A 465 19.86 -1.12 6.48
N LEU A 466 19.67 0.15 6.84
CA LEU A 466 18.36 0.75 7.08
C LEU A 466 17.87 1.37 5.77
N LYS A 467 16.79 0.83 5.21
CA LYS A 467 16.22 1.32 3.95
C LYS A 467 15.50 2.65 4.15
N ASN A 468 15.71 3.58 3.22
CA ASN A 468 15.07 4.91 3.20
C ASN A 468 15.33 5.79 4.44
N PHE A 469 16.29 5.43 5.30
CA PHE A 469 16.61 6.18 6.52
C PHE A 469 16.76 7.69 6.30
N CYS A 470 17.44 8.13 5.23
CA CYS A 470 17.68 9.53 4.93
C CYS A 470 16.59 10.18 4.04
N LYS A 471 15.43 9.56 3.88
CA LYS A 471 14.39 10.04 2.96
C LYS A 471 13.57 11.18 3.57
N ASP A 472 13.13 11.01 4.81
CA ASP A 472 12.42 12.00 5.61
C ASP A 472 12.40 11.55 7.09
N GLU A 473 11.91 12.43 7.97
CA GLU A 473 11.93 12.21 9.42
C GLU A 473 11.22 10.91 9.87
N ALA A 474 10.22 10.41 9.12
CA ALA A 474 9.46 9.23 9.51
C ALA A 474 10.32 7.96 9.55
N TYR A 475 11.41 7.91 8.79
CA TYR A 475 12.33 6.79 8.73
C TYR A 475 13.51 6.90 9.72
N THR A 476 13.56 7.96 10.53
CA THR A 476 14.75 8.26 11.36
C THR A 476 14.58 7.97 12.84
N ASP A 477 13.38 7.71 13.36
CA ASP A 477 13.14 7.52 14.80
C ASP A 477 13.62 6.13 15.27
N TYR A 478 14.92 6.04 15.58
CA TYR A 478 15.55 4.82 16.08
C TYR A 478 16.26 5.03 17.41
N THR A 479 15.77 4.31 18.41
CA THR A 479 16.47 4.09 19.68
C THR A 479 17.53 2.99 19.52
N LEU A 480 18.79 3.33 19.74
CA LEU A 480 19.91 2.40 19.68
C LEU A 480 20.26 1.87 21.07
N ILE A 481 20.31 0.54 21.23
CA ILE A 481 20.70 -0.12 22.47
C ILE A 481 22.01 -0.88 22.28
N PHE A 482 23.09 -0.34 22.84
CA PHE A 482 24.41 -0.96 22.90
C PHE A 482 24.68 -1.61 24.26
N ARG A 483 25.77 -2.37 24.35
CA ARG A 483 26.25 -2.93 25.62
C ARG A 483 26.61 -1.83 26.65
N ASP A 484 27.09 -0.68 26.18
CA ASP A 484 27.62 0.42 27.00
C ASP A 484 26.68 1.61 27.17
N LYS A 485 25.71 1.82 26.27
CA LYS A 485 24.71 2.90 26.37
C LYS A 485 23.40 2.60 25.63
N LYS A 486 22.35 3.34 25.99
CA LYS A 486 21.10 3.49 25.23
C LYS A 486 21.03 4.96 24.79
N ILE A 487 20.79 5.20 23.51
CA ILE A 487 20.89 6.53 22.89
C ILE A 487 19.93 6.59 21.70
N HIS A 488 19.34 7.74 21.41
CA HIS A 488 18.59 7.94 20.16
C HIS A 488 19.57 8.17 18.99
N CYS A 489 19.24 7.75 17.77
CA CYS A 489 20.12 7.91 16.62
C CYS A 489 20.45 9.39 16.31
N LEU A 490 19.55 10.32 16.64
CA LEU A 490 19.71 11.78 16.48
C LEU A 490 20.29 12.49 17.72
N ASP A 491 20.64 11.77 18.79
CA ASP A 491 21.31 12.40 19.94
C ASP A 491 22.76 12.76 19.56
N GLU A 492 23.27 13.91 20.01
CA GLU A 492 24.59 14.45 19.65
C GLU A 492 25.77 13.46 19.79
N ASP A 493 25.75 12.56 20.78
CA ASP A 493 26.79 11.54 20.96
C ASP A 493 26.52 10.20 20.25
N SER A 494 25.51 10.15 19.38
CA SER A 494 25.15 8.99 18.55
C SER A 494 26.20 8.71 17.49
N PRO A 495 26.50 7.43 17.19
CA PRO A 495 27.41 7.09 16.10
C PRO A 495 26.92 7.53 14.71
N PHE A 496 25.66 7.93 14.55
CA PHE A 496 25.13 8.42 13.27
C PHE A 496 25.65 9.82 12.90
N HIS A 497 25.98 10.66 13.88
CA HIS A 497 26.62 11.97 13.65
C HIS A 497 28.10 11.84 13.28
N TYR A 498 28.71 10.65 13.29
CA TYR A 498 30.15 10.51 13.09
C TYR A 498 30.47 9.55 11.93
N ILE A 499 30.74 10.12 10.77
CA ILE A 499 31.08 9.38 9.55
C ILE A 499 32.59 9.34 9.39
N TYR A 500 33.15 8.13 9.31
CA TYR A 500 34.59 7.91 9.24
C TYR A 500 34.95 7.10 8.01
N GLY A 501 35.84 7.65 7.19
CA GLY A 501 36.57 6.94 6.14
C GLY A 501 37.72 6.11 6.70
N THR A 502 38.68 5.86 5.83
CA THR A 502 39.81 4.97 5.97
C THR A 502 41.07 5.63 5.43
N GLU A 503 42.19 4.92 5.45
CA GLU A 503 43.45 5.43 4.88
C GLU A 503 43.53 5.19 3.35
N THR A 504 42.39 5.03 2.69
CA THR A 504 42.24 4.87 1.24
C THR A 504 41.04 5.69 0.74
N GLU A 505 40.96 5.96 -0.57
CA GLU A 505 39.81 6.65 -1.19
C GLU A 505 38.45 6.04 -0.78
N ASP A 506 37.60 6.88 -0.22
CA ASP A 506 36.28 6.56 0.30
C ASP A 506 35.17 7.44 -0.31
N SER A 507 33.93 6.93 -0.21
CA SER A 507 32.71 7.69 -0.53
C SER A 507 31.87 7.78 0.74
N LEU A 508 31.80 8.98 1.31
CA LEU A 508 31.18 9.26 2.59
C LEU A 508 29.94 10.12 2.38
N LYS A 509 28.86 9.78 3.08
CA LYS A 509 27.61 10.54 3.05
C LYS A 509 27.02 10.64 4.44
N ALA A 510 26.67 11.85 4.86
CA ALA A 510 25.95 12.09 6.11
C ALA A 510 24.59 11.35 6.09
N VAL A 511 24.19 10.84 7.25
CA VAL A 511 22.89 10.15 7.41
C VAL A 511 21.94 10.91 8.32
N VAL A 512 22.45 11.87 9.08
CA VAL A 512 21.69 12.74 9.98
C VAL A 512 22.27 14.16 9.87
N GLU A 513 21.48 15.13 10.27
CA GLU A 513 21.89 16.53 10.39
C GLU A 513 23.03 16.71 11.39
N ASN A 514 23.76 17.82 11.30
CA ASN A 514 24.82 18.18 12.23
C ASN A 514 25.93 17.11 12.38
N SER A 515 26.46 16.67 11.25
CA SER A 515 27.40 15.56 11.12
C SER A 515 28.87 15.99 11.22
N TYR A 516 29.68 15.11 11.81
CA TYR A 516 31.13 15.16 11.85
C TYR A 516 31.70 14.12 10.88
N MET A 517 32.39 14.58 9.85
CA MET A 517 32.89 13.72 8.78
C MET A 517 34.42 13.73 8.70
N TYR A 518 35.03 12.56 8.52
CA TYR A 518 36.49 12.40 8.46
C TYR A 518 36.89 11.50 7.28
N GLY A 519 37.47 12.06 6.22
CA GLY A 519 38.02 11.31 5.07
C GLY A 519 39.27 10.50 5.43
N TYR A 520 40.21 11.16 6.12
CA TYR A 520 41.54 10.68 6.49
C TYR A 520 42.58 10.71 5.37
N ALA A 521 42.82 9.62 4.65
CA ALA A 521 43.84 9.63 3.61
C ALA A 521 43.31 8.93 2.39
N GLY A 522 43.50 9.50 1.21
CA GLY A 522 42.75 9.05 0.04
C GLY A 522 42.19 10.26 -0.69
N ASN A 523 41.74 10.07 -1.92
CA ASN A 523 41.01 11.12 -2.63
C ASN A 523 39.53 10.87 -2.37
N ASP A 524 38.98 11.50 -1.36
CA ASP A 524 37.68 11.15 -0.82
C ASP A 524 36.56 11.95 -1.50
N THR A 525 35.36 11.37 -1.56
CA THR A 525 34.14 12.10 -1.93
C THR A 525 33.24 12.17 -0.73
N ILE A 526 32.98 13.37 -0.22
CA ILE A 526 32.25 13.62 1.02
C ILE A 526 31.02 14.47 0.71
N ILE A 527 29.85 13.98 1.13
CA ILE A 527 28.56 14.67 1.02
C ILE A 527 28.00 14.86 2.43
N GLY A 528 27.83 16.11 2.86
CA GLY A 528 27.22 16.44 4.14
C GLY A 528 25.69 16.46 4.10
N SER A 529 25.11 17.04 5.14
CA SER A 529 23.69 17.14 5.42
C SER A 529 23.14 18.53 5.07
N ALA A 530 21.85 18.78 5.27
CA ALA A 530 21.25 20.09 5.01
C ALA A 530 21.40 21.07 6.19
N GLU A 531 22.15 20.68 7.22
CA GLU A 531 22.36 21.43 8.45
C GLU A 531 23.85 21.45 8.79
N LYS A 532 24.22 22.26 9.80
CA LYS A 532 25.61 22.55 10.16
C LYS A 532 26.51 21.32 10.36
N ASP A 533 27.42 21.10 9.43
CA ASP A 533 28.40 20.03 9.48
C ASP A 533 29.81 20.50 9.83
N ILE A 534 30.62 19.53 10.28
CA ILE A 534 32.07 19.70 10.42
C ILE A 534 32.77 18.60 9.61
N ILE A 535 33.40 19.02 8.51
CA ILE A 535 33.99 18.10 7.53
C ILE A 535 35.51 18.23 7.54
N TYR A 536 36.19 17.10 7.60
CA TYR A 536 37.65 17.00 7.45
C TYR A 536 37.98 16.07 6.27
N GLY A 537 38.38 16.63 5.12
CA GLY A 537 38.95 15.87 4.00
C GLY A 537 40.23 15.15 4.42
N ASN A 538 41.15 15.91 5.02
CA ASN A 538 42.48 15.51 5.48
C ASN A 538 43.48 15.35 4.33
N ALA A 539 43.92 14.15 3.94
CA ALA A 539 45.05 14.00 3.03
C ALA A 539 44.67 13.33 1.70
N GLY A 540 44.69 14.09 0.62
CA GLY A 540 44.47 13.65 -0.76
C GLY A 540 43.77 14.73 -1.55
N ASP A 541 43.45 14.45 -2.82
CA ASP A 541 42.71 15.43 -3.63
C ASP A 541 41.20 15.17 -3.44
N ASP A 542 40.56 15.84 -2.48
CA ASP A 542 39.22 15.54 -2.01
C ASP A 542 38.12 16.30 -2.78
N GLN A 543 36.91 15.73 -2.82
CA GLN A 543 35.69 16.34 -3.35
C GLN A 543 34.66 16.46 -2.22
N ILE A 544 34.34 17.68 -1.83
CA ILE A 544 33.47 17.96 -0.68
C ILE A 544 32.28 18.80 -1.15
N GLU A 545 31.07 18.26 -0.94
CA GLU A 545 29.81 18.98 -1.05
C GLU A 545 29.16 18.96 0.34
N ALA A 546 29.26 20.06 1.07
CA ALA A 546 28.89 20.09 2.48
C ALA A 546 27.37 20.09 2.68
N GLY A 547 26.62 20.73 1.79
CA GLY A 547 25.17 20.65 1.77
C GLY A 547 24.58 22.03 2.01
N ASP A 548 23.52 22.15 2.80
CA ASP A 548 23.06 23.47 3.25
C ASP A 548 23.42 23.59 4.75
N GLY A 549 23.32 24.78 5.32
CA GLY A 549 23.66 25.06 6.71
C GLY A 549 24.97 25.81 6.87
N ALA A 550 25.30 26.17 8.13
CA ALA A 550 26.50 26.94 8.46
C ALA A 550 27.70 26.01 8.72
N ASP A 551 28.32 25.50 7.64
CA ASP A 551 29.30 24.43 7.71
C ASP A 551 30.70 24.90 8.05
N THR A 552 31.50 24.01 8.65
CA THR A 552 32.94 24.20 8.81
C THR A 552 33.71 23.09 8.11
N ILE A 553 34.43 23.46 7.06
CA ILE A 553 35.05 22.51 6.14
C ILE A 553 36.57 22.68 6.15
N TYR A 554 37.29 21.58 6.32
CA TYR A 554 38.75 21.50 6.23
C TYR A 554 39.14 20.56 5.10
N GLY A 555 39.59 21.08 3.96
CA GLY A 555 40.11 20.30 2.83
C GLY A 555 41.34 19.50 3.26
N GLY A 556 42.44 20.18 3.55
CA GLY A 556 43.63 19.59 4.15
C GLY A 556 44.82 19.54 3.19
N ASP A 557 45.59 18.45 3.18
CA ASP A 557 46.73 18.27 2.29
C ASP A 557 46.27 17.70 0.93
N GLY A 558 46.38 18.45 -0.15
CA GLY A 558 46.07 17.97 -1.50
C GLY A 558 45.33 19.01 -2.30
N LYS A 559 44.78 18.65 -3.48
CA LYS A 559 44.03 19.61 -4.30
C LYS A 559 42.54 19.39 -4.13
N ASP A 560 41.96 20.17 -3.25
CA ASP A 560 40.59 19.93 -2.80
C ASP A 560 39.60 20.76 -3.63
N GLN A 561 38.40 20.20 -3.83
CA GLN A 561 37.26 20.92 -4.38
C GLN A 561 36.18 20.96 -3.32
N ILE A 562 35.89 22.15 -2.84
CA ILE A 562 34.95 22.42 -1.76
C ILE A 562 33.80 23.25 -2.31
N LYS A 563 32.59 22.71 -2.18
CA LYS A 563 31.33 23.39 -2.38
C LYS A 563 30.58 23.35 -1.06
N ALA A 564 30.44 24.50 -0.41
CA ALA A 564 29.81 24.55 0.90
C ALA A 564 28.29 24.43 0.77
N GLY A 565 27.67 25.18 -0.15
CA GLY A 565 26.22 25.22 -0.38
C GLY A 565 25.55 26.33 0.46
N ASP A 566 24.22 26.35 0.59
CA ASP A 566 23.56 27.55 1.14
C ASP A 566 23.79 27.67 2.67
N GLY A 567 24.27 28.81 3.17
CA GLY A 567 24.49 29.11 4.58
C GLY A 567 25.74 29.96 4.82
N ASP A 568 25.97 30.40 6.07
CA ASP A 568 27.17 31.17 6.42
C ASP A 568 28.31 30.21 6.80
N ASN A 569 29.17 29.89 5.83
CA ASN A 569 30.14 28.81 5.95
C ASN A 569 31.55 29.29 6.30
N ILE A 570 32.36 28.36 6.83
CA ILE A 570 33.79 28.55 7.08
C ILE A 570 34.58 27.48 6.34
N LEU A 571 35.35 27.88 5.33
CA LEU A 571 36.11 26.97 4.46
C LEU A 571 37.61 27.16 4.67
N PHE A 572 38.32 26.07 4.91
CA PHE A 572 39.78 25.99 4.93
C PHE A 572 40.24 25.07 3.81
N GLY A 573 40.89 25.62 2.77
CA GLY A 573 41.46 24.84 1.66
C GLY A 573 42.58 23.94 2.13
N GLY A 574 43.59 24.53 2.79
CA GLY A 574 44.71 23.80 3.36
C GLY A 574 45.97 23.90 2.50
N ALA A 575 46.68 22.80 2.32
CA ALA A 575 47.92 22.76 1.56
C ALA A 575 47.69 22.17 0.17
N GLY A 576 47.68 23.02 -0.86
CA GLY A 576 47.56 22.54 -2.22
C GLY A 576 47.23 23.60 -3.25
N ALA A 577 46.19 23.37 -4.03
CA ALA A 577 45.75 24.32 -5.05
C ALA A 577 44.25 24.08 -5.19
N ASP A 578 43.52 24.74 -4.31
CA ASP A 578 42.17 24.32 -3.93
C ASP A 578 41.13 25.15 -4.66
N ILE A 579 39.92 24.60 -4.79
CA ILE A 579 38.76 25.30 -5.33
C ILE A 579 37.75 25.44 -4.21
N LEU A 580 37.43 26.69 -3.85
CA LEU A 580 36.53 27.04 -2.76
C LEU A 580 35.33 27.79 -3.34
N CYS A 581 34.13 27.29 -3.07
CA CYS A 581 32.86 27.91 -3.44
C CYS A 581 31.96 27.94 -2.21
N GLY A 582 31.68 29.15 -1.73
CA GLY A 582 30.78 29.39 -0.60
C GLY A 582 29.32 29.10 -0.94
N ASN A 583 28.88 29.49 -2.14
CA ASN A 583 27.47 29.52 -2.56
C ASN A 583 26.71 30.64 -1.86
N LYS A 584 25.42 30.47 -1.51
CA LYS A 584 24.65 31.57 -0.92
C LYS A 584 24.94 31.70 0.57
N GLY A 585 25.28 32.89 1.03
CA GLY A 585 25.44 33.17 2.46
C GLY A 585 26.43 34.29 2.70
N ASN A 586 26.97 34.38 3.90
CA ASN A 586 28.11 35.25 4.18
C ASN A 586 29.30 34.37 4.57
N ASP A 587 30.08 33.97 3.56
CA ASP A 587 31.08 32.92 3.74
C ASP A 587 32.46 33.45 4.11
N TYR A 588 33.19 32.68 4.92
CA TYR A 588 34.57 32.92 5.29
C TYR A 588 35.49 31.87 4.67
N MET A 589 36.32 32.28 3.70
CA MET A 589 37.17 31.37 2.93
C MET A 589 38.66 31.63 3.17
N PHE A 590 39.37 30.58 3.58
CA PHE A 590 40.82 30.55 3.86
C PHE A 590 41.52 29.57 2.92
N GLY A 591 42.25 30.06 1.90
CA GLY A 591 43.01 29.18 0.99
C GLY A 591 44.28 28.58 1.59
N GLU A 592 44.82 29.20 2.64
CA GLU A 592 46.06 28.76 3.31
C GLU A 592 47.31 28.65 2.39
N GLU A 593 47.87 27.45 2.16
CA GLU A 593 49.10 27.24 1.38
C GLU A 593 48.78 26.75 -0.03
N GLY A 594 48.66 27.64 -1.02
CA GLY A 594 48.33 27.15 -2.35
C GLY A 594 48.18 28.21 -3.43
N ASP A 595 48.05 27.77 -4.69
CA ASP A 595 47.53 28.65 -5.74
C ASP A 595 46.04 28.34 -5.88
N ASP A 596 45.21 28.99 -5.06
CA ASP A 596 43.80 28.61 -4.85
C ASP A 596 42.84 29.35 -5.77
N THR A 597 41.61 28.87 -5.90
CA THR A 597 40.54 29.45 -6.73
C THR A 597 39.27 29.64 -5.91
N TYR A 598 38.81 30.88 -5.80
CA TYR A 598 37.55 31.25 -5.14
C TYR A 598 36.48 31.52 -6.20
N ILE A 599 35.33 30.87 -6.09
CA ILE A 599 34.19 31.03 -7.00
C ILE A 599 33.14 31.91 -6.32
N PHE A 600 32.70 32.97 -6.99
CA PHE A 600 31.67 33.88 -6.50
C PHE A 600 30.62 34.15 -7.60
N ASP A 601 29.38 33.82 -7.33
CA ASP A 601 28.21 33.95 -8.17
C ASP A 601 27.28 35.08 -7.71
N LYS A 602 26.16 35.27 -8.41
CA LYS A 602 25.16 36.29 -8.09
C LYS A 602 24.15 35.73 -7.09
N GLY A 603 23.87 36.46 -6.02
CA GLY A 603 23.06 35.96 -4.90
C GLY A 603 23.88 35.23 -3.84
N ASP A 604 25.20 35.20 -3.98
CA ASP A 604 26.12 34.56 -3.03
C ASP A 604 26.21 35.32 -1.71
N GLY A 605 25.73 36.57 -1.60
CA GLY A 605 25.74 37.34 -0.35
C GLY A 605 27.03 38.12 -0.09
N VAL A 606 27.50 38.17 1.16
CA VAL A 606 28.67 38.95 1.60
C VAL A 606 29.82 38.03 2.02
N ASP A 607 30.69 37.72 1.06
CA ASP A 607 31.79 36.79 1.28
C ASP A 607 33.11 37.48 1.62
N VAL A 608 33.90 36.79 2.43
CA VAL A 608 35.22 37.23 2.89
C VAL A 608 36.28 36.19 2.54
N ILE A 609 37.27 36.61 1.76
CA ILE A 609 38.48 35.84 1.46
C ILE A 609 39.63 36.34 2.32
N GLU A 610 40.27 35.43 3.06
CA GLU A 610 41.56 35.65 3.72
C GLU A 610 42.60 34.69 3.17
N ASP A 611 43.55 35.22 2.39
CA ASP A 611 44.57 34.38 1.76
C ASP A 611 45.92 35.07 1.60
N ASN A 612 46.93 34.49 2.24
CA ASN A 612 48.23 35.09 2.48
C ASN A 612 49.44 34.28 1.93
N SER A 613 49.29 33.07 1.35
CA SER A 613 50.41 32.30 0.70
C SER A 613 50.12 31.72 -0.72
N GLY A 614 50.90 32.07 -1.77
CA GLY A 614 50.64 31.63 -3.16
C GLY A 614 50.10 32.71 -4.13
N THR A 615 49.60 32.32 -5.31
CA THR A 615 48.96 33.21 -6.33
C THR A 615 47.58 32.67 -6.67
N SER A 616 46.54 33.32 -6.13
CA SER A 616 45.19 32.80 -6.10
C SER A 616 44.29 33.49 -7.14
N THR A 617 43.23 32.81 -7.53
CA THR A 617 42.28 33.22 -8.56
C THR A 617 40.93 33.54 -7.93
N ILE A 618 40.33 34.67 -8.30
CA ILE A 618 38.92 34.97 -8.02
C ILE A 618 38.16 34.81 -9.32
N GLN A 619 37.21 33.88 -9.35
CA GLN A 619 36.40 33.53 -10.51
C GLN A 619 34.97 33.99 -10.28
N PHE A 620 34.55 35.06 -10.97
CA PHE A 620 33.14 35.41 -11.03
C PHE A 620 32.41 34.49 -12.01
N GLY A 621 31.30 33.89 -11.59
CA GLY A 621 30.60 32.89 -12.38
C GLY A 621 29.66 33.44 -13.45
N GLU A 622 28.81 32.58 -14.02
CA GLU A 622 28.07 32.89 -15.25
C GLU A 622 26.95 33.92 -15.02
N GLY A 623 26.99 35.01 -15.80
CA GLY A 623 25.96 36.07 -15.74
C GLY A 623 26.42 37.35 -15.05
N ILE A 624 27.56 37.34 -14.36
CA ILE A 624 28.25 38.54 -13.93
C ILE A 624 29.08 39.06 -15.10
N HIS A 625 28.80 40.29 -15.55
CA HIS A 625 29.59 40.93 -16.59
C HIS A 625 30.50 42.00 -15.99
N LEU A 626 31.60 42.33 -16.68
CA LEU A 626 32.55 43.35 -16.21
C LEU A 626 31.91 44.71 -15.90
N ASN A 627 30.81 45.07 -16.57
CA ASN A 627 30.11 46.33 -16.31
C ASN A 627 29.25 46.30 -15.05
N ASP A 628 28.98 45.13 -14.50
CA ASP A 628 28.21 44.95 -13.27
C ASP A 628 29.13 45.10 -12.05
N LEU A 629 30.45 44.91 -12.21
CA LEU A 629 31.42 44.97 -11.12
C LEU A 629 31.95 46.38 -10.87
N THR A 630 31.87 46.80 -9.61
CA THR A 630 32.58 47.96 -9.09
C THR A 630 33.57 47.52 -8.02
N ALA A 631 34.85 47.86 -8.18
CA ALA A 631 35.87 47.61 -7.17
C ALA A 631 36.19 48.88 -6.38
N MET A 632 36.23 48.76 -5.05
CA MET A 632 36.63 49.84 -4.15
C MET A 632 37.62 49.35 -3.10
N LYS A 633 38.52 50.24 -2.69
CA LYS A 633 39.49 49.97 -1.63
C LYS A 633 39.12 50.77 -0.39
N VAL A 634 38.98 50.08 0.74
CA VAL A 634 38.70 50.68 2.06
C VAL A 634 39.78 50.18 3.01
N GLY A 635 40.58 51.10 3.57
CA GLY A 635 41.74 50.69 4.36
C GLY A 635 42.76 49.89 3.53
N ASP A 636 43.10 48.68 4.01
CA ASP A 636 44.00 47.74 3.34
C ASP A 636 43.27 46.66 2.52
N ASP A 637 41.94 46.62 2.58
CA ASP A 637 41.10 45.57 1.97
C ASP A 637 40.48 46.03 0.63
N LEU A 638 40.07 45.06 -0.18
CA LEU A 638 39.42 45.27 -1.48
C LEU A 638 37.99 44.74 -1.45
N PHE A 639 37.05 45.56 -1.90
CA PHE A 639 35.64 45.23 -2.00
C PHE A 639 35.23 45.19 -3.46
N PHE A 640 34.57 44.12 -3.87
CA PHE A 640 33.81 44.04 -5.12
C PHE A 640 32.33 44.18 -4.82
N LEU A 641 31.65 45.04 -5.58
CA LEU A 641 30.22 45.24 -5.52
C LEU A 641 29.62 44.86 -6.86
N ILE A 642 28.55 44.07 -6.83
CA ILE A 642 27.76 43.73 -8.01
C ILE A 642 26.61 44.75 -8.14
N SER A 643 26.54 45.40 -9.30
CA SER A 643 25.58 46.46 -9.57
C SER A 643 24.17 45.91 -9.67
N GLY A 644 23.26 46.47 -8.88
CA GLY A 644 21.87 46.02 -8.85
C GLY A 644 21.63 44.81 -7.95
N THR A 645 22.58 44.44 -7.08
CA THR A 645 22.40 43.45 -5.99
C THR A 645 23.00 43.91 -4.67
N ALA A 646 22.63 43.22 -3.59
CA ALA A 646 23.23 43.36 -2.27
C ALA A 646 24.63 42.71 -2.17
N ASP A 647 24.96 41.75 -3.04
CA ASP A 647 26.17 40.92 -2.99
C ASP A 647 27.49 41.71 -2.94
N ARG A 648 28.39 41.31 -2.05
CA ARG A 648 29.72 41.90 -1.87
C ARG A 648 30.76 40.81 -1.71
N LEU A 649 31.92 40.97 -2.33
CA LEU A 649 33.09 40.13 -2.05
C LEU A 649 34.20 40.98 -1.44
N VAL A 650 34.66 40.60 -0.26
CA VAL A 650 35.73 41.26 0.49
C VAL A 650 37.00 40.42 0.44
N VAL A 651 38.09 41.01 -0.04
CA VAL A 651 39.42 40.40 -0.02
C VAL A 651 40.26 41.13 1.01
N THR A 652 40.52 40.47 2.14
CA THR A 652 41.27 41.07 3.24
C THR A 652 42.76 41.14 2.92
N GLY A 653 43.44 42.17 3.45
CA GLY A 653 44.89 42.31 3.30
C GLY A 653 45.38 42.52 1.85
N TYR A 654 44.47 42.74 0.88
CA TYR A 654 44.78 42.88 -0.55
C TYR A 654 45.96 43.82 -0.83
N SER A 655 46.05 44.91 -0.06
CA SER A 655 47.04 45.96 -0.25
C SER A 655 48.49 45.56 0.06
N ASP A 656 48.68 44.48 0.82
CA ASP A 656 50.01 43.98 1.16
C ASP A 656 50.70 43.33 -0.05
N ASN A 657 49.94 42.67 -0.93
CA ASN A 657 50.45 42.14 -2.18
C ASN A 657 49.37 41.98 -3.29
N PRO A 658 49.01 43.07 -4.00
CA PRO A 658 47.93 43.06 -4.99
C PRO A 658 48.12 42.13 -6.19
N GLU A 659 49.37 41.83 -6.58
CA GLU A 659 49.67 40.96 -7.75
C GLU A 659 49.38 39.47 -7.49
N ARG A 660 48.95 39.15 -6.26
CA ARG A 660 48.67 37.81 -5.78
C ARG A 660 47.31 37.28 -6.22
N PHE A 661 46.33 38.17 -6.38
CA PHE A 661 44.97 37.80 -6.79
C PHE A 661 44.76 38.09 -8.27
N ILE A 662 44.43 37.05 -9.04
CA ILE A 662 44.08 37.14 -10.46
C ILE A 662 42.56 37.05 -10.56
N VAL A 663 41.92 38.06 -11.15
CA VAL A 663 40.45 38.12 -11.24
C VAL A 663 39.99 37.73 -12.63
N TYR A 664 39.03 36.81 -12.72
CA TYR A 664 38.36 36.42 -13.96
C TYR A 664 36.87 36.74 -13.90
N VAL A 665 36.33 37.20 -15.03
CA VAL A 665 34.89 37.37 -15.26
C VAL A 665 34.54 36.61 -16.52
N GLY A 666 33.87 35.45 -16.38
CA GLY A 666 33.82 34.45 -17.44
C GLY A 666 35.24 33.96 -17.80
N GLU A 667 35.60 34.00 -19.09
CA GLU A 667 36.94 33.59 -19.57
C GLU A 667 37.97 34.76 -19.60
N ASP A 668 37.56 35.98 -19.29
CA ASP A 668 38.39 37.18 -19.42
C ASP A 668 39.09 37.54 -18.10
N GLU A 669 40.42 37.66 -18.12
CA GLU A 669 41.24 38.18 -17.00
C GLU A 669 41.05 39.70 -16.87
N VAL A 670 40.78 40.18 -15.65
CA VAL A 670 40.50 41.57 -15.32
C VAL A 670 41.62 42.16 -14.46
N ASP A 671 42.22 43.26 -14.92
CA ASP A 671 43.10 44.06 -14.08
C ASP A 671 42.24 44.88 -13.10
N VAL A 672 42.33 44.59 -11.81
CA VAL A 672 41.57 45.29 -10.75
C VAL A 672 41.75 46.81 -10.83
N SER A 673 42.92 47.29 -11.29
CA SER A 673 43.18 48.72 -11.41
C SER A 673 42.34 49.43 -12.49
N ASP A 674 41.78 48.69 -13.45
CA ASP A 674 40.90 49.21 -14.50
C ASP A 674 39.46 49.45 -14.01
N ILE A 675 39.04 48.75 -12.95
CA ILE A 675 37.71 48.87 -12.33
C ILE A 675 37.73 49.55 -10.95
N LEU A 676 38.92 49.87 -10.43
CA LEU A 676 39.10 50.55 -9.14
C LEU A 676 38.62 52.02 -9.20
N THR A 677 37.59 52.36 -8.45
CA THR A 677 37.12 53.76 -8.34
C THR A 677 38.08 54.61 -7.47
N LYS A 678 38.37 55.86 -7.89
CA LYS A 678 39.26 56.80 -7.18
C LYS A 678 38.50 58.05 -6.73
N THR A 679 37.68 58.05 -5.68
CA THR A 679 37.08 59.29 -5.14
C THR A 679 36.64 59.23 -3.66
N ASP A 680 36.74 60.36 -2.96
CA ASP A 680 36.39 60.63 -1.55
C ASP A 680 34.91 60.36 -1.20
N ALA A 681 34.66 59.94 0.05
CA ALA A 681 33.41 59.45 0.66
C ALA A 681 32.16 60.39 0.67
N ALA A 682 32.07 61.39 -0.20
CA ALA A 682 31.03 62.44 -0.12
C ALA A 682 30.09 62.55 -1.33
N GLU A 683 30.19 61.67 -2.34
CA GLU A 683 29.26 61.63 -3.47
C GLU A 683 28.93 60.17 -3.83
N LEU A 684 28.03 59.53 -3.07
CA LEU A 684 27.32 58.30 -3.47
C LEU A 684 25.80 58.57 -3.52
N PRO A 685 25.03 57.91 -4.42
CA PRO A 685 23.58 58.05 -4.50
C PRO A 685 22.90 57.48 -3.25
N GLN A 686 21.83 58.12 -2.79
CA GLN A 686 20.85 57.47 -1.90
C GLN A 686 20.10 56.40 -2.68
N ILE A 687 20.03 55.20 -2.11
CA ILE A 687 18.99 54.16 -2.21
C ILE A 687 19.48 52.98 -1.35
N ASP A 688 18.68 52.69 -0.31
CA ASP A 688 18.31 51.40 0.27
C ASP A 688 19.42 50.63 1.04
N GLY A 689 19.36 50.70 2.39
CA GLY A 689 20.18 49.88 3.31
C GLY A 689 19.76 48.42 3.19
N GLU A 690 20.69 47.49 3.09
CA GLU A 690 21.26 46.85 4.27
C GLU A 690 22.78 46.65 4.18
N THR A 691 23.37 46.37 5.32
CA THR A 691 24.60 45.59 5.47
C THR A 691 24.61 45.29 6.95
N ASP A 692 24.91 44.10 7.45
CA ASP A 692 25.54 43.93 8.76
C ASP A 692 27.01 43.50 8.58
N SER A 693 27.82 43.66 9.62
CA SER A 693 29.27 43.52 9.65
C SER A 693 29.72 42.45 10.64
N SER A 694 30.49 41.48 10.12
CA SER A 694 31.71 40.89 10.69
C SER A 694 31.67 40.35 12.15
N PRO A 695 31.84 39.04 12.37
CA PRO A 695 32.07 38.48 13.69
C PRO A 695 33.53 38.63 14.16
N ASP A 696 33.67 38.86 15.47
CA ASP A 696 34.93 38.89 16.22
C ASP A 696 35.39 37.46 16.55
N VAL A 697 36.50 37.04 15.91
CA VAL A 697 37.15 35.75 16.16
C VAL A 697 38.01 35.85 17.42
N THR A 698 37.49 35.45 18.58
CA THR A 698 38.31 34.84 19.65
C THR A 698 37.49 34.02 20.67
N GLU A 699 37.29 32.72 20.42
CA GLU A 699 37.13 31.75 21.52
C GLU A 699 37.93 30.45 21.30
N GLU A 700 38.34 29.86 22.41
CA GLU A 700 39.45 28.90 22.54
C GLU A 700 39.18 27.52 21.93
N ILE A 701 40.18 27.02 21.19
CA ILE A 701 40.39 25.64 20.76
C ILE A 701 40.11 24.64 21.90
N PRO A 702 39.18 23.67 21.76
CA PRO A 702 39.14 22.51 22.64
C PRO A 702 40.32 21.61 22.31
N GLN A 703 41.34 21.58 23.18
CA GLN A 703 42.34 20.52 23.14
C GLN A 703 41.70 19.19 23.55
N ILE A 704 41.38 18.34 22.57
CA ILE A 704 41.13 16.92 22.81
C ILE A 704 42.47 16.27 23.21
N ALA A 705 42.67 16.13 24.52
CA ALA A 705 43.73 15.32 25.07
C ALA A 705 43.36 13.83 24.95
N THR A 706 44.27 13.07 24.34
CA THR A 706 44.42 11.61 24.52
C THR A 706 44.20 11.21 25.99
N PRO A 707 43.56 10.07 26.27
CA PRO A 707 43.01 9.77 27.60
C PRO A 707 44.12 9.58 28.64
N THR A 708 44.11 10.37 29.72
CA THR A 708 44.62 9.95 31.04
C THR A 708 44.03 10.79 32.20
N ASP A 709 43.27 10.11 33.06
CA ASP A 709 42.99 10.32 34.50
C ASP A 709 42.90 11.74 35.14
N ALA A 710 41.69 11.98 35.70
CA ALA A 710 41.38 12.44 37.07
C ALA A 710 41.21 13.95 37.43
N ASP A 711 39.96 14.26 37.79
CA ASP A 711 39.47 15.03 38.96
C ASP A 711 39.48 16.58 38.93
N ALA A 712 38.33 17.16 39.31
CA ALA A 712 37.92 18.56 39.19
C ALA A 712 38.08 19.40 40.49
N SER A 713 38.14 20.74 40.37
CA SER A 713 37.31 21.74 41.10
C SER A 713 37.77 23.22 40.98
N ASP A 714 36.90 24.07 40.41
CA ASP A 714 36.31 25.38 40.83
C ASP A 714 37.13 26.50 41.53
N ASP A 715 37.02 27.78 41.05
CA ASP A 715 35.96 28.78 41.42
C ASP A 715 36.28 30.29 41.13
N ALA A 716 35.38 30.96 40.37
CA ALA A 716 34.67 32.27 40.47
C ALA A 716 35.33 33.70 40.66
N MET A 717 34.78 34.74 39.96
CA MET A 717 34.18 36.00 40.55
C MET A 717 33.58 37.06 39.55
N ASP A 718 32.63 37.88 40.09
CA ASP A 718 31.64 38.85 39.51
C ASP A 718 31.84 40.35 39.96
N SER A 719 31.29 41.36 39.23
CA SER A 719 30.44 42.53 39.72
C SER A 719 30.64 44.01 39.23
N SER A 720 29.58 44.57 38.56
CA SER A 720 28.72 45.80 38.82
C SER A 720 29.11 47.35 38.71
N ALA A 721 28.19 48.17 38.09
CA ALA A 721 27.42 49.39 38.59
C ALA A 721 27.57 50.91 38.09
N GLN A 722 26.44 51.50 37.57
CA GLN A 722 25.65 52.80 37.74
C GLN A 722 26.11 54.32 37.76
N ALA A 723 25.43 55.17 36.92
CA ALA A 723 24.59 56.45 37.05
C ALA A 723 25.02 57.94 37.43
N SER A 724 24.51 59.01 36.70
CA SER A 724 23.61 60.19 37.13
C SER A 724 23.75 61.67 36.51
N ASP A 725 22.63 62.27 36.01
CA ASP A 725 21.94 63.64 36.15
C ASP A 725 22.44 65.08 35.62
N LYS A 726 21.62 65.82 34.79
CA LYS A 726 21.15 67.27 34.91
C LYS A 726 20.46 67.97 33.68
N SER A 727 19.43 68.81 33.94
CA SER A 727 18.55 69.60 33.01
C SER A 727 18.89 71.08 32.66
N ASP A 728 18.41 71.56 31.48
CA ASP A 728 17.77 72.88 31.10
C ASP A 728 18.43 73.68 29.92
N VAL A 729 17.81 73.73 28.69
CA VAL A 729 17.67 74.86 27.69
C VAL A 729 17.22 74.39 26.26
N SER A 730 16.16 75.05 25.72
CA SER A 730 15.62 75.18 24.32
C SER A 730 14.93 74.01 23.61
N ASP A 731 14.00 74.34 22.69
CA ASP A 731 13.49 73.50 21.58
C ASP A 731 14.67 73.06 20.69
N ASN A 732 15.57 72.28 21.26
CA ASN A 732 16.72 71.73 20.59
C ASN A 732 16.27 70.39 20.02
N VAL A 733 16.39 70.28 18.71
CA VAL A 733 16.59 68.99 18.08
C VAL A 733 17.82 68.36 18.75
N ASN A 734 17.63 67.29 19.48
CA ASN A 734 18.72 66.54 20.08
C ASN A 734 19.17 65.47 19.08
N ILE A 735 20.47 65.38 18.79
CA ILE A 735 21.04 64.28 18.00
C ILE A 735 21.82 63.42 18.99
N ILE A 736 21.37 62.19 19.15
CA ILE A 736 21.95 61.18 20.03
C ILE A 736 22.46 60.06 19.13
N SER A 737 23.70 59.63 19.35
CA SER A 737 24.33 58.53 18.59
C SER A 737 24.92 57.55 19.60
N GLY A 738 24.66 56.25 19.39
CA GLY A 738 25.22 55.16 20.17
C GLY A 738 26.73 55.00 19.98
N THR A 739 27.31 54.10 20.77
CA THR A 739 28.72 53.74 20.79
C THR A 739 28.92 52.35 20.17
N GLU A 740 30.15 51.82 20.14
CA GLU A 740 30.40 50.43 19.68
C GLU A 740 30.02 49.38 20.75
N ASN A 741 29.11 49.67 21.68
CA ASN A 741 28.68 48.74 22.73
C ASN A 741 27.20 48.98 23.03
N SER A 742 26.56 47.96 23.58
CA SER A 742 25.16 48.00 24.03
C SER A 742 24.84 49.24 24.88
N ASP A 743 24.02 50.16 24.37
CA ASP A 743 23.65 51.41 25.01
C ASP A 743 22.23 51.38 25.58
N ALA A 744 22.01 52.19 26.62
CA ALA A 744 20.69 52.45 27.16
C ALA A 744 20.37 53.94 27.02
N VAL A 745 19.60 54.28 25.98
CA VAL A 745 19.32 55.66 25.58
C VAL A 745 17.96 56.08 26.10
N PHE A 746 17.94 57.12 26.94
CA PHE A 746 16.70 57.72 27.45
C PHE A 746 16.65 59.18 27.06
N ALA A 747 15.75 59.52 26.14
CA ALA A 747 15.67 60.86 25.58
C ALA A 747 14.96 61.85 26.54
N GLU A 748 15.36 63.12 26.50
CA GLU A 748 14.71 64.19 27.29
C GLU A 748 13.41 64.65 26.60
N ASN A 749 12.57 65.42 27.33
CA ASN A 749 11.28 65.93 26.88
C ASN A 749 11.39 67.04 25.80
N SER A 750 11.96 66.70 24.64
CA SER A 750 12.16 67.50 23.43
C SER A 750 11.99 66.60 22.19
N LYS A 751 12.07 67.14 20.96
CA LYS A 751 12.10 66.37 19.71
C LYS A 751 13.51 65.81 19.45
N ASN A 752 13.65 64.50 19.23
CA ASN A 752 14.92 63.78 19.17
C ASN A 752 15.18 63.11 17.81
N PHE A 753 16.46 63.01 17.44
CA PHE A 753 17.01 62.15 16.38
C PHE A 753 17.98 61.19 17.05
N ILE A 754 17.62 59.93 17.11
CA ILE A 754 18.37 58.90 17.82
C ILE A 754 18.91 57.93 16.77
N PHE A 755 20.21 57.69 16.80
CA PHE A 755 20.90 56.66 16.01
C PHE A 755 21.46 55.65 16.99
N ALA A 756 21.10 54.37 16.86
CA ALA A 756 21.75 53.28 17.58
C ALA A 756 23.24 53.21 17.24
N GLY A 757 24.01 52.52 18.08
CA GLY A 757 25.38 52.13 17.79
C GLY A 757 25.56 50.65 18.12
N ALA A 758 26.59 50.02 17.52
CA ALA A 758 26.72 48.57 17.49
C ALA A 758 26.48 47.84 18.82
N GLU A 759 26.02 46.59 18.69
CA GLU A 759 25.40 45.73 19.71
C GLU A 759 23.97 46.17 20.13
N TYR A 760 23.40 45.49 21.13
CA TYR A 760 22.01 45.68 21.56
C TYR A 760 21.74 47.07 22.20
N ASP A 761 20.86 47.88 21.61
CA ASP A 761 20.42 49.14 22.21
C ASP A 761 19.01 49.09 22.82
N TYR A 762 18.89 49.68 24.01
CA TYR A 762 17.59 49.94 24.64
C TYR A 762 17.26 51.43 24.56
N ILE A 763 16.36 51.79 23.65
CA ILE A 763 16.00 53.16 23.32
C ILE A 763 14.60 53.50 23.86
N VAL A 764 14.51 54.61 24.59
CA VAL A 764 13.24 55.18 25.05
C VAL A 764 13.15 56.63 24.58
N GLY A 765 12.16 56.90 23.74
CA GLY A 765 11.81 58.21 23.25
C GLY A 765 11.31 59.17 24.34
N GLY A 766 11.27 60.44 23.99
CA GLY A 766 10.90 61.54 24.88
C GLY A 766 9.42 61.91 24.77
N SER A 767 8.96 62.85 25.59
CA SER A 767 7.58 63.35 25.52
C SER A 767 7.42 64.41 24.40
N ASN A 768 7.49 64.02 23.12
CA ASN A 768 7.10 64.73 21.87
C ASN A 768 7.39 63.80 20.66
N VAL A 769 6.91 64.17 19.45
CA VAL A 769 7.28 63.51 18.18
C VAL A 769 8.80 63.35 17.96
N ASP A 770 9.26 62.11 17.90
CA ASP A 770 10.64 61.66 17.77
C ASP A 770 10.95 60.95 16.44
N TYR A 771 12.24 60.88 16.10
CA TYR A 771 12.81 60.17 14.93
C TYR A 771 13.89 59.22 15.42
N ILE A 772 13.63 57.92 15.35
CA ILE A 772 14.53 56.88 15.87
C ILE A 772 15.00 56.03 14.69
N PHE A 773 16.31 55.82 14.62
CA PHE A 773 17.01 54.98 13.64
C PHE A 773 17.82 53.95 14.45
N GLY A 774 17.51 52.67 14.35
CA GLY A 774 18.38 51.60 14.85
C GLY A 774 19.58 51.40 13.92
N ASP A 775 20.25 50.26 14.03
CA ASP A 775 21.41 49.93 13.21
C ASP A 775 21.32 48.58 12.50
N ARG A 776 22.12 47.59 12.88
CA ARG A 776 22.13 46.26 12.28
C ARG A 776 21.97 45.16 13.32
N ASP A 777 22.14 45.55 14.57
CA ASP A 777 22.04 44.71 15.73
C ASP A 777 20.60 44.75 16.27
N VAL A 778 20.28 43.80 17.14
CA VAL A 778 18.94 43.70 17.73
C VAL A 778 18.69 44.84 18.71
N ASP A 779 17.69 45.66 18.44
CA ASP A 779 17.31 46.80 19.27
C ASP A 779 15.97 46.62 19.97
N ARG A 780 15.78 47.40 21.03
CA ARG A 780 14.47 47.57 21.65
C ARG A 780 14.12 49.04 21.80
N ILE A 781 13.07 49.44 21.09
CA ILE A 781 12.66 50.84 20.93
C ILE A 781 11.26 51.04 21.53
N LEU A 782 11.14 52.00 22.44
CA LEU A 782 9.86 52.52 22.93
C LEU A 782 9.72 53.97 22.44
N ALA A 783 8.79 54.23 21.52
CA ALA A 783 8.67 55.51 20.83
C ALA A 783 8.08 56.60 21.74
N GLY A 784 6.92 56.36 22.35
CA GLY A 784 6.34 57.23 23.36
C GLY A 784 4.85 57.54 23.12
N ASP A 785 4.28 58.44 23.93
CA ASP A 785 2.83 58.75 23.89
C ASP A 785 2.39 59.73 22.77
N ASP A 786 3.27 60.11 21.83
CA ASP A 786 3.00 61.10 20.77
C ASP A 786 3.21 60.48 19.38
N ALA A 787 2.77 61.14 18.29
CA ALA A 787 2.86 60.60 16.93
C ALA A 787 4.30 60.52 16.39
N ASP A 788 4.96 59.40 16.60
CA ASP A 788 6.40 59.19 16.40
C ASP A 788 6.77 58.56 15.04
N VAL A 789 8.06 58.62 14.69
CA VAL A 789 8.61 57.99 13.48
C VAL A 789 9.80 57.10 13.84
N VAL A 790 9.70 55.79 13.58
CA VAL A 790 10.73 54.80 13.92
C VAL A 790 11.16 54.01 12.68
N TYR A 791 12.48 53.84 12.53
CA TYR A 791 13.14 52.93 11.60
C TYR A 791 14.09 52.05 12.42
N GLY A 792 13.78 50.77 12.59
CA GLY A 792 14.67 49.82 13.29
C GLY A 792 15.95 49.52 12.50
N MET A 793 15.86 49.44 11.17
CA MET A 793 16.96 49.10 10.25
C MET A 793 17.23 47.58 10.24
N ASP A 794 18.46 47.09 10.15
CA ASP A 794 18.71 45.64 10.09
C ASP A 794 18.69 45.10 11.56
N GLY A 795 18.19 43.89 11.81
CA GLY A 795 18.09 43.32 13.16
C GLY A 795 16.67 42.84 13.54
N ASP A 796 16.56 41.94 14.51
CA ASP A 796 15.27 41.44 15.02
C ASP A 796 14.70 42.39 16.10
N ASP A 797 14.20 43.55 15.70
CA ASP A 797 13.91 44.63 16.63
C ASP A 797 12.60 44.47 17.39
N GLN A 798 12.55 45.03 18.60
CA GLN A 798 11.33 45.16 19.39
C GLN A 798 10.87 46.61 19.46
N ILE A 799 9.89 46.98 18.65
CA ILE A 799 9.40 48.35 18.52
C ILE A 799 7.99 48.50 19.09
N PHE A 800 7.83 49.45 20.02
CA PHE A 800 6.56 49.79 20.63
C PHE A 800 6.22 51.27 20.37
N GLY A 801 5.14 51.52 19.61
CA GLY A 801 4.59 52.85 19.36
C GLY A 801 4.05 53.50 20.64
N GLU A 802 3.23 52.75 21.38
CA GLU A 802 2.51 53.15 22.61
C GLU A 802 1.17 53.87 22.35
N ASN A 803 1.04 55.17 22.62
CA ASN A 803 -0.19 55.91 22.31
C ASN A 803 0.18 56.93 21.23
N GLY A 804 -0.60 57.07 20.17
CA GLY A 804 -0.16 57.96 19.09
C GLY A 804 -0.89 57.65 17.79
N ASP A 805 -0.64 58.43 16.75
CA ASP A 805 -0.90 57.96 15.39
C ASP A 805 0.51 57.82 14.77
N ASP A 806 1.14 56.65 14.94
CA ASP A 806 2.57 56.45 14.73
C ASP A 806 2.92 55.99 13.31
N ILE A 807 4.17 56.23 12.90
CA ILE A 807 4.74 55.68 11.65
C ILE A 807 5.95 54.81 12.01
N ILE A 808 5.81 53.50 11.84
CA ILE A 808 6.81 52.54 12.27
C ILE A 808 7.28 51.70 11.08
N SER A 809 8.59 51.54 10.96
CA SER A 809 9.23 50.55 10.13
C SER A 809 10.19 49.74 10.99
N GLY A 810 10.03 48.42 11.01
CA GLY A 810 11.00 47.50 11.60
C GLY A 810 12.32 47.60 10.86
N GLY A 811 12.31 47.29 9.56
CA GLY A 811 13.51 47.35 8.73
C GLY A 811 13.74 45.94 8.21
N ALA A 812 14.96 45.44 8.14
CA ALA A 812 15.11 44.01 7.87
C ALA A 812 15.42 43.19 9.10
N GLY A 813 14.89 41.97 9.12
CA GLY A 813 14.95 41.11 10.29
C GLY A 813 13.54 40.68 10.68
N ASN A 814 13.41 39.91 11.74
CA ASN A 814 12.13 39.43 12.23
C ASN A 814 11.63 40.36 13.34
N ASP A 815 11.05 41.48 12.93
CA ASP A 815 10.70 42.54 13.85
C ASP A 815 9.43 42.23 14.64
N TYR A 816 9.41 42.57 15.92
CA TYR A 816 8.20 42.65 16.74
C TYR A 816 7.75 44.11 16.84
N VAL A 817 6.67 44.46 16.13
CA VAL A 817 6.09 45.79 16.14
C VAL A 817 4.73 45.80 16.84
N SER A 818 4.55 46.71 17.80
CA SER A 818 3.25 47.00 18.39
C SER A 818 2.90 48.47 18.18
N GLY A 819 1.81 48.74 17.44
CA GLY A 819 1.31 50.11 17.20
C GLY A 819 0.81 50.73 18.50
N GLY A 820 -0.19 50.08 19.11
CA GLY A 820 -0.67 50.45 20.43
C GLY A 820 -2.05 51.07 20.37
N ALA A 821 -2.23 52.31 20.84
CA ALA A 821 -3.53 52.97 20.78
C ALA A 821 -3.51 54.18 19.85
N GLY A 822 -4.34 54.14 18.80
CA GLY A 822 -4.56 55.20 17.83
C GLY A 822 -4.67 54.65 16.41
N ASN A 823 -4.46 55.47 15.38
CA ASN A 823 -4.55 55.00 14.00
C ASN A 823 -3.14 54.92 13.43
N ASP A 824 -2.52 53.77 13.59
CA ASP A 824 -1.09 53.60 13.33
C ASP A 824 -0.81 53.19 11.89
N VAL A 825 0.39 53.55 11.42
CA VAL A 825 0.92 53.17 10.11
C VAL A 825 2.18 52.34 10.31
N VAL A 826 2.10 51.05 10.00
CA VAL A 826 3.26 50.15 10.04
C VAL A 826 3.67 49.79 8.62
N ILE A 827 4.97 49.90 8.34
CA ILE A 827 5.58 49.62 7.05
C ILE A 827 6.49 48.40 7.23
N SER A 828 6.15 47.28 6.57
CA SER A 828 7.00 46.08 6.59
C SER A 828 8.09 46.14 5.52
N GLN A 829 9.27 45.64 5.89
CA GLN A 829 10.47 45.53 5.06
C GLN A 829 11.00 44.06 5.18
N SER A 830 12.20 43.70 4.72
CA SER A 830 12.62 42.29 4.59
C SER A 830 12.56 41.50 5.91
N GLY A 831 12.30 40.19 5.87
CA GLY A 831 12.21 39.36 7.09
C GLY A 831 10.78 39.07 7.54
N ASN A 832 10.60 38.34 8.66
CA ASN A 832 9.29 37.87 9.09
C ASN A 832 8.76 38.68 10.28
N ASP A 833 8.06 39.77 9.96
CA ASP A 833 7.56 40.72 10.95
C ASP A 833 6.33 40.18 11.70
N PHE A 834 6.29 40.36 13.02
CA PHE A 834 5.09 40.23 13.83
C PHE A 834 4.55 41.60 14.22
N ILE A 835 3.33 41.91 13.76
CA ILE A 835 2.66 43.20 13.98
C ILE A 835 1.41 43.00 14.84
N ASP A 836 1.37 43.65 16.01
CA ASP A 836 0.17 43.83 16.82
C ASP A 836 -0.34 45.27 16.63
N GLY A 837 -1.42 45.43 15.86
CA GLY A 837 -2.00 46.75 15.53
C GLY A 837 -2.42 47.51 16.77
N GLY A 838 -3.13 46.81 17.67
CA GLY A 838 -3.64 47.38 18.90
C GLY A 838 -5.09 47.83 18.77
N ALA A 839 -5.39 49.08 19.14
CA ALA A 839 -6.75 49.59 19.23
C ALA A 839 -6.99 50.79 18.31
N ASP A 840 -8.22 50.86 17.76
CA ASP A 840 -8.68 51.82 16.74
C ASP A 840 -8.36 51.36 15.29
N ASP A 841 -8.43 52.24 14.28
CA ASP A 841 -8.40 51.82 12.87
C ASP A 841 -6.96 51.89 12.29
N ASP A 842 -6.29 50.75 12.15
CA ASP A 842 -4.87 50.70 11.75
C ASP A 842 -4.62 50.44 10.25
N THR A 843 -3.43 50.84 9.78
CA THR A 843 -3.00 50.68 8.38
C THR A 843 -1.62 50.03 8.25
N TYR A 844 -1.55 48.92 7.52
CA TYR A 844 -0.30 48.18 7.25
C TYR A 844 0.10 48.32 5.79
N TYR A 845 1.32 48.78 5.54
CA TYR A 845 1.91 48.86 4.21
C TYR A 845 2.83 47.66 4.00
N ILE A 846 2.45 46.81 3.04
CA ILE A 846 3.16 45.57 2.74
C ILE A 846 3.91 45.72 1.41
N SER A 847 5.22 45.51 1.46
CA SER A 847 6.13 45.58 0.31
C SER A 847 6.26 44.20 -0.38
N PRO A 848 6.63 44.09 -1.67
CA PRO A 848 6.70 42.81 -2.39
C PRO A 848 7.89 41.90 -2.03
N SER A 849 8.76 42.30 -1.10
CA SER A 849 9.94 41.56 -0.65
C SER A 849 10.10 41.54 0.88
N CYS A 850 8.99 41.63 1.64
CA CYS A 850 9.00 41.77 3.09
C CYS A 850 8.79 40.45 3.86
N GLY A 851 9.18 39.29 3.28
CA GLY A 851 8.95 37.98 3.91
C GLY A 851 7.51 37.74 4.37
N THR A 852 7.34 37.06 5.51
CA THR A 852 6.03 36.77 6.10
C THR A 852 5.63 37.78 7.17
N VAL A 853 4.61 38.60 6.89
CA VAL A 853 4.08 39.57 7.83
C VAL A 853 2.91 38.98 8.62
N THR A 854 3.13 38.68 9.89
CA THR A 854 2.10 38.17 10.81
C THR A 854 1.38 39.33 11.49
N ILE A 855 0.11 39.54 11.15
CA ILE A 855 -0.74 40.58 11.72
C ILE A 855 -1.72 39.95 12.73
N LYS A 856 -1.70 40.50 13.95
CA LYS A 856 -2.68 40.22 14.99
C LYS A 856 -3.41 41.52 15.32
N ASP A 857 -4.61 41.66 14.76
CA ASP A 857 -5.47 42.80 15.06
C ASP A 857 -6.95 42.40 14.93
N THR A 858 -7.71 42.61 16.00
CA THR A 858 -9.12 42.21 16.13
C THR A 858 -10.04 43.36 16.52
N GLU A 859 -9.49 44.55 16.78
CA GLU A 859 -10.25 45.74 17.13
C GLU A 859 -10.25 46.71 15.93
N GLY A 860 -11.23 47.63 15.87
CA GLY A 860 -11.27 48.61 14.77
C GLY A 860 -11.63 48.09 13.37
N LYS A 861 -11.31 48.90 12.35
CA LYS A 861 -11.53 48.62 10.91
C LYS A 861 -10.23 48.72 10.15
N ASN A 862 -9.52 47.61 10.10
CA ASN A 862 -8.12 47.62 9.73
C ASN A 862 -7.93 47.51 8.23
N THR A 863 -6.87 48.14 7.74
CA THR A 863 -6.58 48.26 6.30
C THR A 863 -5.19 47.73 6.00
N ILE A 864 -5.12 46.79 5.05
CA ILE A 864 -3.85 46.36 4.46
C ILE A 864 -3.71 47.04 3.11
N VAL A 865 -2.60 47.75 2.91
CA VAL A 865 -2.25 48.44 1.68
C VAL A 865 -1.11 47.69 1.01
N CYS A 866 -1.41 47.06 -0.11
CA CYS A 866 -0.46 46.28 -0.89
C CYS A 866 0.28 47.21 -1.86
N ALA A 867 1.61 47.23 -1.81
CA ALA A 867 2.47 48.05 -2.68
C ALA A 867 2.51 47.54 -4.15
N ASP A 868 3.13 48.33 -5.04
CA ASP A 868 3.35 47.96 -6.45
C ASP A 868 4.11 46.62 -6.53
N GLY A 869 3.58 45.67 -7.30
CA GLY A 869 4.03 44.26 -7.33
C GLY A 869 3.10 43.27 -6.63
N LEU A 870 2.26 43.70 -5.69
CA LEU A 870 1.28 42.86 -4.99
C LEU A 870 -0.12 43.04 -5.62
N GLU A 871 -0.40 42.30 -6.69
CA GLU A 871 -1.61 42.45 -7.51
C GLU A 871 -2.80 41.62 -6.98
N SER A 872 -4.02 42.18 -7.02
CA SER A 872 -5.25 41.50 -6.59
C SER A 872 -5.56 40.20 -7.35
N THR A 873 -5.07 40.08 -8.58
CA THR A 873 -5.24 38.90 -9.44
C THR A 873 -4.24 37.78 -9.16
N LYS A 874 -3.26 38.00 -8.27
CA LYS A 874 -2.20 37.05 -7.92
C LYS A 874 -2.30 36.58 -6.47
N ILE A 875 -3.46 36.77 -5.83
CA ILE A 875 -3.67 36.43 -4.43
C ILE A 875 -4.16 35.00 -4.31
N LYS A 876 -3.53 34.25 -3.42
CA LYS A 876 -4.03 32.99 -2.91
C LYS A 876 -4.08 33.06 -1.39
N ALA A 877 -5.23 32.71 -0.82
CA ALA A 877 -5.35 32.55 0.62
C ALA A 877 -5.22 31.07 0.96
N TYR A 878 -4.57 30.77 2.06
CA TYR A 878 -4.30 29.42 2.57
C TYR A 878 -4.64 29.37 4.04
N ARG A 879 -5.05 28.21 4.53
CA ARG A 879 -5.14 27.98 5.95
C ARG A 879 -3.74 27.61 6.46
N LEU A 880 -3.14 28.46 7.30
CA LEU A 880 -1.80 28.19 7.82
C LEU A 880 -1.84 27.07 8.88
N ASP A 881 -2.81 27.17 9.79
CA ASP A 881 -3.08 26.17 10.81
C ASP A 881 -4.59 26.16 11.18
N TRP A 882 -4.97 25.48 12.25
CA TRP A 882 -6.38 25.46 12.66
C TRP A 882 -6.97 26.85 12.92
N ASN A 883 -6.16 27.84 13.27
CA ASN A 883 -6.58 29.15 13.73
C ASN A 883 -6.38 30.25 12.68
N ASP A 884 -5.29 30.22 11.93
CA ASP A 884 -4.75 31.36 11.20
C ASP A 884 -4.89 31.25 9.67
N LEU A 885 -4.99 32.40 8.99
CA LEU A 885 -5.03 32.50 7.52
C LEU A 885 -3.70 33.03 7.00
N LEU A 886 -3.09 32.35 6.04
CA LEU A 886 -1.98 32.84 5.24
C LEU A 886 -2.51 33.43 3.92
N ILE A 887 -1.96 34.54 3.47
CA ILE A 887 -2.24 35.18 2.19
C ILE A 887 -0.92 35.28 1.45
N VAL A 888 -0.81 34.66 0.28
CA VAL A 888 0.38 34.69 -0.56
C VAL A 888 0.08 35.47 -1.83
N PHE A 889 1.08 36.20 -2.31
CA PHE A 889 1.04 36.89 -3.59
C PHE A 889 1.96 36.17 -4.57
N GLU A 890 1.38 35.49 -5.55
CA GLU A 890 2.12 34.67 -6.51
C GLU A 890 3.20 35.47 -7.25
N GLY A 891 4.39 34.88 -7.31
CA GLY A 891 5.56 35.51 -7.93
C GLY A 891 6.26 36.55 -7.05
N THR A 892 5.97 36.55 -5.74
CA THR A 892 6.68 37.35 -4.73
C THR A 892 7.02 36.48 -3.52
N GLU A 893 8.03 36.86 -2.73
CA GLU A 893 8.39 36.21 -1.45
C GLU A 893 7.52 36.70 -0.28
N THR A 894 6.58 37.60 -0.56
CA THR A 894 5.74 38.23 0.45
C THR A 894 4.52 37.40 0.76
N SER A 895 4.29 37.17 2.05
CA SER A 895 3.07 36.58 2.55
C SER A 895 2.56 37.32 3.78
N ILE A 896 1.25 37.18 4.07
CA ILE A 896 0.61 37.82 5.22
C ILE A 896 -0.13 36.76 6.02
N VAL A 897 0.18 36.64 7.31
CA VAL A 897 -0.56 35.75 8.23
C VAL A 897 -1.50 36.59 9.07
N ILE A 898 -2.80 36.31 9.03
CA ILE A 898 -3.80 36.92 9.90
C ILE A 898 -4.14 35.94 11.03
N LYS A 899 -3.78 36.29 12.27
CA LYS A 899 -3.99 35.42 13.43
C LYS A 899 -5.48 35.25 13.77
N ASN A 900 -5.88 34.03 14.09
CA ASN A 900 -7.22 33.59 14.48
C ASN A 900 -8.31 33.78 13.43
N TYR A 901 -7.97 34.07 12.17
CA TYR A 901 -8.94 34.31 11.09
C TYR A 901 -9.93 33.15 10.90
N CYS A 902 -9.46 31.90 10.95
CA CYS A 902 -10.28 30.72 10.69
C CYS A 902 -11.27 30.42 11.82
N ILE A 903 -10.97 30.83 13.05
CA ILE A 903 -11.76 30.48 14.25
C ILE A 903 -12.49 31.66 14.90
N ASN A 904 -12.13 32.91 14.58
CA ASN A 904 -12.72 34.10 15.17
C ASN A 904 -13.32 35.03 14.11
N GLU A 905 -14.61 35.31 14.20
CA GLU A 905 -15.33 36.18 13.25
C GLU A 905 -14.80 37.63 13.28
N ASP A 906 -14.39 38.14 14.44
CA ASP A 906 -13.90 39.52 14.59
C ASP A 906 -12.52 39.72 13.91
N ALA A 907 -11.70 38.66 13.81
CA ALA A 907 -10.40 38.67 13.11
C ALA A 907 -10.52 38.72 11.57
N ARG A 908 -11.75 38.70 11.03
CA ARG A 908 -12.01 38.73 9.58
C ARG A 908 -12.30 40.15 9.07
N GLY A 909 -12.20 41.16 9.93
CA GLY A 909 -12.61 42.55 9.70
C GLY A 909 -11.71 43.41 8.79
N PHE A 910 -10.82 42.82 7.98
CA PHE A 910 -9.83 43.55 7.19
C PHE A 910 -10.36 44.01 5.82
N ARG A 911 -9.84 45.16 5.38
CA ARG A 911 -10.00 45.69 4.02
C ARG A 911 -8.65 45.70 3.30
N LEU A 912 -8.58 45.09 2.11
CA LEU A 912 -7.39 45.11 1.27
C LEU A 912 -7.52 46.21 0.21
N ILE A 913 -6.46 47.00 0.03
CA ILE A 913 -6.36 48.05 -0.99
C ILE A 913 -5.16 47.76 -1.88
N PHE A 914 -5.43 47.66 -3.18
CA PHE A 914 -4.42 47.47 -4.22
C PHE A 914 -4.12 48.78 -4.94
N GLU A 915 -2.96 48.85 -5.61
CA GLU A 915 -2.51 50.05 -6.33
C GLU A 915 -3.51 50.49 -7.43
N ASP A 916 -4.22 49.54 -8.05
CA ASP A 916 -5.24 49.80 -9.06
C ASP A 916 -6.53 50.45 -8.50
N GLY A 917 -6.64 50.57 -7.17
CA GLY A 917 -7.75 51.14 -6.45
C GLY A 917 -8.90 50.15 -6.19
N LEU A 918 -8.72 48.86 -6.48
CA LEU A 918 -9.65 47.81 -6.05
C LEU A 918 -9.68 47.72 -4.52
N VAL A 919 -10.89 47.58 -3.98
CA VAL A 919 -11.14 47.43 -2.54
C VAL A 919 -11.95 46.16 -2.32
N GLU A 920 -11.31 45.17 -1.70
CA GLU A 920 -11.90 43.88 -1.35
C GLU A 920 -12.15 43.80 0.16
N TYR A 921 -13.29 43.23 0.55
CA TYR A 921 -13.57 42.89 1.96
C TYR A 921 -13.38 41.39 2.13
N ALA A 922 -12.65 40.98 3.17
CA ALA A 922 -12.28 39.58 3.37
C ALA A 922 -13.48 38.61 3.42
N THR A 923 -14.66 39.07 3.87
CA THR A 923 -15.88 38.25 3.97
C THR A 923 -16.87 38.39 2.79
N ALA A 924 -16.51 39.12 1.73
CA ALA A 924 -17.43 39.38 0.60
C ALA A 924 -17.79 38.08 -0.14
N SER A 925 -19.08 37.87 -0.45
CA SER A 925 -19.56 36.73 -1.24
C SER A 925 -19.00 36.82 -2.67
N GLY A 926 -17.88 36.13 -2.93
CA GLY A 926 -17.13 36.18 -4.19
C GLY A 926 -15.84 37.01 -4.15
N GLY A 927 -15.34 37.39 -2.97
CA GLY A 927 -14.03 38.03 -2.83
C GLY A 927 -12.86 37.04 -2.81
N VAL A 928 -11.66 37.50 -3.12
CA VAL A 928 -10.45 36.65 -3.29
C VAL A 928 -10.00 35.91 -2.03
N LEU A 929 -10.44 36.34 -0.84
CA LEU A 929 -10.16 35.68 0.45
C LEU A 929 -11.25 34.69 0.89
N ARG A 930 -12.29 34.48 0.07
CA ARG A 930 -13.30 33.43 0.31
C ARG A 930 -12.86 32.06 -0.17
N THR A 931 -12.00 31.99 -1.17
CA THR A 931 -11.33 30.76 -1.57
C THR A 931 -10.10 30.59 -0.69
N ILE A 932 -10.05 29.50 0.08
CA ILE A 932 -8.92 29.15 0.95
C ILE A 932 -8.36 27.84 0.41
N ASN A 933 -7.14 27.89 -0.11
CA ASN A 933 -6.41 26.77 -0.70
C ASN A 933 -5.60 26.03 0.38
N ASP A 934 -5.09 24.84 0.05
CA ASP A 934 -4.06 24.13 0.81
C ASP A 934 -2.66 24.48 0.32
N TRP A 935 -1.62 24.01 1.02
CA TRP A 935 -0.23 24.35 0.71
C TRP A 935 0.26 23.89 -0.68
N GLU A 936 -0.47 22.98 -1.35
CA GLU A 936 -0.19 22.52 -2.72
C GLU A 936 -0.89 23.38 -3.79
N GLY A 937 -1.71 24.35 -3.38
CA GLY A 937 -2.49 25.20 -4.28
C GLY A 937 -3.77 24.53 -4.79
N THR A 938 -4.13 23.37 -4.25
CA THR A 938 -5.41 22.70 -4.43
C THR A 938 -6.44 23.27 -3.45
N GLU A 939 -7.72 23.34 -3.84
CA GLU A 939 -8.79 23.85 -2.95
C GLU A 939 -9.11 22.82 -1.85
N TYR A 940 -8.24 22.65 -0.87
CA TYR A 940 -8.44 21.70 0.21
C TYR A 940 -8.62 22.40 1.54
N HIS A 941 -9.89 22.69 1.89
CA HIS A 941 -10.41 22.63 3.25
C HIS A 941 -11.94 22.83 3.24
N THR A 942 -12.62 22.27 4.24
CA THR A 942 -14.02 22.59 4.54
C THR A 942 -14.19 24.10 4.63
N SER A 943 -15.09 24.65 3.81
CA SER A 943 -15.41 26.09 3.83
C SER A 943 -15.69 26.53 5.27
N ILE A 944 -14.89 27.48 5.79
CA ILE A 944 -15.13 28.10 7.10
C ILE A 944 -16.37 29.03 7.10
N TYR A 945 -17.01 29.15 5.94
CA TYR A 945 -18.23 29.92 5.71
C TYR A 945 -19.45 29.00 5.77
N THR A 946 -20.49 29.43 6.49
CA THR A 946 -21.67 28.61 6.81
C THR A 946 -22.89 28.92 5.93
N ASP A 947 -22.70 29.68 4.85
CA ASP A 947 -23.75 30.18 3.97
C ASP A 947 -23.87 29.47 2.60
N GLY A 948 -23.21 28.31 2.45
CA GLY A 948 -23.12 27.54 1.20
C GLY A 948 -22.01 28.04 0.27
N THR A 949 -21.44 27.16 -0.55
CA THR A 949 -20.37 27.49 -1.49
C THR A 949 -20.76 27.21 -2.95
N THR A 950 -20.08 27.89 -3.86
CA THR A 950 -20.10 27.58 -5.28
C THR A 950 -18.66 27.45 -5.74
N ILE A 951 -18.26 26.23 -6.06
CA ILE A 951 -16.91 25.91 -6.50
C ILE A 951 -16.97 25.53 -7.97
N VAL A 952 -16.12 26.16 -8.77
CA VAL A 952 -15.97 25.87 -10.20
C VAL A 952 -14.49 25.72 -10.47
N ALA A 953 -14.05 24.49 -10.69
CA ALA A 953 -12.66 24.15 -10.95
C ALA A 953 -12.22 24.63 -12.36
N GLU A 954 -10.90 24.69 -12.56
CA GLU A 954 -10.31 25.03 -13.85
C GLU A 954 -10.23 23.78 -14.76
N ASN A 955 -9.32 23.73 -15.74
CA ASN A 955 -9.08 22.48 -16.47
C ASN A 955 -7.91 21.75 -15.80
N GLY A 956 -8.15 20.58 -15.21
CA GLY A 956 -7.18 19.78 -14.46
C GLY A 956 -7.86 18.64 -13.70
N ASP A 957 -7.07 17.78 -13.06
CA ASP A 957 -7.58 16.75 -12.15
C ASP A 957 -7.75 17.40 -10.76
N ASP A 958 -8.96 17.83 -10.41
CA ASP A 958 -9.23 18.67 -9.23
C ASP A 958 -9.95 17.92 -8.10
N GLN A 959 -9.76 18.35 -6.84
CA GLN A 959 -10.52 17.85 -5.68
C GLN A 959 -11.38 18.98 -5.09
N LEU A 960 -12.70 18.78 -5.00
CA LEU A 960 -13.67 19.78 -4.54
C LEU A 960 -14.38 19.26 -3.28
N ASN A 961 -14.44 20.06 -2.22
CA ASN A 961 -15.16 19.73 -0.99
C ASN A 961 -16.18 20.82 -0.62
N GLY A 962 -17.44 20.42 -0.48
CA GLY A 962 -18.55 21.24 -0.05
C GLY A 962 -18.55 21.60 1.44
N SER A 963 -19.51 22.41 1.83
CA SER A 963 -19.84 22.78 3.19
C SER A 963 -20.91 21.84 3.80
N GLU A 964 -21.45 22.20 4.97
CA GLU A 964 -22.58 21.47 5.58
C GLU A 964 -23.95 22.05 5.17
N ALA A 965 -23.96 22.91 4.14
CA ALA A 965 -25.16 23.50 3.55
C ALA A 965 -25.14 23.28 2.03
N SER A 966 -26.29 23.39 1.37
CA SER A 966 -26.42 23.17 -0.08
C SER A 966 -25.37 23.91 -0.92
N ASP A 967 -24.62 23.14 -1.69
CA ASP A 967 -23.52 23.62 -2.52
C ASP A 967 -23.74 23.39 -4.02
N ASN A 968 -22.91 24.06 -4.83
CA ASN A 968 -22.85 23.88 -6.27
C ASN A 968 -21.39 23.68 -6.70
N LEU A 969 -21.04 22.45 -7.04
CA LEU A 969 -19.67 21.99 -7.27
C LEU A 969 -19.52 21.53 -8.73
N ILE A 970 -18.61 22.16 -9.48
CA ILE A 970 -18.40 21.94 -10.92
C ILE A 970 -16.91 21.66 -11.17
N GLY A 971 -16.56 20.45 -11.61
CA GLY A 971 -15.19 19.95 -11.77
C GLY A 971 -14.46 20.33 -13.06
N GLY A 972 -15.17 20.68 -14.14
CA GLY A 972 -14.49 21.16 -15.37
C GLY A 972 -13.93 20.04 -16.25
N ASP A 973 -12.76 20.23 -16.88
CA ASP A 973 -12.12 19.20 -17.73
C ASP A 973 -10.96 18.54 -16.95
N GLY A 974 -10.99 17.23 -16.69
CA GLY A 974 -9.96 16.42 -16.03
C GLY A 974 -10.60 15.33 -15.16
N ASN A 975 -9.81 14.58 -14.38
CA ASN A 975 -10.30 13.52 -13.49
C ASN A 975 -10.50 14.06 -12.07
N ASN A 976 -11.72 14.45 -11.74
CA ASN A 976 -12.03 15.19 -10.52
C ASN A 976 -12.53 14.28 -9.38
N ARG A 977 -12.32 14.71 -8.12
CA ARG A 977 -12.94 14.11 -6.92
C ARG A 977 -13.78 15.16 -6.21
N ILE A 978 -15.09 15.03 -6.24
CA ILE A 978 -16.03 16.03 -5.71
C ILE A 978 -16.81 15.44 -4.53
N ALA A 979 -16.79 16.08 -3.37
CA ALA A 979 -17.57 15.71 -2.19
C ALA A 979 -18.50 16.86 -1.74
N GLY A 980 -19.81 16.63 -1.63
CA GLY A 980 -20.81 17.62 -1.19
C GLY A 980 -20.87 17.80 0.34
N ASN A 981 -20.56 16.74 1.10
CA ASN A 981 -20.68 16.65 2.56
C ASN A 981 -22.12 16.67 3.06
N GLY A 982 -22.74 17.82 3.27
CA GLY A 982 -24.09 17.89 3.83
C GLY A 982 -24.89 19.04 3.24
N GLY A 983 -26.19 18.84 3.04
CA GLY A 983 -27.02 19.78 2.27
C GLY A 983 -27.55 19.13 1.01
N ASP A 984 -28.51 19.78 0.35
CA ASP A 984 -28.98 19.32 -0.96
C ASP A 984 -28.03 19.88 -2.04
N ASP A 985 -27.12 19.06 -2.54
CA ASP A 985 -25.97 19.50 -3.34
C ASP A 985 -26.14 19.27 -4.84
N TYR A 986 -25.44 20.08 -5.63
CA TYR A 986 -25.40 19.97 -7.08
C TYR A 986 -23.96 19.68 -7.54
N LEU A 987 -23.72 18.50 -8.10
CA LEU A 987 -22.39 17.99 -8.47
C LEU A 987 -22.31 17.74 -9.98
N ASP A 988 -21.38 18.41 -10.66
CA ASP A 988 -21.10 18.27 -12.10
C ASP A 988 -19.61 17.97 -12.27
N GLY A 989 -19.25 16.71 -12.57
CA GLY A 989 -17.84 16.29 -12.75
C GLY A 989 -17.18 16.98 -13.93
N GLY A 990 -17.92 17.07 -15.04
CA GLY A 990 -17.44 17.66 -16.28
C GLY A 990 -16.83 16.61 -17.21
N LYS A 991 -15.77 16.93 -17.96
CA LYS A 991 -15.14 15.94 -18.85
C LYS A 991 -13.99 15.24 -18.15
N GLY A 992 -13.99 13.92 -18.12
CA GLY A 992 -12.84 13.13 -17.71
C GLY A 992 -13.28 11.86 -17.02
N THR A 993 -12.51 11.41 -16.03
CA THR A 993 -12.90 10.29 -15.16
C THR A 993 -13.14 10.80 -13.75
N ASP A 994 -14.39 11.14 -13.43
CA ASP A 994 -14.73 11.83 -12.19
C ASP A 994 -15.26 10.90 -11.09
N MET A 995 -15.06 11.27 -9.83
CA MET A 995 -15.56 10.60 -8.63
C MET A 995 -16.43 11.58 -7.84
N LEU A 996 -17.73 11.29 -7.69
CA LEU A 996 -18.72 12.19 -7.10
C LEU A 996 -19.36 11.57 -5.83
N TYR A 997 -19.17 12.23 -4.70
CA TYR A 997 -19.72 11.87 -3.38
C TYR A 997 -20.70 12.96 -2.94
N GLY A 998 -22.01 12.71 -2.88
CA GLY A 998 -22.97 13.77 -2.48
C GLY A 998 -22.94 14.01 -0.98
N GLY A 999 -23.01 12.94 -0.18
CA GLY A 999 -23.01 13.03 1.27
C GLY A 999 -24.43 12.99 1.83
N ALA A 1000 -24.77 13.88 2.74
CA ALA A 1000 -26.06 13.88 3.42
C ALA A 1000 -27.00 14.97 2.87
N GLY A 1001 -27.94 14.59 2.02
CA GLY A 1001 -29.03 15.48 1.59
C GLY A 1001 -29.79 14.88 0.43
N ALA A 1002 -30.49 15.69 -0.36
CA ALA A 1002 -31.06 15.24 -1.62
C ALA A 1002 -30.26 15.79 -2.80
N ASP A 1003 -29.32 15.00 -3.28
CA ASP A 1003 -28.25 15.47 -4.16
C ASP A 1003 -28.55 15.24 -5.64
N VAL A 1004 -27.97 16.09 -6.49
CA VAL A 1004 -28.16 16.08 -7.94
C VAL A 1004 -26.81 15.93 -8.64
N TYR A 1005 -26.64 14.83 -9.38
CA TYR A 1005 -25.45 14.55 -10.19
C TYR A 1005 -25.72 14.86 -11.66
N ILE A 1006 -24.82 15.58 -12.30
CA ILE A 1006 -24.96 16.03 -13.68
C ILE A 1006 -24.02 15.27 -14.58
N TYR A 1007 -24.57 14.74 -15.67
CA TYR A 1007 -23.83 14.02 -16.68
C TYR A 1007 -24.25 14.47 -18.09
N GLN A 1008 -23.29 14.85 -18.94
CA GLN A 1008 -23.59 15.30 -20.30
C GLN A 1008 -22.83 14.50 -21.35
N LYS A 1009 -23.32 14.58 -22.60
CA LYS A 1009 -22.64 13.96 -23.73
C LYS A 1009 -21.21 14.49 -23.95
N GLY A 1010 -20.26 13.57 -23.91
CA GLY A 1010 -18.83 13.78 -24.05
C GLY A 1010 -18.09 13.92 -22.72
N TYR A 1011 -18.74 13.58 -21.60
CA TYR A 1011 -18.17 13.70 -20.26
C TYR A 1011 -17.18 12.57 -19.91
N GLY A 1012 -17.15 11.44 -20.62
CA GLY A 1012 -16.17 10.40 -20.32
C GLY A 1012 -16.67 9.35 -19.34
N MET A 1013 -16.01 9.13 -18.19
CA MET A 1013 -16.35 8.05 -17.27
C MET A 1013 -16.52 8.55 -15.83
N ASP A 1014 -17.74 8.70 -15.37
CA ASP A 1014 -17.97 9.23 -14.00
C ASP A 1014 -18.42 8.12 -13.07
N THR A 1015 -18.04 8.23 -11.80
CA THR A 1015 -18.39 7.30 -10.72
C THR A 1015 -19.10 8.05 -9.62
N ILE A 1016 -20.30 7.59 -9.25
CA ILE A 1016 -21.10 8.14 -8.15
C ILE A 1016 -21.03 7.18 -6.97
N SER A 1017 -20.68 7.71 -5.81
CA SER A 1017 -20.67 7.00 -4.54
C SER A 1017 -21.51 7.75 -3.51
N ASP A 1018 -22.79 7.41 -3.44
CA ASP A 1018 -23.72 8.00 -2.48
C ASP A 1018 -24.81 7.01 -2.07
N ALA A 1019 -25.03 6.92 -0.75
CA ALA A 1019 -25.95 6.00 -0.09
C ALA A 1019 -26.96 6.70 0.83
N GLN A 1020 -27.02 8.03 0.85
CA GLN A 1020 -27.97 8.78 1.67
C GLN A 1020 -28.81 9.69 0.76
N GLY A 1021 -30.04 10.02 1.18
CA GLY A 1021 -30.86 10.97 0.40
C GLY A 1021 -31.81 10.42 -0.65
N GLU A 1022 -32.61 11.33 -1.22
CA GLU A 1022 -33.42 11.08 -2.42
C GLU A 1022 -32.71 11.65 -3.66
N ASN A 1023 -31.75 10.89 -4.18
CA ASN A 1023 -30.78 11.39 -5.16
C ASN A 1023 -31.26 11.35 -6.61
N ILE A 1024 -30.81 12.32 -7.41
CA ILE A 1024 -31.18 12.50 -8.81
C ILE A 1024 -29.93 12.46 -9.69
N ILE A 1025 -29.99 11.70 -10.79
CA ILE A 1025 -28.99 11.75 -11.86
C ILE A 1025 -29.63 12.43 -13.08
N GLU A 1026 -29.05 13.53 -13.55
CA GLU A 1026 -29.50 14.22 -14.76
C GLU A 1026 -28.52 13.96 -15.93
N ILE A 1027 -29.00 13.19 -16.91
CA ILE A 1027 -28.27 12.84 -18.12
C ILE A 1027 -28.81 13.67 -19.28
N THR A 1028 -27.94 14.42 -19.96
CA THR A 1028 -28.32 15.26 -21.12
C THR A 1028 -27.54 14.92 -22.38
N GLY A 1029 -28.21 15.00 -23.54
CA GLY A 1029 -27.63 14.67 -24.84
C GLY A 1029 -27.71 13.18 -25.22
N TYR A 1030 -28.30 12.35 -24.36
CA TYR A 1030 -28.61 10.94 -24.58
C TYR A 1030 -30.09 10.68 -24.37
N GLY A 1031 -30.68 9.82 -25.20
CA GLY A 1031 -32.02 9.29 -24.99
C GLY A 1031 -31.99 8.01 -24.15
N ILE A 1032 -33.13 7.64 -23.55
CA ILE A 1032 -33.24 6.40 -22.75
C ILE A 1032 -32.86 5.11 -23.53
N SER A 1033 -32.98 5.13 -24.85
CA SER A 1033 -32.58 4.00 -25.72
C SER A 1033 -31.07 3.85 -25.87
N ASP A 1034 -30.31 4.87 -25.48
CA ASP A 1034 -28.86 4.92 -25.62
C ASP A 1034 -28.16 4.33 -24.38
N ILE A 1035 -28.93 4.00 -23.33
CA ILE A 1035 -28.44 3.42 -22.07
C ILE A 1035 -28.37 1.90 -22.19
N LYS A 1036 -27.17 1.33 -22.00
CA LYS A 1036 -26.94 -0.11 -21.78
C LYS A 1036 -26.29 -0.31 -20.41
N ALA A 1037 -26.85 -1.20 -19.60
CA ALA A 1037 -26.37 -1.43 -18.25
C ALA A 1037 -25.59 -2.74 -18.12
N TYR A 1038 -24.54 -2.70 -17.32
CA TYR A 1038 -23.59 -3.79 -17.11
C TYR A 1038 -23.29 -3.93 -15.62
N ARG A 1039 -23.04 -5.14 -15.18
CA ARG A 1039 -22.46 -5.40 -13.86
C ARG A 1039 -20.95 -5.37 -13.97
N THR A 1040 -20.27 -4.60 -13.13
CA THR A 1040 -18.81 -4.50 -13.10
C THR A 1040 -18.29 -4.66 -11.68
N ASN A 1041 -17.09 -5.24 -11.52
CA ASN A 1041 -16.44 -5.50 -10.22
C ASN A 1041 -17.38 -6.11 -9.17
N TRP A 1042 -18.28 -6.99 -9.58
CA TRP A 1042 -19.33 -7.65 -8.77
C TRP A 1042 -20.40 -6.74 -8.13
N ASN A 1043 -20.06 -5.52 -7.74
CA ASN A 1043 -20.93 -4.70 -6.88
C ASN A 1043 -21.47 -3.45 -7.58
N ASN A 1044 -20.89 -3.05 -8.72
CA ASN A 1044 -21.18 -1.78 -9.37
C ASN A 1044 -22.11 -1.96 -10.57
N LEU A 1045 -22.97 -0.96 -10.79
CA LEU A 1045 -23.77 -0.83 -12.00
C LEU A 1045 -23.10 0.19 -12.91
N THR A 1046 -22.68 -0.25 -14.11
CA THR A 1046 -22.13 0.64 -15.13
C THR A 1046 -23.14 0.85 -16.24
N MET A 1047 -23.51 2.10 -16.50
CA MET A 1047 -24.28 2.52 -17.66
C MET A 1047 -23.32 2.98 -18.76
N ILE A 1048 -23.32 2.30 -19.90
CA ILE A 1048 -22.67 2.79 -21.12
C ILE A 1048 -23.72 3.59 -21.92
N LEU A 1049 -23.34 4.81 -22.31
CA LEU A 1049 -24.19 5.77 -23.01
C LEU A 1049 -23.73 5.91 -24.46
N ASP A 1050 -24.43 5.26 -25.38
CA ASP A 1050 -24.08 5.24 -26.82
C ASP A 1050 -25.24 5.71 -27.70
N GLY A 1051 -25.11 6.94 -28.25
CA GLY A 1051 -26.08 7.52 -29.18
C GLY A 1051 -25.99 6.98 -30.62
N SER A 1052 -25.09 6.04 -30.91
CA SER A 1052 -24.97 5.37 -32.22
C SER A 1052 -25.77 4.06 -32.30
N GLY A 1053 -26.06 3.44 -31.15
CA GLY A 1053 -26.85 2.22 -31.03
C GLY A 1053 -26.08 0.92 -31.34
N GLU A 1054 -24.75 0.95 -31.44
CA GLU A 1054 -23.92 -0.20 -31.84
C GLU A 1054 -22.91 -0.70 -30.78
N ALA A 1055 -22.74 -0.06 -29.62
CA ALA A 1055 -21.64 -0.41 -28.71
C ALA A 1055 -21.79 -1.73 -27.93
N GLY A 1056 -20.67 -2.44 -27.75
CA GLY A 1056 -20.41 -3.43 -26.69
C GLY A 1056 -19.39 -2.88 -25.67
N LEU A 1057 -19.09 -3.62 -24.60
CA LEU A 1057 -18.22 -3.17 -23.47
C LEU A 1057 -16.82 -2.67 -23.86
N SER A 1058 -16.32 -3.06 -25.02
CA SER A 1058 -14.97 -2.74 -25.51
C SER A 1058 -14.86 -1.39 -26.24
N ASP A 1059 -15.94 -0.62 -26.34
CA ASP A 1059 -15.91 0.64 -27.07
C ASP A 1059 -15.23 1.75 -26.23
N SER A 1060 -13.92 1.89 -26.42
CA SER A 1060 -13.02 2.77 -25.65
C SER A 1060 -13.29 4.27 -25.79
N GLY A 1061 -14.30 4.67 -26.58
CA GLY A 1061 -14.71 6.06 -26.76
C GLY A 1061 -16.15 6.37 -26.37
N ALA A 1062 -16.88 5.43 -25.75
CA ALA A 1062 -18.23 5.66 -25.27
C ALA A 1062 -18.23 6.25 -23.84
N ASP A 1063 -19.20 7.11 -23.57
CA ASP A 1063 -19.44 7.70 -22.25
C ASP A 1063 -19.97 6.63 -21.27
N LYS A 1064 -19.55 6.71 -20.02
CA LYS A 1064 -19.85 5.75 -18.96
C LYS A 1064 -20.23 6.48 -17.67
N LEU A 1065 -21.24 5.95 -16.98
CA LEU A 1065 -21.62 6.39 -15.65
C LEU A 1065 -21.73 5.16 -14.73
N ILE A 1066 -20.98 5.16 -13.64
CA ILE A 1066 -20.86 4.05 -12.70
C ILE A 1066 -21.55 4.46 -11.40
N ILE A 1067 -22.38 3.57 -10.86
CA ILE A 1067 -22.94 3.70 -9.51
C ILE A 1067 -22.31 2.60 -8.66
N GLU A 1068 -21.51 3.01 -7.69
CA GLU A 1068 -20.81 2.07 -6.82
C GLU A 1068 -21.78 1.32 -5.91
N ASN A 1069 -21.45 0.07 -5.60
CA ASN A 1069 -22.15 -0.76 -4.63
C ASN A 1069 -23.65 -0.94 -4.90
N PHE A 1070 -24.12 -0.68 -6.12
CA PHE A 1070 -25.52 -0.81 -6.53
C PHE A 1070 -26.13 -2.18 -6.19
N PHE A 1071 -25.38 -3.26 -6.43
CA PHE A 1071 -25.88 -4.63 -6.23
C PHE A 1071 -25.90 -5.06 -4.75
N VAL A 1072 -25.21 -4.33 -3.87
CA VAL A 1072 -25.12 -4.66 -2.43
C VAL A 1072 -25.83 -3.65 -1.50
N SER A 1073 -26.13 -2.43 -1.98
CA SER A 1073 -26.78 -1.36 -1.20
C SER A 1073 -28.22 -1.09 -1.65
N ASP A 1074 -29.19 -1.24 -0.75
CA ASP A 1074 -30.60 -0.85 -1.00
C ASP A 1074 -30.76 0.65 -1.29
N ALA A 1075 -29.94 1.49 -0.64
CA ALA A 1075 -29.99 2.94 -0.81
C ALA A 1075 -29.52 3.33 -2.22
N ASN A 1076 -28.45 2.69 -2.72
CA ASN A 1076 -27.89 2.95 -4.04
C ASN A 1076 -28.82 2.43 -5.17
N ARG A 1077 -29.92 1.75 -4.84
CA ARG A 1077 -30.98 1.34 -5.77
C ARG A 1077 -32.14 2.33 -5.89
N GLN A 1078 -32.10 3.46 -5.17
CA GLN A 1078 -33.19 4.44 -5.11
C GLN A 1078 -33.00 5.67 -6.02
N TYR A 1079 -31.95 5.73 -6.84
CA TYR A 1079 -31.71 6.87 -7.74
C TYR A 1079 -32.87 7.10 -8.72
N LYS A 1080 -33.21 8.38 -8.89
CA LYS A 1080 -34.11 8.85 -9.94
C LYS A 1080 -33.32 9.43 -11.09
N VAL A 1081 -33.49 8.89 -12.28
CA VAL A 1081 -32.76 9.34 -13.48
C VAL A 1081 -33.67 10.24 -14.33
N ILE A 1082 -33.13 11.39 -14.72
CA ILE A 1082 -33.72 12.31 -15.70
C ILE A 1082 -32.83 12.26 -16.95
N CYS A 1083 -33.29 11.60 -18.00
CA CYS A 1083 -32.53 11.40 -19.25
C CYS A 1083 -33.23 12.12 -20.41
N ASP A 1084 -32.69 13.26 -20.86
CA ASP A 1084 -33.28 14.17 -21.87
C ASP A 1084 -34.79 14.42 -21.65
N GLY A 1085 -35.17 14.66 -20.39
CA GLY A 1085 -36.54 14.94 -19.96
C GLY A 1085 -37.44 13.70 -19.77
N SER A 1086 -36.95 12.49 -20.05
CA SER A 1086 -37.58 11.23 -19.61
C SER A 1086 -37.20 10.97 -18.16
N VAL A 1087 -38.16 10.56 -17.32
CA VAL A 1087 -37.93 10.36 -15.88
C VAL A 1087 -38.29 8.93 -15.51
N PHE A 1088 -37.37 8.22 -14.87
CA PHE A 1088 -37.57 6.86 -14.36
C PHE A 1088 -36.74 6.63 -13.10
N GLY A 1089 -37.23 5.83 -12.15
CA GLY A 1089 -36.40 5.27 -11.08
C GLY A 1089 -35.50 4.19 -11.66
N ILE A 1090 -34.27 4.07 -11.17
CA ILE A 1090 -33.28 3.15 -11.75
C ILE A 1090 -33.72 1.68 -11.66
N THR A 1091 -34.52 1.33 -10.65
CA THR A 1091 -35.16 0.02 -10.48
C THR A 1091 -36.64 0.00 -10.91
N ASP A 1092 -37.18 1.05 -11.52
CA ASP A 1092 -38.59 1.04 -11.95
C ASP A 1092 -38.85 0.00 -13.06
N PHE A 1093 -40.11 -0.45 -13.15
CA PHE A 1093 -40.53 -1.31 -14.25
C PHE A 1093 -40.38 -0.57 -15.60
N GLY A 1094 -39.57 -1.13 -16.49
CA GLY A 1094 -39.24 -0.52 -17.78
C GLY A 1094 -38.02 0.40 -17.76
N SER A 1095 -37.30 0.47 -16.64
CA SER A 1095 -35.96 1.07 -16.59
C SER A 1095 -35.01 0.32 -17.54
N PRO A 1096 -34.16 1.01 -18.32
CA PRO A 1096 -33.12 0.36 -19.12
C PRO A 1096 -32.10 -0.39 -18.25
N CYS A 1097 -31.98 -0.04 -16.96
CA CYS A 1097 -31.07 -0.71 -16.02
C CYS A 1097 -31.57 -2.07 -15.52
N ARG A 1098 -32.79 -2.48 -15.91
CA ARG A 1098 -33.29 -3.86 -15.69
C ARG A 1098 -32.92 -4.82 -16.81
N THR A 1099 -32.28 -4.31 -17.87
CA THR A 1099 -31.63 -5.12 -18.90
C THR A 1099 -30.13 -5.05 -18.69
N LEU A 1100 -29.53 -6.14 -18.24
CA LEU A 1100 -28.09 -6.22 -18.06
C LEU A 1100 -27.46 -7.05 -19.18
N TYR A 1101 -26.27 -6.62 -19.60
CA TYR A 1101 -25.47 -7.28 -20.63
C TYR A 1101 -24.16 -7.80 -19.99
N GLY A 1102 -23.73 -8.97 -20.44
CA GLY A 1102 -22.39 -9.53 -20.23
C GLY A 1102 -21.39 -8.97 -21.25
N THR A 1103 -20.23 -9.60 -21.28
CA THR A 1103 -19.03 -9.29 -22.06
C THR A 1103 -18.89 -10.27 -23.22
N ALA A 1104 -17.70 -10.39 -23.81
CA ALA A 1104 -17.41 -11.44 -24.79
C ALA A 1104 -16.58 -12.60 -24.19
N GLY A 1105 -16.40 -12.59 -22.87
CA GLY A 1105 -15.81 -13.68 -22.08
C GLY A 1105 -16.85 -14.21 -21.10
N SER A 1106 -16.45 -15.17 -20.25
CA SER A 1106 -17.34 -15.78 -19.27
C SER A 1106 -17.78 -14.79 -18.17
N ASP A 1107 -19.08 -14.59 -18.04
CA ASP A 1107 -19.69 -13.64 -17.11
C ASP A 1107 -20.49 -14.29 -15.97
N TYR A 1108 -20.62 -13.57 -14.84
CA TYR A 1108 -21.48 -13.95 -13.72
C TYR A 1108 -22.50 -12.85 -13.39
N MET A 1109 -23.79 -13.15 -13.59
CA MET A 1109 -24.89 -12.19 -13.45
C MET A 1109 -25.95 -12.67 -12.45
N LEU A 1110 -26.38 -11.77 -11.55
CA LEU A 1110 -27.36 -12.06 -10.50
C LEU A 1110 -28.40 -10.93 -10.38
N GLY A 1111 -29.65 -11.30 -10.13
CA GLY A 1111 -30.77 -10.41 -9.79
C GLY A 1111 -30.50 -9.55 -8.55
N PHE A 1112 -30.89 -8.28 -8.60
CA PHE A 1112 -30.76 -7.35 -7.47
C PHE A 1112 -32.08 -7.13 -6.71
N ASP A 1113 -33.22 -7.55 -7.25
CA ASP A 1113 -34.52 -7.51 -6.57
C ASP A 1113 -35.50 -8.55 -7.13
N GLY A 1114 -36.72 -8.59 -6.58
CA GLY A 1114 -37.79 -9.51 -7.01
C GLY A 1114 -38.61 -9.08 -8.24
N GLY A 1115 -38.09 -8.12 -9.01
CA GLY A 1115 -38.74 -7.57 -10.20
C GLY A 1115 -38.19 -8.19 -11.47
N ARG A 1116 -38.97 -8.17 -12.56
CA ARG A 1116 -38.56 -8.73 -13.85
C ARG A 1116 -37.22 -8.15 -14.34
N MET A 1117 -36.28 -9.04 -14.64
CA MET A 1117 -34.97 -8.78 -15.23
C MET A 1117 -34.85 -9.30 -16.67
N THR A 1118 -33.87 -8.78 -17.40
CA THR A 1118 -33.46 -9.31 -18.70
C THR A 1118 -31.94 -9.39 -18.78
N TYR A 1119 -31.39 -10.55 -19.11
CA TYR A 1119 -29.95 -10.82 -19.17
C TYR A 1119 -29.51 -11.28 -20.55
N TYR A 1120 -28.38 -10.75 -21.00
CA TYR A 1120 -27.70 -11.19 -22.22
C TYR A 1120 -26.27 -11.58 -21.85
N GLY A 1121 -25.93 -12.88 -21.85
CA GLY A 1121 -24.56 -13.36 -21.62
C GLY A 1121 -23.60 -12.94 -22.73
N LEU A 1122 -24.05 -13.12 -23.98
CA LEU A 1122 -23.35 -12.80 -25.24
C LEU A 1122 -22.39 -13.90 -25.70
N ASP A 1123 -21.07 -13.70 -25.67
CA ASP A 1123 -20.11 -14.74 -26.03
C ASP A 1123 -19.37 -15.15 -24.75
N GLY A 1124 -19.17 -16.43 -24.49
CA GLY A 1124 -18.53 -16.88 -23.25
C GLY A 1124 -19.19 -18.14 -22.71
N ALA A 1125 -18.63 -18.73 -21.66
CA ALA A 1125 -19.37 -19.70 -20.86
C ALA A 1125 -19.94 -18.96 -19.65
N ASP A 1126 -21.19 -18.52 -19.74
CA ASP A 1126 -21.79 -17.55 -18.83
C ASP A 1126 -22.60 -18.21 -17.73
N THR A 1127 -22.67 -17.58 -16.56
CA THR A 1127 -23.57 -17.97 -15.48
C THR A 1127 -24.58 -16.86 -15.20
N LEU A 1128 -25.85 -17.10 -15.55
CA LEU A 1128 -26.93 -16.12 -15.44
C LEU A 1128 -27.96 -16.60 -14.39
N ASN A 1129 -28.31 -15.75 -13.42
CA ASN A 1129 -29.29 -16.07 -12.38
C ASN A 1129 -30.37 -14.99 -12.21
N GLY A 1130 -31.62 -15.35 -12.56
CA GLY A 1130 -32.83 -14.50 -12.51
C GLY A 1130 -33.27 -14.10 -11.11
N SER A 1131 -32.99 -14.93 -10.11
CA SER A 1131 -33.45 -14.76 -8.72
C SER A 1131 -34.99 -14.81 -8.59
N ASP A 1132 -35.63 -13.84 -7.94
CA ASP A 1132 -37.10 -13.79 -7.84
C ASP A 1132 -37.63 -12.90 -8.97
N GLY A 1133 -38.65 -13.32 -9.72
CA GLY A 1133 -39.12 -12.49 -10.83
C GLY A 1133 -39.97 -13.18 -11.89
N THR A 1134 -39.85 -12.70 -13.12
CA THR A 1134 -40.44 -13.28 -14.33
C THR A 1134 -39.51 -12.85 -15.41
N ASP A 1135 -38.39 -13.55 -15.48
CA ASP A 1135 -37.15 -13.06 -16.04
C ASP A 1135 -36.95 -13.57 -17.45
N VAL A 1136 -36.05 -12.93 -18.19
CA VAL A 1136 -35.68 -13.37 -19.54
C VAL A 1136 -34.18 -13.45 -19.63
N LEU A 1137 -33.66 -14.65 -19.86
CA LEU A 1137 -32.23 -14.94 -19.82
C LEU A 1137 -31.80 -15.49 -21.19
N TYR A 1138 -30.85 -14.80 -21.82
CA TYR A 1138 -30.22 -15.18 -23.07
C TYR A 1138 -28.77 -15.54 -22.77
N GLY A 1139 -28.38 -16.81 -22.95
CA GLY A 1139 -27.00 -17.28 -22.81
C GLY A 1139 -26.12 -16.67 -23.89
N GLY A 1140 -26.31 -17.11 -25.12
CA GLY A 1140 -25.69 -16.52 -26.29
C GLY A 1140 -24.83 -17.54 -27.03
N THR A 1141 -23.52 -17.38 -27.07
CA THR A 1141 -22.61 -18.37 -27.64
C THR A 1141 -21.62 -18.88 -26.61
N GLY A 1142 -21.41 -20.20 -26.57
CA GLY A 1142 -20.58 -20.87 -25.58
C GLY A 1142 -21.43 -21.75 -24.67
N ASP A 1143 -20.82 -22.46 -23.72
CA ASP A 1143 -21.53 -23.45 -22.89
C ASP A 1143 -22.01 -22.76 -21.60
N ASP A 1144 -23.29 -22.36 -21.57
CA ASP A 1144 -23.84 -21.48 -20.54
C ASP A 1144 -24.54 -22.23 -19.39
N ARG A 1145 -24.60 -21.59 -18.22
CA ARG A 1145 -25.38 -22.01 -17.06
C ARG A 1145 -26.44 -20.95 -16.71
N ILE A 1146 -27.70 -21.26 -17.00
CA ILE A 1146 -28.81 -20.32 -16.84
C ILE A 1146 -29.79 -20.82 -15.77
N LEU A 1147 -30.01 -20.01 -14.75
CA LEU A 1147 -30.87 -20.27 -13.59
C LEU A 1147 -32.01 -19.23 -13.56
N GLY A 1148 -33.27 -19.66 -13.71
CA GLY A 1148 -34.45 -18.79 -13.69
C GLY A 1148 -34.75 -18.29 -12.28
N GLY A 1149 -34.86 -19.20 -11.31
CA GLY A 1149 -35.11 -18.88 -9.91
C GLY A 1149 -36.60 -18.99 -9.56
N ASN A 1150 -37.17 -18.08 -8.78
CA ASN A 1150 -38.60 -18.11 -8.47
C ASN A 1150 -39.35 -17.20 -9.43
N GLY A 1151 -40.23 -17.72 -10.28
CA GLY A 1151 -40.81 -16.89 -11.33
C GLY A 1151 -41.55 -17.66 -12.39
N ASN A 1152 -42.03 -16.97 -13.42
CA ASN A 1152 -42.36 -17.66 -14.68
C ASN A 1152 -41.34 -17.16 -15.69
N ASP A 1153 -40.24 -17.89 -15.81
CA ASP A 1153 -39.02 -17.38 -16.42
C ASP A 1153 -38.89 -17.86 -17.86
N CYS A 1154 -38.13 -17.13 -18.66
CA CYS A 1154 -37.90 -17.41 -20.07
C CYS A 1154 -36.41 -17.59 -20.33
N LEU A 1155 -35.99 -18.84 -20.57
CA LEU A 1155 -34.59 -19.22 -20.70
C LEU A 1155 -34.28 -19.60 -22.15
N LEU A 1156 -33.19 -19.02 -22.67
CA LEU A 1156 -32.66 -19.29 -24.01
C LEU A 1156 -31.16 -19.55 -23.86
N GLY A 1157 -30.71 -20.81 -24.00
CA GLY A 1157 -29.28 -21.14 -24.05
C GLY A 1157 -28.61 -20.54 -25.28
N GLU A 1158 -29.28 -20.69 -26.43
CA GLU A 1158 -28.75 -20.29 -27.74
C GLU A 1158 -27.64 -21.23 -28.20
N ALA A 1159 -26.50 -20.76 -28.72
CA ALA A 1159 -25.53 -21.61 -29.38
C ALA A 1159 -24.48 -22.16 -28.41
N GLY A 1160 -24.63 -23.40 -27.95
CA GLY A 1160 -23.75 -23.94 -26.93
C GLY A 1160 -24.06 -25.38 -26.58
N ASN A 1161 -23.56 -25.86 -25.45
CA ASN A 1161 -24.19 -26.97 -24.74
C ASN A 1161 -24.59 -26.47 -23.36
N ASP A 1162 -25.83 -26.01 -23.26
CA ASP A 1162 -26.22 -25.16 -22.14
C ASP A 1162 -26.90 -25.96 -21.02
N TYR A 1163 -26.75 -25.51 -19.79
CA TYR A 1163 -27.50 -25.98 -18.63
C TYR A 1163 -28.57 -24.97 -18.24
N LEU A 1164 -29.84 -25.36 -18.33
CA LEU A 1164 -30.99 -24.51 -18.09
C LEU A 1164 -31.81 -25.03 -16.90
N GLU A 1165 -31.91 -24.25 -15.83
CA GLU A 1165 -32.71 -24.56 -14.64
C GLU A 1165 -33.81 -23.52 -14.47
N GLY A 1166 -35.08 -23.94 -14.58
CA GLY A 1166 -36.22 -22.99 -14.48
C GLY A 1166 -36.42 -22.49 -13.07
N GLY A 1167 -36.36 -23.41 -12.10
CA GLY A 1167 -36.62 -23.12 -10.70
C GLY A 1167 -38.11 -23.27 -10.39
N ALA A 1168 -38.71 -22.30 -9.69
CA ALA A 1168 -40.06 -22.39 -9.20
C ALA A 1168 -41.04 -21.52 -10.00
N GLY A 1169 -41.82 -22.16 -10.86
CA GLY A 1169 -43.04 -21.61 -11.43
C GLY A 1169 -43.30 -22.22 -12.80
N ASN A 1170 -43.95 -21.50 -13.72
CA ASN A 1170 -44.22 -22.02 -15.06
C ASN A 1170 -43.22 -21.40 -16.05
N ASP A 1171 -42.18 -22.15 -16.34
CA ASP A 1171 -41.03 -21.64 -17.06
C ASP A 1171 -41.09 -21.98 -18.55
N THR A 1172 -40.42 -21.19 -19.37
CA THR A 1172 -40.42 -21.28 -20.83
C THR A 1172 -39.00 -21.42 -21.35
N TYR A 1173 -38.73 -22.48 -22.10
CA TYR A 1173 -37.43 -22.79 -22.69
C TYR A 1173 -37.50 -22.68 -24.21
N TYR A 1174 -36.57 -21.96 -24.83
CA TYR A 1174 -36.47 -21.89 -26.28
C TYR A 1174 -35.36 -22.80 -26.80
N PHE A 1175 -35.64 -23.56 -27.85
CA PHE A 1175 -34.66 -24.44 -28.49
C PHE A 1175 -34.73 -24.35 -30.02
N GLY A 1176 -33.57 -24.22 -30.67
CA GLY A 1176 -33.44 -23.94 -32.09
C GLY A 1176 -32.44 -24.84 -32.82
N ILE A 1177 -32.30 -24.61 -34.13
CA ILE A 1177 -31.23 -25.25 -34.93
C ILE A 1177 -29.91 -24.52 -34.67
N GLY A 1178 -28.84 -25.29 -34.43
CA GLY A 1178 -27.52 -24.76 -34.09
C GLY A 1178 -27.36 -24.40 -32.62
N TYR A 1179 -28.28 -24.85 -31.77
CA TYR A 1179 -28.24 -24.64 -30.33
C TYR A 1179 -27.43 -25.73 -29.61
N GLY A 1180 -26.94 -26.75 -30.32
CA GLY A 1180 -26.09 -27.79 -29.73
C GLY A 1180 -26.85 -28.74 -28.81
N THR A 1181 -26.25 -29.13 -27.67
CA THR A 1181 -26.82 -30.12 -26.75
C THR A 1181 -27.16 -29.51 -25.39
N ASP A 1182 -28.38 -29.00 -25.26
CA ASP A 1182 -28.84 -28.34 -24.05
C ASP A 1182 -29.44 -29.34 -23.06
N SER A 1183 -29.30 -29.04 -21.77
CA SER A 1183 -29.85 -29.81 -20.66
C SER A 1183 -30.78 -28.96 -19.81
N ILE A 1184 -32.03 -29.41 -19.66
CA ILE A 1184 -33.03 -28.76 -18.80
C ILE A 1184 -33.19 -29.55 -17.50
N SER A 1185 -33.05 -28.86 -16.37
CA SER A 1185 -33.38 -29.36 -15.03
C SER A 1185 -34.56 -28.58 -14.47
N ASP A 1186 -35.75 -29.18 -14.46
CA ASP A 1186 -36.94 -28.54 -13.90
C ASP A 1186 -37.97 -29.57 -13.44
N ASN A 1187 -38.49 -29.35 -12.23
CA ASN A 1187 -39.45 -30.23 -11.56
C ASN A 1187 -40.64 -29.46 -10.95
N SER A 1188 -40.78 -28.16 -11.21
CA SER A 1188 -41.84 -27.31 -10.67
C SER A 1188 -42.79 -26.82 -11.77
N GLY A 1189 -44.01 -26.46 -11.37
CA GLY A 1189 -45.02 -25.89 -12.26
C GLY A 1189 -45.38 -26.70 -13.52
N ILE A 1190 -45.85 -25.99 -14.55
CA ILE A 1190 -46.18 -26.51 -15.89
C ILE A 1190 -45.40 -25.68 -16.89
N ASN A 1191 -44.40 -26.29 -17.51
CA ASN A 1191 -43.38 -25.60 -18.28
C ASN A 1191 -43.64 -25.73 -19.77
N GLU A 1192 -43.12 -24.80 -20.57
CA GLU A 1192 -43.26 -24.80 -22.03
C GLU A 1192 -41.89 -24.90 -22.70
N ILE A 1193 -41.73 -25.85 -23.63
CA ILE A 1193 -40.59 -25.90 -24.55
C ILE A 1193 -41.07 -25.38 -25.90
N ILE A 1194 -40.45 -24.30 -26.36
CA ILE A 1194 -40.73 -23.64 -27.62
C ILE A 1194 -39.65 -24.02 -28.63
N PHE A 1195 -40.04 -24.81 -29.62
CA PHE A 1195 -39.18 -25.15 -30.75
C PHE A 1195 -39.26 -24.08 -31.84
N CYS A 1196 -38.12 -23.42 -32.06
CA CYS A 1196 -37.95 -22.33 -33.02
C CYS A 1196 -38.15 -22.76 -34.48
N GLU A 1197 -38.13 -21.80 -35.40
CA GLU A 1197 -38.34 -22.04 -36.83
C GLU A 1197 -37.32 -23.06 -37.38
N GLY A 1198 -37.81 -24.10 -38.06
CA GLY A 1198 -36.98 -25.16 -38.64
C GLY A 1198 -37.10 -26.52 -37.95
N LEU A 1199 -37.46 -26.54 -36.67
CA LEU A 1199 -37.73 -27.78 -35.93
C LEU A 1199 -39.22 -28.14 -36.03
N LYS A 1200 -39.53 -29.38 -36.42
CA LYS A 1200 -40.91 -29.84 -36.61
C LYS A 1200 -41.23 -31.06 -35.77
N CYS A 1201 -42.49 -31.16 -35.36
CA CYS A 1201 -42.98 -32.32 -34.61
C CYS A 1201 -42.78 -33.66 -35.33
N GLU A 1202 -42.85 -33.70 -36.67
CA GLU A 1202 -42.66 -34.94 -37.44
C GLU A 1202 -41.22 -35.47 -37.42
N ASP A 1203 -40.25 -34.63 -37.03
CA ASP A 1203 -38.83 -34.94 -37.02
C ASP A 1203 -38.32 -35.31 -35.61
N ILE A 1204 -39.16 -35.25 -34.57
CA ILE A 1204 -38.79 -35.59 -33.19
C ILE A 1204 -38.50 -37.08 -33.04
N LEU A 1205 -37.35 -37.38 -32.45
CA LEU A 1205 -36.92 -38.70 -31.99
C LEU A 1205 -36.63 -38.59 -30.49
N VAL A 1206 -37.23 -39.46 -29.68
CA VAL A 1206 -37.01 -39.46 -28.23
C VAL A 1206 -36.33 -40.75 -27.79
N GLU A 1207 -35.36 -40.64 -26.90
CA GLU A 1207 -34.65 -41.77 -26.32
C GLU A 1207 -34.42 -41.57 -24.81
N ARG A 1208 -34.43 -42.67 -24.06
CA ARG A 1208 -34.05 -42.65 -22.64
C ARG A 1208 -32.54 -42.80 -22.54
N THR A 1209 -31.91 -41.86 -21.85
CA THR A 1209 -30.45 -41.77 -21.65
C THR A 1209 -30.14 -41.71 -20.16
N ASN A 1210 -28.89 -42.01 -19.78
CA ASN A 1210 -28.38 -41.93 -18.39
C ASN A 1210 -29.31 -42.50 -17.31
N TRP A 1211 -29.99 -43.62 -17.61
CA TRP A 1211 -31.00 -44.27 -16.78
C TRP A 1211 -32.26 -43.45 -16.47
N ASN A 1212 -32.20 -42.14 -16.27
CA ASN A 1212 -33.32 -41.34 -15.77
C ASN A 1212 -33.67 -40.12 -16.63
N ASP A 1213 -32.94 -39.88 -17.71
CA ASP A 1213 -33.11 -38.68 -18.55
C ASP A 1213 -33.85 -39.02 -19.83
N LEU A 1214 -34.49 -38.01 -20.43
CA LEU A 1214 -35.09 -38.08 -21.75
C LEU A 1214 -34.32 -37.18 -22.72
N THR A 1215 -33.71 -37.74 -23.76
CA THR A 1215 -33.09 -36.96 -24.82
C THR A 1215 -34.04 -36.85 -26.02
N ILE A 1216 -34.29 -35.63 -26.45
CA ILE A 1216 -35.04 -35.26 -27.65
C ILE A 1216 -34.03 -34.91 -28.75
N ARG A 1217 -34.13 -35.58 -29.90
CA ARG A 1217 -33.33 -35.32 -31.10
C ARG A 1217 -34.23 -35.00 -32.28
N PHE A 1218 -33.66 -34.37 -33.30
CA PHE A 1218 -34.37 -34.02 -34.53
C PHE A 1218 -33.75 -34.69 -35.75
N ALA A 1219 -34.56 -35.38 -36.55
CA ALA A 1219 -34.09 -36.07 -37.74
C ALA A 1219 -33.43 -35.08 -38.73
N GLY A 1220 -32.11 -35.21 -38.91
CA GLY A 1220 -31.34 -34.36 -39.81
C GLY A 1220 -30.69 -33.13 -39.15
N SER A 1221 -30.75 -33.01 -37.82
CA SER A 1221 -29.90 -32.09 -37.03
C SER A 1221 -28.93 -32.84 -36.12
N GLU A 1222 -27.85 -32.18 -35.72
CA GLU A 1222 -26.94 -32.64 -34.65
C GLU A 1222 -27.39 -32.13 -33.27
N ASP A 1223 -28.29 -31.14 -33.22
CA ASP A 1223 -28.82 -30.56 -31.98
C ASP A 1223 -29.67 -31.59 -31.18
N ALA A 1224 -29.57 -31.51 -29.86
CA ALA A 1224 -30.32 -32.35 -28.93
C ALA A 1224 -30.73 -31.58 -27.67
N LEU A 1225 -31.85 -31.96 -27.07
CA LEU A 1225 -32.32 -31.39 -25.81
C LEU A 1225 -32.50 -32.51 -24.80
N VAL A 1226 -31.85 -32.43 -23.64
CA VAL A 1226 -31.86 -33.43 -22.58
C VAL A 1226 -32.73 -32.93 -21.43
N LEU A 1227 -33.79 -33.64 -21.09
CA LEU A 1227 -34.59 -33.37 -19.90
C LEU A 1227 -34.07 -34.23 -18.74
N LEU A 1228 -33.39 -33.59 -17.80
CA LEU A 1228 -32.70 -34.25 -16.69
C LEU A 1228 -33.71 -34.80 -15.67
N GLY A 1229 -33.51 -36.06 -15.26
CA GLY A 1229 -34.36 -36.73 -14.28
C GLY A 1229 -35.82 -36.94 -14.73
N TYR A 1230 -36.13 -36.81 -16.02
CA TYR A 1230 -37.49 -36.95 -16.57
C TYR A 1230 -38.26 -38.20 -16.08
N PHE A 1231 -37.54 -39.31 -15.85
CA PHE A 1231 -38.12 -40.58 -15.41
C PHE A 1231 -38.13 -40.78 -13.88
N THR A 1232 -37.68 -39.80 -13.09
CA THR A 1232 -37.59 -39.91 -11.62
C THR A 1232 -38.92 -39.65 -10.91
N SER A 1233 -39.76 -38.76 -11.43
CA SER A 1233 -41.05 -38.38 -10.84
C SER A 1233 -42.09 -38.00 -11.92
N ASP A 1234 -43.36 -37.87 -11.53
CA ASP A 1234 -44.40 -37.35 -12.45
C ASP A 1234 -44.38 -35.82 -12.56
N GLU A 1235 -43.67 -35.11 -11.66
CA GLU A 1235 -43.52 -33.65 -11.71
C GLU A 1235 -42.53 -33.25 -12.82
N ASN A 1236 -41.41 -33.98 -12.98
CA ASN A 1236 -40.41 -33.77 -14.04
C ASN A 1236 -40.92 -34.02 -15.48
N LYS A 1237 -42.20 -34.37 -15.66
CA LYS A 1237 -42.81 -34.66 -16.97
C LYS A 1237 -43.70 -33.53 -17.48
N LYS A 1238 -43.87 -32.45 -16.72
CA LYS A 1238 -44.86 -31.40 -16.99
C LYS A 1238 -44.39 -30.37 -18.03
N PHE A 1239 -44.03 -30.85 -19.23
CA PHE A 1239 -43.61 -30.00 -20.35
C PHE A 1239 -44.65 -29.98 -21.48
N ASN A 1240 -45.19 -28.80 -21.77
CA ASN A 1240 -45.91 -28.50 -23.00
C ASN A 1240 -44.92 -28.29 -24.14
N LEU A 1241 -45.20 -28.81 -25.33
CA LEU A 1241 -44.38 -28.57 -26.51
C LEU A 1241 -45.08 -27.62 -27.47
N VAL A 1242 -44.41 -26.55 -27.88
CA VAL A 1242 -44.94 -25.53 -28.78
C VAL A 1242 -44.04 -25.41 -30.00
N PHE A 1243 -44.60 -25.47 -31.20
CA PHE A 1243 -43.86 -25.32 -32.46
C PHE A 1243 -44.18 -24.00 -33.14
N SER A 1244 -43.20 -23.47 -33.87
CA SER A 1244 -43.30 -22.25 -34.69
C SER A 1244 -44.46 -22.22 -35.69
N ASP A 1245 -45.00 -23.37 -36.12
CA ASP A 1245 -46.18 -23.46 -37.01
C ASP A 1245 -47.53 -23.34 -36.28
N GLY A 1246 -47.49 -23.17 -34.95
CA GLY A 1246 -48.64 -23.05 -34.07
C GLY A 1246 -49.20 -24.37 -33.55
N VAL A 1247 -48.55 -25.50 -33.84
CA VAL A 1247 -48.88 -26.78 -33.20
C VAL A 1247 -48.46 -26.75 -31.72
N LYS A 1248 -49.36 -27.17 -30.82
CA LYS A 1248 -49.11 -27.28 -29.38
C LYS A 1248 -49.55 -28.64 -28.86
N TYR A 1249 -48.70 -29.28 -28.06
CA TYR A 1249 -49.04 -30.47 -27.28
C TYR A 1249 -48.98 -30.12 -25.80
N GLU A 1250 -50.09 -30.30 -25.10
CA GLU A 1250 -50.12 -30.15 -23.64
C GLU A 1250 -49.41 -31.35 -22.99
N TYR A 1251 -48.84 -31.14 -21.80
CA TYR A 1251 -48.02 -32.13 -21.10
C TYR A 1251 -48.75 -33.44 -20.76
N ASP A 1252 -50.09 -33.42 -20.68
CA ASP A 1252 -50.93 -34.59 -20.39
C ASP A 1252 -51.62 -35.18 -21.63
N ALA A 1253 -51.39 -34.60 -22.82
CA ALA A 1253 -52.00 -35.04 -24.06
C ALA A 1253 -51.34 -36.34 -24.54
N GLN A 1254 -52.14 -37.38 -24.82
CA GLN A 1254 -51.63 -38.67 -25.33
C GLN A 1254 -50.86 -38.57 -26.66
N GLU A 1255 -51.08 -37.50 -27.42
CA GLU A 1255 -50.39 -37.23 -28.69
C GLU A 1255 -49.04 -36.52 -28.50
N ASN A 1256 -48.71 -36.12 -27.26
CA ASN A 1256 -47.44 -35.47 -26.96
C ASN A 1256 -46.27 -36.46 -27.22
N PRO A 1257 -45.32 -36.13 -28.13
CA PRO A 1257 -44.28 -37.05 -28.56
C PRO A 1257 -43.33 -37.49 -27.44
N ILE A 1258 -43.16 -36.71 -26.38
CA ILE A 1258 -42.31 -37.07 -25.22
C ILE A 1258 -43.00 -38.00 -24.22
N LEU A 1259 -44.31 -38.27 -24.37
CA LEU A 1259 -45.07 -39.22 -23.56
C LEU A 1259 -45.16 -40.63 -24.17
N GLN A 1260 -44.59 -40.84 -25.37
CA GLN A 1260 -44.68 -42.14 -26.03
C GLN A 1260 -43.98 -43.22 -25.18
N GLU A 1261 -44.67 -44.34 -24.92
CA GLU A 1261 -44.03 -45.52 -24.32
C GLU A 1261 -42.86 -45.94 -25.21
N LEU A 1262 -41.63 -45.69 -24.74
CA LEU A 1262 -40.41 -46.17 -25.38
C LEU A 1262 -40.50 -47.70 -25.47
N SER A 1263 -40.95 -48.21 -26.62
CA SER A 1263 -40.85 -49.63 -26.90
C SER A 1263 -39.36 -49.95 -26.93
N MET A 1264 -38.87 -50.73 -25.97
CA MET A 1264 -37.54 -51.32 -26.01
C MET A 1264 -37.37 -52.01 -27.36
N GLY A 1265 -36.65 -51.36 -28.28
CA GLY A 1265 -36.17 -51.94 -29.52
C GLY A 1265 -34.91 -52.76 -29.21
N GLU A 1266 -34.87 -53.98 -29.76
CA GLU A 1266 -33.74 -54.93 -29.70
C GLU A 1266 -32.39 -54.36 -30.16
#